data_AF-A0A7X7MCC5-F1
#
_entry.id   AF-A0A7X7MCC5-F1
#
_cell.length_a   1.000
_cell.length_b   1.000
_cell.length_c   1.000
_cell.angle_alpha   90.00
_cell.angle_beta   90.00
_cell.angle_gamma   90.00
#
_symmetry.space_group_name_H-M   'P 1'
#
loop_
_entity.id
_entity.type
_entity.pdbx_description
1 polymer ?
#
loop_
_entity_poly.entity_id
_entity_poly.type
_entity_poly.pdbx_seq_one_letter_code
_entity_poly.pdbx_strand_id
1 'polypeptide(L)'
;MHPSHKMRMAADWLTRSVVYTVLLILATAVAAAREPAGAPAPPTVAWSDNLNGALARAQNEFKALLVIFTTPECPWCTRFKRETLAEKEVQEALRDFICVDIDTTRDPAAAQRHQIRGVPATLILSGDGRPQWGREGFMDRAAFLTFLDDYRQGGGGLSAGMSAALDGWLRALREKRVEPDQWAEIIGALGDKTGRSTLHPALIAYTPAPRREWVELLGHPKLAVRLGAFELLEELAGSTHGYDPWGAGGANGEALEHWREWAASETGAGGTIFAPLTEGQIQGYIRDLASDDRERSARAVRMLEQAGEGVIPALETWLSGAAPEEEAAGRQVKEVRYFLLLPESLGTERARLAHRLVSGNQDERLRSLEAAARGGTRSLPVLVDFLSDPDPFIREAAVDAVISADRGRAPASLLELLKRERDGAVIHAVVRGAGRLKAASALELAGPFLKHENEDLVVAALASLSRTKSTPSAKAVAECLKHPQWRVRAAALEALARLNVKRMAAEADACLEDADPFVRRTAVATLATLQAKKSADRLSERFLQDDQLKGPVVAALREMDVPLPETFGPALRGKDAEVLLPVLDALGNGAGNAWRLALPFLHHENGDVACAAIRVVARGGGGEAEARRELAKVLRGGTKERMLTVFDVYPPPSDGDAYEYVLDPFASIDFEALAGDGDATSGAEAAGNPLADLFAAFAPGAAPAPTAPAEAVKAEPVALNDLFDAFGPAASPAAAPAPGARAEEDAELLQEALACLEPDRDPALRLAAALSLFAMGNDGGASFLLESLDTCTAEERLKIARRAGRAAGEAAAALRDRLLRDPSADVRRAAVALALTQASNEKALRALLTAVFEPASPLQPVDLLQESYVWYRILRLASARRVLGEAARRALAGTSENPQGDARLILALTLLDACWRSGDQQRMQDYLASENPFVRRAAWLALGRNLRGDFLKQIDIVAQDASEWVRGVVPALGLSSSLGVYFDATTVADGLRSTFSSSSPSRRLEKVFVMTLETLCRDPIPEVRNAAALCLLANREKVEARLLASMLETATDKMSAAEKIGSLLEAVPLGWLREQNPVEMLRLLDNLLALTDQEEEEENDLLKLRRRLAEAAGDGTNAAWTVAWRQDEPRPAWGGAVRSADAATPAGREVRDGSAPPRLVVFFRNPGCRDCERVGTMLRGLAAEARDLTVEVRNIRNPEDARINAALCERFDVPVDDHLTAPAIFCGAGALLKGDITFERLQRLLSRPEALTADWRRLTAAETEEA
;
A
#
# COMPACT_ATOMS: atom_id res chain seq x y z
N MET A 1 -98.84 3.66 -2.28
CA MET A 1 -97.81 4.72 -2.16
C MET A 1 -96.82 4.21 -1.12
N HIS A 2 -95.51 4.20 -1.26
CA HIS A 2 -94.55 4.91 -2.10
C HIS A 2 -93.25 4.05 -2.15
N PRO A 3 -92.33 4.38 -3.06
CA PRO A 3 -91.34 3.49 -3.66
C PRO A 3 -89.99 3.58 -2.90
N SER A 4 -88.84 3.03 -3.30
CA SER A 4 -88.36 2.53 -4.59
C SER A 4 -87.07 1.76 -4.31
N HIS A 5 -87.12 0.45 -4.56
CA HIS A 5 -86.07 -0.53 -4.27
C HIS A 5 -85.10 -0.76 -5.45
N LYS A 6 -85.06 0.12 -6.45
CA LYS A 6 -84.41 -0.15 -7.76
C LYS A 6 -83.27 0.80 -8.18
N MET A 7 -82.94 1.85 -7.43
CA MET A 7 -81.83 2.76 -7.82
C MET A 7 -80.62 2.77 -6.88
N ARG A 8 -80.69 2.15 -5.69
CA ARG A 8 -79.50 1.96 -4.82
C ARG A 8 -78.68 0.71 -5.15
N MET A 9 -79.26 -0.29 -5.83
CA MET A 9 -78.51 -1.49 -6.22
C MET A 9 -77.57 -1.27 -7.40
N ALA A 10 -77.82 -0.30 -8.29
CA ALA A 10 -76.97 -0.10 -9.48
C ALA A 10 -75.64 0.61 -9.19
N ALA A 11 -75.58 1.47 -8.16
CA ALA A 11 -74.33 2.11 -7.73
C ALA A 11 -73.45 1.13 -6.95
N ASP A 12 -74.05 0.32 -6.06
CA ASP A 12 -73.34 -0.72 -5.32
C ASP A 12 -72.86 -1.88 -6.21
N TRP A 13 -73.51 -2.14 -7.35
CA TRP A 13 -73.09 -3.21 -8.26
C TRP A 13 -71.88 -2.86 -9.12
N LEU A 14 -71.65 -1.57 -9.42
CA LEU A 14 -70.46 -1.13 -10.16
C LEU A 14 -69.24 -1.00 -9.24
N THR A 15 -69.37 -0.46 -8.03
CA THR A 15 -68.28 -0.49 -7.04
C THR A 15 -68.01 -1.90 -6.54
N ARG A 16 -69.03 -2.74 -6.34
CA ARG A 16 -68.79 -4.15 -5.99
C ARG A 16 -68.32 -4.98 -7.17
N SER A 17 -68.65 -4.68 -8.43
CA SER A 17 -68.06 -5.40 -9.58
C SER A 17 -66.61 -5.00 -9.83
N VAL A 18 -66.24 -3.72 -9.67
CA VAL A 18 -64.81 -3.33 -9.75
C VAL A 18 -64.05 -3.88 -8.56
N VAL A 19 -64.61 -3.86 -7.35
CA VAL A 19 -63.97 -4.45 -6.17
C VAL A 19 -63.97 -5.98 -6.21
N TYR A 20 -64.98 -6.66 -6.78
CA TYR A 20 -64.95 -8.12 -6.99
C TYR A 20 -64.11 -8.53 -8.19
N THR A 21 -63.92 -7.69 -9.20
CA THR A 21 -63.03 -8.01 -10.34
C THR A 21 -61.59 -7.71 -9.93
N VAL A 22 -61.33 -6.65 -9.17
CA VAL A 22 -60.04 -6.37 -8.54
C VAL A 22 -59.76 -7.39 -7.42
N LEU A 23 -60.73 -7.81 -6.61
CA LEU A 23 -60.58 -8.91 -5.65
C LEU A 23 -60.60 -10.29 -6.29
N LEU A 24 -61.19 -10.54 -7.47
CA LEU A 24 -60.99 -11.79 -8.20
C LEU A 24 -59.66 -11.78 -8.93
N ILE A 25 -59.15 -10.65 -9.42
CA ILE A 25 -57.81 -10.56 -10.01
C ILE A 25 -56.74 -10.63 -8.90
N LEU A 26 -56.98 -10.00 -7.74
CA LEU A 26 -56.12 -10.15 -6.54
C LEU A 26 -56.30 -11.50 -5.85
N ALA A 27 -57.47 -12.15 -5.88
CA ALA A 27 -57.66 -13.49 -5.31
C ALA A 27 -57.33 -14.63 -6.29
N THR A 28 -57.28 -14.38 -7.61
CA THR A 28 -56.67 -15.33 -8.57
C THR A 28 -55.15 -15.12 -8.68
N ALA A 29 -54.63 -13.92 -8.37
CA ALA A 29 -53.20 -13.70 -8.15
C ALA A 29 -52.70 -14.15 -6.76
N VAL A 30 -53.57 -14.28 -5.76
CA VAL A 30 -53.24 -14.76 -4.40
C VAL A 30 -53.69 -16.21 -4.12
N ALA A 31 -54.44 -16.85 -5.04
CA ALA A 31 -54.80 -18.28 -4.95
C ALA A 31 -54.25 -19.18 -6.09
N ALA A 32 -53.38 -18.66 -6.95
CA ALA A 32 -52.56 -19.45 -7.89
C ALA A 32 -51.05 -19.41 -7.58
N ALA A 33 -50.64 -18.94 -6.39
CA ALA A 33 -49.26 -18.96 -5.91
C ALA A 33 -49.18 -19.35 -4.41
N ARG A 34 -50.06 -20.27 -3.99
CA ARG A 34 -49.99 -20.95 -2.69
C ARG A 34 -49.70 -22.44 -2.87
N GLU A 35 -48.72 -22.70 -3.73
CA GLU A 35 -47.74 -23.75 -3.45
C GLU A 35 -46.70 -23.15 -2.49
N PRO A 36 -46.04 -23.94 -1.62
CA PRO A 36 -45.04 -23.40 -0.72
C PRO A 36 -43.93 -22.77 -1.57
N ALA A 37 -43.86 -21.44 -1.61
CA ALA A 37 -42.66 -20.73 -2.02
C ALA A 37 -41.59 -21.04 -0.97
N GLY A 38 -40.95 -22.20 -1.13
CA GLY A 38 -39.67 -22.49 -0.52
C GLY A 38 -38.73 -21.33 -0.82
N ALA A 39 -37.75 -21.14 0.07
CA ALA A 39 -36.62 -20.26 -0.17
C ALA A 39 -36.23 -20.26 -1.65
N PRO A 40 -35.94 -19.10 -2.28
CA PRO A 40 -35.56 -19.06 -3.69
C PRO A 40 -34.54 -20.16 -3.93
N ALA A 41 -34.91 -21.13 -4.77
CA ALA A 41 -34.04 -22.26 -5.05
C ALA A 41 -32.70 -21.67 -5.50
N PRO A 42 -31.56 -22.16 -4.97
CA PRO A 42 -30.25 -21.71 -5.43
C PRO A 42 -30.24 -21.81 -6.96
N PRO A 43 -29.62 -20.86 -7.70
CA PRO A 43 -29.63 -20.86 -9.15
C PRO A 43 -29.23 -22.26 -9.64
N THR A 44 -30.19 -22.92 -10.28
CA THR A 44 -30.04 -24.28 -10.77
C THR A 44 -29.10 -24.24 -11.97
N VAL A 45 -28.13 -25.16 -11.99
CA VAL A 45 -27.17 -25.26 -13.08
C VAL A 45 -27.93 -25.56 -14.37
N ALA A 46 -27.69 -24.76 -15.42
CA ALA A 46 -28.35 -24.93 -16.71
C ALA A 46 -27.75 -26.13 -17.46
N TRP A 47 -28.59 -27.09 -17.82
CA TRP A 47 -28.21 -28.28 -18.58
C TRP A 47 -28.48 -28.08 -20.07
N SER A 48 -27.49 -28.34 -20.92
CA SER A 48 -27.61 -28.36 -22.38
C SER A 48 -27.75 -29.78 -22.91
N ASP A 49 -28.44 -30.00 -24.03
CA ASP A 49 -28.45 -31.25 -24.77
C ASP A 49 -27.53 -31.22 -26.01
N ASN A 50 -26.91 -30.07 -26.31
CA ASN A 50 -26.04 -29.87 -27.46
C ASN A 50 -24.55 -29.87 -27.06
N LEU A 51 -23.89 -31.01 -27.30
CA LEU A 51 -22.47 -31.21 -26.99
C LEU A 51 -21.54 -30.25 -27.76
N ASN A 52 -21.80 -30.00 -29.04
CA ASN A 52 -20.93 -29.15 -29.88
C ASN A 52 -21.01 -27.67 -29.47
N GLY A 53 -22.21 -27.17 -29.18
CA GLY A 53 -22.40 -25.81 -28.69
C GLY A 53 -21.78 -25.60 -27.30
N ALA A 54 -21.88 -26.61 -26.44
CA ALA A 54 -21.28 -26.57 -25.11
C ALA A 54 -19.74 -26.63 -25.14
N LEU A 55 -19.14 -27.34 -26.11
CA LEU A 55 -17.69 -27.34 -26.35
C LEU A 55 -17.18 -25.98 -26.82
N ALA A 56 -17.87 -25.32 -27.77
CA ALA A 56 -17.50 -23.97 -28.20
C ALA A 56 -17.57 -22.96 -27.03
N ARG A 57 -18.58 -23.10 -26.16
CA ARG A 57 -18.72 -22.31 -24.95
C ARG A 57 -17.63 -22.62 -23.92
N ALA A 58 -17.26 -23.89 -23.75
CA ALA A 58 -16.16 -24.31 -22.89
C ALA A 58 -14.79 -23.76 -23.34
N GLN A 59 -14.56 -23.63 -24.64
CA GLN A 59 -13.36 -23.00 -25.19
C GLN A 59 -13.31 -21.48 -24.92
N ASN A 60 -14.45 -20.80 -25.03
CA ASN A 60 -14.54 -19.36 -24.80
C ASN A 60 -14.51 -18.99 -23.30
N GLU A 61 -15.16 -19.79 -22.45
CA GLU A 61 -15.27 -19.53 -21.00
C GLU A 61 -14.16 -20.22 -20.17
N PHE A 62 -13.33 -21.05 -20.80
CA PHE A 62 -12.25 -21.82 -20.16
C PHE A 62 -12.71 -22.71 -18.99
N LYS A 63 -13.92 -23.28 -19.08
CA LYS A 63 -14.49 -24.21 -18.07
C LYS A 63 -14.49 -25.66 -18.57
N ALA A 64 -14.36 -26.61 -17.64
CA ALA A 64 -14.50 -28.03 -17.94
C ALA A 64 -15.97 -28.40 -18.22
N LEU A 65 -16.17 -29.39 -19.09
CA LEU A 65 -17.49 -29.82 -19.52
C LEU A 65 -17.89 -31.10 -18.78
N LEU A 66 -18.98 -31.10 -18.01
CA LEU A 66 -19.51 -32.30 -17.35
C LEU A 66 -20.66 -32.86 -18.17
N VAL A 67 -20.49 -34.06 -18.73
CA VAL A 67 -21.43 -34.71 -19.63
C VAL A 67 -22.03 -35.95 -18.97
N ILE A 68 -23.36 -36.03 -18.89
CA ILE A 68 -24.08 -37.19 -18.39
C ILE A 68 -24.81 -37.86 -19.55
N PHE A 69 -24.56 -39.14 -19.75
CA PHE A 69 -25.25 -39.98 -20.72
C PHE A 69 -26.41 -40.70 -20.04
N THR A 70 -27.62 -40.48 -20.55
CA THR A 70 -28.85 -41.06 -20.00
C THR A 70 -29.73 -41.73 -21.06
N THR A 71 -30.73 -42.50 -20.61
CA THR A 71 -31.85 -42.96 -21.44
C THR A 71 -33.17 -42.72 -20.71
N PRO A 72 -34.24 -42.37 -21.43
CA PRO A 72 -35.53 -42.04 -20.83
C PRO A 72 -36.20 -43.23 -20.10
N GLU A 73 -35.88 -44.46 -20.48
CA GLU A 73 -36.48 -45.68 -19.90
C GLU A 73 -35.66 -46.30 -18.74
N CYS A 74 -34.52 -45.71 -18.34
CA CYS A 74 -33.67 -46.27 -17.30
C CYS A 74 -34.07 -45.80 -15.88
N PRO A 75 -34.50 -46.72 -14.97
CA PRO A 75 -34.89 -46.36 -13.61
C PRO A 75 -33.77 -45.71 -12.80
N TRP A 76 -32.52 -46.12 -13.04
CA TRP A 76 -31.35 -45.57 -12.36
C TRP A 76 -30.97 -44.17 -12.83
N CYS A 77 -31.22 -43.82 -14.11
CA CYS A 77 -31.04 -42.47 -14.63
C CYS A 77 -32.03 -41.49 -13.97
N THR A 78 -33.30 -41.88 -13.89
CA THR A 78 -34.35 -41.08 -13.23
C THR A 78 -34.07 -40.91 -11.74
N ARG A 79 -33.61 -41.97 -11.09
CA ARG A 79 -33.19 -41.92 -9.68
C ARG A 79 -31.99 -40.98 -9.49
N PHE A 80 -30.99 -41.03 -10.36
CA PHE A 80 -29.79 -40.18 -10.30
C PHE A 80 -30.11 -38.69 -10.44
N LYS A 81 -30.96 -38.32 -11.40
CA LYS A 81 -31.42 -36.94 -11.59
C LYS A 81 -32.21 -36.42 -10.38
N ARG A 82 -33.06 -37.26 -9.77
CA ARG A 82 -33.93 -36.88 -8.65
C ARG A 82 -33.25 -36.85 -7.29
N GLU A 83 -32.41 -37.84 -6.99
CA GLU A 83 -31.85 -38.06 -5.64
C GLU A 83 -30.42 -37.54 -5.47
N THR A 84 -29.70 -37.26 -6.56
CA THR A 84 -28.29 -36.86 -6.49
C THR A 84 -28.02 -35.53 -7.16
N LEU A 85 -28.45 -35.34 -8.41
CA LEU A 85 -28.23 -34.06 -9.11
C LEU A 85 -29.11 -32.94 -8.55
N ALA A 86 -30.26 -33.23 -7.93
CA ALA A 86 -31.15 -32.22 -7.34
C ALA A 86 -30.72 -31.72 -5.95
N GLU A 87 -29.73 -32.34 -5.32
CA GLU A 87 -29.23 -31.96 -3.99
C GLU A 87 -28.48 -30.62 -4.03
N LYS A 88 -28.68 -29.79 -3.00
CA LYS A 88 -28.16 -28.41 -2.94
C LYS A 88 -26.62 -28.35 -3.02
N GLU A 89 -25.94 -29.23 -2.29
CA GLU A 89 -24.47 -29.32 -2.24
C GLU A 89 -23.89 -29.72 -3.61
N VAL A 90 -24.59 -30.60 -4.34
CA VAL A 90 -24.19 -31.04 -5.69
C VAL A 90 -24.42 -29.92 -6.71
N GLN A 91 -25.53 -29.19 -6.62
CA GLN A 91 -25.79 -28.03 -7.49
C GLN A 91 -24.77 -26.91 -7.29
N GLU A 92 -24.32 -26.66 -6.06
CA GLU A 92 -23.23 -25.72 -5.78
C GLU A 92 -21.91 -26.20 -6.40
N ALA A 93 -21.58 -27.48 -6.27
CA ALA A 93 -20.38 -28.05 -6.87
C ALA A 93 -20.40 -28.04 -8.42
N LEU A 94 -21.56 -28.09 -9.05
CA LEU A 94 -21.69 -28.11 -10.51
C LEU A 94 -21.54 -26.73 -11.17
N ARG A 95 -21.52 -25.61 -10.43
CA ARG A 95 -21.40 -24.24 -11.00
C ARG A 95 -20.08 -23.97 -11.72
N ASP A 96 -19.04 -24.73 -11.38
CA ASP A 96 -17.72 -24.61 -11.99
C ASP A 96 -17.63 -25.33 -13.35
N PHE A 97 -18.64 -26.11 -13.69
CA PHE A 97 -18.71 -26.90 -14.92
C PHE A 97 -19.77 -26.36 -15.88
N ILE A 98 -19.55 -26.59 -17.17
CA ILE A 98 -20.62 -26.50 -18.16
C ILE A 98 -21.29 -27.87 -18.22
N CYS A 99 -22.57 -27.96 -17.87
CA CYS A 99 -23.26 -29.24 -17.73
C CYS A 99 -24.06 -29.62 -18.98
N VAL A 100 -23.91 -30.87 -19.44
CA VAL A 100 -24.57 -31.41 -20.62
C VAL A 100 -25.21 -32.75 -20.29
N ASP A 101 -26.46 -32.95 -20.70
CA ASP A 101 -27.19 -34.21 -20.58
C ASP A 101 -27.50 -34.75 -21.98
N ILE A 102 -26.89 -35.88 -22.32
CA ILE A 102 -27.01 -36.51 -23.63
C ILE A 102 -27.87 -37.75 -23.52
N ASP A 103 -29.00 -37.72 -24.23
CA ASP A 103 -29.81 -38.91 -24.44
C ASP A 103 -29.17 -39.81 -25.50
N THR A 104 -28.68 -40.97 -25.07
CA THR A 104 -28.01 -41.94 -25.94
C THR A 104 -28.92 -42.56 -27.00
N THR A 105 -30.25 -42.47 -26.84
CA THR A 105 -31.21 -42.89 -27.88
C THR A 105 -31.34 -41.86 -29.01
N ARG A 106 -31.08 -40.58 -28.71
CA ARG A 106 -31.14 -39.47 -29.68
C ARG A 106 -29.81 -39.22 -30.37
N ASP A 107 -28.69 -39.38 -29.66
CA ASP A 107 -27.33 -39.27 -30.22
C ASP A 107 -26.49 -40.53 -29.93
N PRO A 108 -26.75 -41.65 -30.65
CA PRO A 108 -25.98 -42.88 -30.50
C PRO A 108 -24.52 -42.72 -30.94
N ALA A 109 -24.23 -41.76 -31.83
CA ALA A 109 -22.88 -41.48 -32.29
C ALA A 109 -22.02 -40.83 -31.20
N ALA A 110 -22.58 -39.98 -30.33
CA ALA A 110 -21.86 -39.44 -29.17
C ALA A 110 -21.54 -40.55 -28.14
N ALA A 111 -22.50 -41.45 -27.85
CA ALA A 111 -22.29 -42.58 -26.96
C ALA A 111 -21.18 -43.52 -27.46
N GLN A 112 -21.16 -43.79 -28.78
CA GLN A 112 -20.14 -44.63 -29.42
C GLN A 112 -18.75 -43.95 -29.44
N ARG A 113 -18.68 -42.64 -29.74
CA ARG A 113 -17.44 -41.85 -29.71
C ARG A 113 -16.76 -41.87 -28.34
N HIS A 114 -17.55 -41.87 -27.26
CA HIS A 114 -17.05 -41.88 -25.88
C HIS A 114 -17.07 -43.27 -25.21
N GLN A 115 -17.33 -44.34 -25.97
CA GLN A 115 -17.30 -45.74 -25.52
C GLN A 115 -18.18 -46.09 -24.31
N ILE A 116 -19.34 -45.43 -24.15
CA ILE A 116 -20.25 -45.65 -23.02
C ILE A 116 -20.90 -47.03 -23.11
N ARG A 117 -20.75 -47.86 -22.07
CA ARG A 117 -21.28 -49.25 -22.03
C ARG A 117 -22.54 -49.42 -21.18
N GLY A 118 -22.84 -48.47 -20.30
CA GLY A 118 -24.02 -48.47 -19.44
C GLY A 118 -24.47 -47.07 -19.04
N VAL A 119 -25.76 -46.89 -18.74
CA VAL A 119 -26.36 -45.61 -18.33
C VAL A 119 -27.00 -45.71 -16.94
N PRO A 120 -26.90 -44.68 -16.07
CA PRO A 120 -26.29 -43.37 -16.33
C PRO A 120 -24.76 -43.44 -16.33
N ALA A 121 -24.09 -42.69 -17.21
CA ALA A 121 -22.64 -42.53 -17.19
C ALA A 121 -22.28 -41.04 -17.13
N THR A 122 -21.32 -40.67 -16.28
CA THR A 122 -20.87 -39.28 -16.13
C THR A 122 -19.43 -39.17 -16.58
N LEU A 123 -19.13 -38.24 -17.49
CA LEU A 123 -17.78 -37.89 -17.93
C LEU A 123 -17.50 -36.41 -17.66
N ILE A 124 -16.24 -36.07 -17.46
CA ILE A 124 -15.75 -34.69 -17.48
C ILE A 124 -14.80 -34.58 -18.68
N LEU A 125 -15.08 -33.65 -19.59
CA LEU A 125 -14.30 -33.37 -20.79
C LEU A 125 -13.55 -32.04 -20.65
N SER A 126 -12.41 -31.92 -21.31
CA SER A 126 -11.69 -30.67 -21.50
C SER A 126 -12.38 -29.76 -22.53
N GLY A 127 -11.98 -28.48 -22.59
CA GLY A 127 -12.51 -27.53 -23.59
C GLY A 127 -12.28 -27.94 -25.05
N ASP A 128 -11.25 -28.75 -25.33
CA ASP A 128 -11.00 -29.38 -26.64
C ASP A 128 -11.75 -30.71 -26.85
N GLY A 129 -12.63 -31.11 -25.92
CA GLY A 129 -13.54 -32.25 -26.06
C GLY A 129 -12.97 -33.61 -25.70
N ARG A 130 -11.81 -33.67 -25.04
CA ARG A 130 -11.19 -34.93 -24.62
C ARG A 130 -11.70 -35.37 -23.24
N PRO A 131 -12.01 -36.66 -23.03
CA PRO A 131 -12.41 -37.14 -21.71
C PRO A 131 -11.23 -37.09 -20.73
N GLN A 132 -11.43 -36.42 -19.59
CA GLN A 132 -10.47 -36.28 -18.51
C GLN A 132 -10.79 -37.17 -17.32
N TRP A 133 -12.07 -37.41 -17.05
CA TRP A 133 -12.54 -38.17 -15.89
C TRP A 133 -13.89 -38.81 -16.18
N GLY A 134 -14.25 -39.91 -15.53
CA GLY A 134 -15.55 -40.53 -15.77
C GLY A 134 -15.89 -41.72 -14.89
N ARG A 135 -17.18 -41.94 -14.67
CA ARG A 135 -17.71 -43.11 -13.97
C ARG A 135 -19.05 -43.53 -14.56
N GLU A 136 -19.20 -44.83 -14.79
CA GLU A 136 -20.46 -45.44 -15.21
C GLU A 136 -21.25 -45.96 -13.99
N GLY A 137 -22.58 -45.87 -14.06
CA GLY A 137 -23.50 -46.32 -13.02
C GLY A 137 -24.07 -45.19 -12.15
N PHE A 138 -25.11 -45.54 -11.39
CA PHE A 138 -25.72 -44.64 -10.42
C PHE A 138 -24.74 -44.30 -9.30
N MET A 139 -24.65 -43.02 -8.96
CA MET A 139 -23.83 -42.51 -7.85
C MET A 139 -24.77 -41.85 -6.85
N ASP A 140 -24.61 -42.14 -5.56
CA ASP A 140 -25.32 -41.38 -4.52
C ASP A 140 -24.62 -40.03 -4.24
N ARG A 141 -25.23 -39.19 -3.39
CA ARG A 141 -24.73 -37.83 -3.08
C ARG A 141 -23.27 -37.82 -2.64
N ALA A 142 -22.92 -38.68 -1.68
CA ALA A 142 -21.56 -38.73 -1.15
C ALA A 142 -20.58 -39.17 -2.24
N ALA A 143 -20.92 -40.23 -2.98
CA ALA A 143 -20.06 -40.76 -4.04
C ALA A 143 -19.92 -39.80 -5.23
N PHE A 144 -20.90 -38.94 -5.50
CA PHE A 144 -20.83 -37.93 -6.57
C PHE A 144 -20.00 -36.71 -6.18
N LEU A 145 -20.13 -36.21 -4.94
CA LEU A 145 -19.27 -35.13 -4.44
C LEU A 145 -17.82 -35.58 -4.36
N THR A 146 -17.55 -36.80 -3.88
CA THR A 146 -16.20 -37.38 -3.93
C THR A 146 -15.68 -37.50 -5.37
N PHE A 147 -16.52 -37.89 -6.34
CA PHE A 147 -16.12 -37.95 -7.75
C PHE A 147 -15.70 -36.57 -8.32
N LEU A 148 -16.40 -35.49 -7.93
CA LEU A 148 -16.06 -34.13 -8.35
C LEU A 148 -14.82 -33.60 -7.62
N ASP A 149 -14.70 -33.87 -6.33
CA ASP A 149 -13.54 -33.47 -5.52
C ASP A 149 -12.28 -34.24 -5.95
N ASP A 150 -12.39 -35.53 -6.28
CA ASP A 150 -11.30 -36.32 -6.86
C ASP A 150 -10.81 -35.71 -8.17
N TYR A 151 -11.72 -35.22 -9.02
CA TYR A 151 -11.34 -34.50 -10.23
C TYR A 151 -10.64 -33.16 -9.91
N ARG A 152 -11.19 -32.36 -8.98
CA ARG A 152 -10.67 -31.03 -8.60
C ARG A 152 -9.31 -31.08 -7.91
N GLN A 153 -9.09 -32.09 -7.07
CA GLN A 153 -7.81 -32.34 -6.42
C GLN A 153 -6.77 -32.91 -7.39
N GLY A 154 -7.09 -32.99 -8.69
CA GLY A 154 -6.19 -33.47 -9.73
C GLY A 154 -5.96 -34.97 -9.63
N GLY A 155 -7.04 -35.75 -9.52
CA GLY A 155 -7.11 -37.19 -9.29
C GLY A 155 -6.25 -38.07 -10.20
N GLY A 156 -4.93 -37.97 -10.06
CA GLY A 156 -4.02 -39.10 -10.03
C GLY A 156 -4.21 -39.84 -8.71
N GLY A 157 -5.40 -40.36 -8.46
CA GLY A 157 -5.72 -41.23 -7.34
C GLY A 157 -5.29 -42.67 -7.57
N LEU A 158 -4.09 -42.88 -8.14
CA LEU A 158 -3.38 -44.16 -8.19
C LEU A 158 -1.86 -43.89 -8.10
N SER A 159 -1.34 -43.25 -7.04
CA SER A 159 0.11 -43.08 -6.94
C SER A 159 0.72 -43.06 -5.54
N ALA A 160 0.27 -43.95 -4.65
CA ALA A 160 1.25 -44.63 -3.81
C ALA A 160 2.00 -45.72 -4.63
N GLY A 161 1.33 -46.31 -5.63
CA GLY A 161 1.91 -47.36 -6.50
C GLY A 161 2.64 -46.82 -7.75
N MET A 162 2.09 -45.82 -8.44
CA MET A 162 2.64 -45.35 -9.72
C MET A 162 3.90 -44.48 -9.59
N SER A 163 4.10 -43.75 -8.48
CA SER A 163 5.38 -43.03 -8.26
C SER A 163 6.55 -43.99 -8.15
N ALA A 164 6.40 -45.11 -7.43
CA ALA A 164 7.42 -46.14 -7.32
C ALA A 164 7.65 -46.86 -8.66
N ALA A 165 6.59 -47.14 -9.42
CA ALA A 165 6.69 -47.75 -10.75
C ALA A 165 7.36 -46.79 -11.76
N LEU A 166 6.99 -45.51 -11.76
CA LEU A 166 7.56 -44.46 -12.60
C LEU A 166 9.05 -44.25 -12.32
N ASP A 167 9.44 -44.15 -11.05
CA ASP A 167 10.85 -44.06 -10.65
C ASP A 167 11.62 -45.34 -11.07
N GLY A 168 10.97 -46.50 -10.96
CA GLY A 168 11.50 -47.77 -11.43
C GLY A 168 11.72 -47.81 -12.95
N TRP A 169 10.74 -47.36 -13.74
CA TRP A 169 10.83 -47.29 -15.19
C TRP A 169 11.87 -46.27 -15.67
N LEU A 170 11.93 -45.09 -15.04
CA LEU A 170 12.95 -44.09 -15.33
C LEU A 170 14.36 -44.61 -15.02
N ARG A 171 14.53 -45.39 -13.96
CA ARG A 171 15.79 -46.07 -13.66
C ARG A 171 16.13 -47.11 -14.72
N ALA A 172 15.17 -47.96 -15.10
CA ALA A 172 15.36 -48.98 -16.14
C ALA A 172 15.72 -48.36 -17.51
N LEU A 173 15.08 -47.25 -17.88
CA LEU A 173 15.38 -46.48 -19.09
C LEU A 173 16.79 -45.89 -19.05
N ARG A 174 17.22 -45.30 -17.92
CA ARG A 174 18.58 -44.75 -17.74
C ARG A 174 19.66 -45.85 -17.76
N GLU A 175 19.39 -46.99 -17.14
CA GLU A 175 20.30 -48.14 -17.08
C GLU A 175 20.30 -48.98 -18.36
N LYS A 176 19.41 -48.68 -19.31
CA LYS A 176 19.20 -49.43 -20.56
C LYS A 176 18.88 -50.91 -20.32
N ARG A 177 18.09 -51.21 -19.28
CA ARG A 177 17.67 -52.56 -18.88
C ARG A 177 16.15 -52.65 -18.80
N VAL A 178 15.48 -52.31 -19.90
CA VAL A 178 14.02 -52.41 -20.02
C VAL A 178 13.68 -53.78 -20.63
N GLU A 179 12.92 -54.58 -19.91
CA GLU A 179 12.47 -55.88 -20.40
C GLU A 179 11.37 -55.72 -21.47
N PRO A 180 11.25 -56.62 -22.46
CA PRO A 180 10.27 -56.51 -23.55
C PRO A 180 8.83 -56.28 -23.08
N ASP A 181 8.43 -56.93 -21.99
CA ASP A 181 7.08 -56.86 -21.43
C ASP A 181 6.79 -55.51 -20.74
N GLN A 182 7.83 -54.76 -20.36
CA GLN A 182 7.68 -53.45 -19.70
C GLN A 182 7.37 -52.33 -20.69
N TRP A 183 7.69 -52.48 -21.99
CA TRP A 183 7.46 -51.43 -22.97
C TRP A 183 6.00 -51.03 -23.11
N ALA A 184 5.09 -52.01 -23.07
CA ALA A 184 3.65 -51.74 -23.14
C ALA A 184 3.14 -50.93 -21.93
N GLU A 185 3.72 -51.13 -20.74
CA GLU A 185 3.38 -50.37 -19.54
C GLU A 185 3.98 -48.96 -19.57
N ILE A 186 5.25 -48.84 -19.92
CA ILE A 186 5.98 -47.56 -20.00
C ILE A 186 5.37 -46.65 -21.07
N ILE A 187 5.11 -47.18 -22.27
CA ILE A 187 4.50 -46.41 -23.37
C ILE A 187 3.02 -46.15 -23.10
N GLY A 188 2.31 -47.09 -22.47
CA GLY A 188 0.94 -46.87 -22.02
C GLY A 188 0.80 -45.69 -21.05
N ALA A 189 1.80 -45.48 -20.19
CA ALA A 189 1.85 -44.36 -19.25
C ALA A 189 2.07 -42.98 -19.90
N LEU A 190 2.38 -42.91 -21.20
CA LEU A 190 2.38 -41.65 -21.97
C LEU A 190 0.97 -41.07 -22.19
N GLY A 191 -0.07 -41.88 -21.93
CA GLY A 191 -1.46 -41.44 -21.93
C GLY A 191 -1.82 -40.52 -20.74
N ASP A 192 -1.03 -40.57 -19.66
CA ASP A 192 -1.23 -39.76 -18.44
C ASP A 192 -0.34 -38.52 -18.44
N LYS A 193 -0.87 -37.36 -18.03
CA LYS A 193 -0.17 -36.05 -18.08
C LYS A 193 1.17 -36.04 -17.31
N THR A 194 1.21 -36.66 -16.13
CA THR A 194 2.40 -36.76 -15.28
C THR A 194 3.44 -37.73 -15.86
N GLY A 195 3.00 -38.92 -16.30
CA GLY A 195 3.86 -39.90 -16.97
C GLY A 195 4.46 -39.36 -18.26
N ARG A 196 3.65 -38.67 -19.07
CA ARG A 196 4.09 -38.05 -20.33
C ARG A 196 5.19 -37.01 -20.14
N SER A 197 5.02 -36.08 -19.20
CA SER A 197 6.02 -35.02 -18.95
C SER A 197 7.40 -35.53 -18.49
N THR A 198 7.47 -36.78 -18.01
CA THR A 198 8.69 -37.37 -17.44
C THR A 198 9.27 -38.51 -18.29
N LEU A 199 8.42 -39.40 -18.81
CA LEU A 199 8.83 -40.56 -19.61
C LEU A 199 9.08 -40.20 -21.07
N HIS A 200 8.33 -39.27 -21.68
CA HIS A 200 8.51 -38.93 -23.10
C HIS A 200 9.95 -38.45 -23.38
N PRO A 201 10.54 -37.48 -22.63
CA PRO A 201 11.94 -37.08 -22.83
C PRO A 201 12.93 -38.23 -22.60
N ALA A 202 12.65 -39.12 -21.65
CA ALA A 202 13.52 -40.26 -21.33
C ALA A 202 13.48 -41.35 -22.41
N LEU A 203 12.32 -41.58 -23.02
CA LEU A 203 12.12 -42.52 -24.14
C LEU A 203 12.78 -41.99 -25.41
N ILE A 204 12.62 -40.70 -25.70
CA ILE A 204 13.30 -40.05 -26.83
C ILE A 204 14.83 -40.09 -26.69
N ALA A 205 15.35 -39.94 -25.46
CA ALA A 205 16.79 -40.04 -25.19
C ALA A 205 17.35 -41.48 -25.23
N TYR A 206 16.49 -42.51 -25.28
CA TYR A 206 16.90 -43.91 -25.21
C TYR A 206 17.57 -44.37 -26.52
N THR A 207 18.91 -44.43 -26.54
CA THR A 207 19.69 -44.72 -27.75
C THR A 207 20.49 -46.04 -27.65
N PRO A 208 20.45 -46.95 -28.64
CA PRO A 208 19.63 -46.88 -29.86
C PRO A 208 18.14 -47.12 -29.55
N ALA A 209 17.25 -46.43 -30.27
CA ALA A 209 15.82 -46.57 -30.10
C ALA A 209 15.37 -48.00 -30.48
N PRO A 210 14.56 -48.68 -29.65
CA PRO A 210 14.10 -50.05 -29.87
C PRO A 210 12.92 -50.06 -30.86
N ARG A 211 13.23 -49.75 -32.12
CA ARG A 211 12.23 -49.53 -33.19
C ARG A 211 11.36 -50.76 -33.44
N ARG A 212 11.93 -51.96 -33.40
CA ARG A 212 11.20 -53.21 -33.67
C ARG A 212 10.17 -53.46 -32.57
N GLU A 213 10.58 -53.24 -31.33
CA GLU A 213 9.75 -53.40 -30.13
C GLU A 213 8.62 -52.37 -30.10
N TRP A 214 8.90 -51.11 -30.45
CA TRP A 214 7.86 -50.07 -30.52
C TRP A 214 6.89 -50.26 -31.69
N VAL A 215 7.35 -50.74 -32.85
CA VAL A 215 6.46 -51.03 -33.99
C VAL A 215 5.48 -52.15 -33.66
N GLU A 216 5.89 -53.20 -32.95
CA GLU A 216 4.95 -54.26 -32.55
C GLU A 216 3.87 -53.76 -31.57
N LEU A 217 4.14 -52.69 -30.81
CA LEU A 217 3.14 -52.05 -29.94
C LEU A 217 2.03 -51.30 -30.70
N LEU A 218 2.22 -51.00 -31.99
CA LEU A 218 1.15 -50.52 -32.86
C LEU A 218 0.04 -51.57 -33.03
N GLY A 219 0.32 -52.86 -32.82
CA GLY A 219 -0.69 -53.93 -32.81
C GLY A 219 -1.38 -54.15 -31.45
N HIS A 220 -1.00 -53.41 -30.42
CA HIS A 220 -1.40 -53.70 -29.04
C HIS A 220 -2.91 -53.48 -28.79
N PRO A 221 -3.62 -54.31 -27.99
CA PRO A 221 -5.07 -54.17 -27.78
C PRO A 221 -5.48 -52.88 -27.06
N LYS A 222 -4.63 -52.34 -26.17
CA LYS A 222 -4.87 -51.05 -25.49
C LYS A 222 -4.51 -49.88 -26.40
N LEU A 223 -5.48 -48.98 -26.64
CA LEU A 223 -5.33 -47.79 -27.47
C LEU A 223 -4.23 -46.83 -26.99
N ALA A 224 -4.11 -46.59 -25.68
CA ALA A 224 -3.09 -45.69 -25.13
C ALA A 224 -1.66 -46.13 -25.51
N VAL A 225 -1.43 -47.44 -25.57
CA VAL A 225 -0.14 -48.03 -25.97
C VAL A 225 0.10 -47.83 -27.47
N ARG A 226 -0.92 -48.03 -28.31
CA ARG A 226 -0.83 -47.79 -29.76
C ARG A 226 -0.53 -46.33 -30.07
N LEU A 227 -1.23 -45.40 -29.41
CA LEU A 227 -1.03 -43.96 -29.58
C LEU A 227 0.36 -43.51 -29.11
N GLY A 228 0.82 -43.99 -27.94
CA GLY A 228 2.15 -43.67 -27.44
C GLY A 228 3.27 -44.22 -28.33
N ALA A 229 3.11 -45.45 -28.85
CA ALA A 229 4.07 -46.05 -29.77
C ALA A 229 4.09 -45.31 -31.12
N PHE A 230 2.92 -44.97 -31.66
CA PHE A 230 2.78 -44.24 -32.90
C PHE A 230 3.43 -42.86 -32.83
N GLU A 231 3.21 -42.11 -31.75
CA GLU A 231 3.82 -40.81 -31.51
C GLU A 231 5.36 -40.88 -31.52
N LEU A 232 5.94 -41.82 -30.76
CA LEU A 232 7.40 -41.98 -30.70
C LEU A 232 7.99 -42.39 -32.06
N LEU A 233 7.30 -43.25 -32.80
CA LEU A 233 7.72 -43.70 -34.12
C LEU A 233 7.57 -42.60 -35.18
N GLU A 234 6.51 -41.79 -35.13
CA GLU A 234 6.32 -40.62 -35.99
C GLU A 234 7.41 -39.58 -35.74
N GLU A 235 7.73 -39.29 -34.47
CA GLU A 235 8.83 -38.38 -34.11
C GLU A 235 10.20 -38.90 -34.59
N LEU A 236 10.42 -40.21 -34.58
CA LEU A 236 11.66 -40.83 -35.07
C LEU A 236 11.76 -40.94 -36.60
N ALA A 237 10.64 -41.19 -37.28
CA ALA A 237 10.60 -41.44 -38.73
C ALA A 237 10.28 -40.18 -39.54
N GLY A 238 9.65 -39.17 -38.94
CA GLY A 238 9.12 -37.98 -39.61
C GLY A 238 7.97 -38.29 -40.58
N SER A 239 7.31 -39.43 -40.43
CA SER A 239 6.26 -39.93 -41.34
C SER A 239 5.27 -40.81 -40.59
N THR A 240 4.01 -40.83 -41.02
CA THR A 240 2.94 -41.64 -40.43
C THR A 240 2.80 -43.04 -41.05
N HIS A 241 3.47 -43.29 -42.19
CA HIS A 241 3.33 -44.50 -43.02
C HIS A 241 1.88 -44.96 -43.28
N GLY A 242 0.91 -44.05 -43.23
CA GLY A 242 -0.51 -44.34 -43.47
C GLY A 242 -1.22 -45.13 -42.35
N TYR A 243 -0.63 -45.20 -41.14
CA TYR A 243 -1.19 -45.93 -40.00
C TYR A 243 -2.33 -45.16 -39.30
N ASP A 244 -3.48 -45.80 -39.09
CA ASP A 244 -4.63 -45.25 -38.35
C ASP A 244 -4.72 -45.84 -36.92
N PRO A 245 -4.38 -45.10 -35.85
CA PRO A 245 -4.37 -45.62 -34.49
C PRO A 245 -5.75 -46.05 -33.94
N TRP A 246 -6.84 -45.70 -34.60
CA TRP A 246 -8.23 -45.93 -34.16
C TRP A 246 -8.92 -47.13 -34.85
N GLY A 247 -8.30 -47.72 -35.88
CA GLY A 247 -8.88 -48.81 -36.66
C GLY A 247 -9.08 -50.13 -35.89
N ALA A 248 -10.22 -50.80 -36.10
CA ALA A 248 -10.49 -52.11 -35.52
C ALA A 248 -9.74 -53.23 -36.27
N GLY A 249 -8.77 -53.86 -35.60
CA GLY A 249 -8.34 -55.27 -35.79
C GLY A 249 -7.94 -55.82 -37.17
N GLY A 250 -7.89 -55.00 -38.23
CA GLY A 250 -7.51 -55.48 -39.58
C GLY A 250 -7.22 -54.40 -40.64
N ALA A 251 -7.61 -53.13 -40.41
CA ALA A 251 -7.44 -52.06 -41.40
C ALA A 251 -5.99 -51.54 -41.56
N ASN A 252 -5.12 -51.74 -40.55
CA ASN A 252 -3.74 -51.23 -40.56
C ASN A 252 -2.71 -52.24 -41.09
N GLY A 253 -3.13 -53.36 -41.69
CA GLY A 253 -2.22 -54.45 -42.07
C GLY A 253 -1.05 -54.00 -42.95
N GLU A 254 -1.35 -53.21 -44.00
CA GLU A 254 -0.35 -52.70 -44.94
C GLU A 254 0.56 -51.62 -44.31
N ALA A 255 -0.01 -50.72 -43.50
CA ALA A 255 0.73 -49.70 -42.77
C ALA A 255 1.69 -50.31 -41.72
N LEU A 256 1.28 -51.39 -41.06
CA LEU A 256 2.12 -52.13 -40.11
C LEU A 256 3.30 -52.82 -40.81
N GLU A 257 3.11 -53.36 -42.02
CA GLU A 257 4.21 -53.92 -42.81
C GLU A 257 5.23 -52.83 -43.21
N HIS A 258 4.77 -51.64 -43.64
CA HIS A 258 5.68 -50.51 -43.90
C HIS A 258 6.48 -50.08 -42.66
N TRP A 259 5.84 -50.08 -41.48
CA TRP A 259 6.53 -49.79 -40.22
C TRP A 259 7.56 -50.87 -39.85
N ARG A 260 7.25 -52.16 -40.11
CA ARG A 260 8.19 -53.28 -39.90
C ARG A 260 9.38 -53.22 -40.84
N GLU A 261 9.15 -52.90 -42.11
CA GLU A 261 10.21 -52.68 -43.11
C GLU A 261 11.12 -51.51 -42.72
N TRP A 262 10.53 -50.39 -42.30
CA TRP A 262 11.27 -49.22 -41.80
C TRP A 262 12.13 -49.59 -40.59
N ALA A 263 11.57 -50.30 -39.60
CA ALA A 263 12.30 -50.76 -38.42
C ALA A 263 13.39 -51.80 -38.72
N ALA A 264 13.31 -52.50 -39.85
CA ALA A 264 14.32 -53.46 -40.29
C ALA A 264 15.47 -52.83 -41.09
N SER A 265 15.31 -51.61 -41.62
CA SER A 265 16.33 -50.93 -42.44
C SER A 265 17.51 -50.38 -41.62
N GLU A 266 18.75 -50.71 -42.01
CA GLU A 266 19.99 -50.19 -41.39
C GLU A 266 20.26 -48.70 -41.69
N THR A 267 19.55 -48.13 -42.66
CA THR A 267 19.71 -46.74 -43.11
C THR A 267 19.21 -45.67 -42.13
N GLY A 268 18.51 -46.06 -41.07
CA GLY A 268 18.12 -45.12 -40.00
C GLY A 268 19.19 -44.91 -38.93
N ALA A 269 20.42 -45.39 -39.11
CA ALA A 269 21.50 -45.20 -38.15
C ALA A 269 22.19 -43.84 -38.34
N GLY A 270 21.63 -42.77 -37.78
CA GLY A 270 22.34 -41.49 -37.68
C GLY A 270 21.52 -40.19 -37.68
N GLY A 271 20.23 -40.21 -37.35
CA GLY A 271 19.48 -38.96 -37.17
C GLY A 271 19.73 -38.38 -35.77
N THR A 272 20.55 -37.34 -35.65
CA THR A 272 20.52 -36.45 -34.49
C THR A 272 19.13 -35.83 -34.40
N ILE A 273 18.40 -36.12 -33.31
CA ILE A 273 17.00 -35.69 -33.10
C ILE A 273 17.02 -34.24 -32.60
N PHE A 274 17.33 -33.36 -33.54
CA PHE A 274 16.85 -31.99 -33.73
C PHE A 274 17.27 -31.67 -35.17
N ALA A 275 16.69 -32.35 -36.16
CA ALA A 275 16.82 -31.89 -37.52
C ALA A 275 16.04 -30.56 -37.59
N PRO A 276 16.68 -29.40 -37.82
CA PRO A 276 15.94 -28.17 -38.09
C PRO A 276 14.99 -28.45 -39.25
N LEU A 277 13.74 -27.97 -39.14
CA LEU A 277 12.78 -28.10 -40.23
C LEU A 277 13.45 -27.63 -41.53
N THR A 278 13.42 -28.47 -42.56
CA THR A 278 13.92 -28.06 -43.87
C THR A 278 13.08 -26.90 -44.39
N GLU A 279 13.66 -26.05 -45.23
CA GLU A 279 12.95 -24.91 -45.81
C GLU A 279 11.65 -25.34 -46.51
N GLY A 280 11.66 -26.50 -47.18
CA GLY A 280 10.47 -27.10 -47.79
C GLY A 280 9.38 -27.52 -46.78
N GLN A 281 9.76 -27.96 -45.58
CA GLN A 281 8.82 -28.28 -44.50
C GLN A 281 8.24 -27.02 -43.86
N ILE A 282 9.06 -25.99 -43.64
CA ILE A 282 8.59 -24.69 -43.14
C ILE A 282 7.54 -24.11 -44.09
N GLN A 283 7.82 -24.11 -45.40
CA GLN A 283 6.87 -23.67 -46.42
C GLN A 283 5.63 -24.59 -46.53
N GLY A 284 5.79 -25.88 -46.22
CA GLY A 284 4.67 -26.82 -46.08
C GLY A 284 3.73 -26.42 -44.93
N TYR A 285 4.29 -26.20 -43.73
CA TYR A 285 3.50 -25.82 -42.57
C TYR A 285 2.90 -24.41 -42.67
N ILE A 286 3.58 -23.45 -43.31
CA ILE A 286 2.99 -22.14 -43.60
C ILE A 286 1.76 -22.30 -44.52
N ARG A 287 1.79 -23.21 -45.50
CA ARG A 287 0.61 -23.52 -46.31
C ARG A 287 -0.48 -24.26 -45.53
N ASP A 288 -0.10 -25.13 -44.60
CA ASP A 288 -1.07 -25.83 -43.75
C ASP A 288 -1.75 -24.88 -42.74
N LEU A 289 -1.07 -23.82 -42.27
CA LEU A 289 -1.70 -22.72 -41.54
C LEU A 289 -2.77 -22.02 -42.40
N ALA A 290 -2.52 -21.88 -43.70
CA ALA A 290 -3.47 -21.30 -44.64
C ALA A 290 -4.62 -22.25 -45.05
N SER A 291 -4.63 -23.50 -44.57
CA SER A 291 -5.67 -24.47 -44.90
C SER A 291 -6.91 -24.34 -44.02
N ASP A 292 -8.09 -24.62 -44.57
CA ASP A 292 -9.36 -24.67 -43.83
C ASP A 292 -9.44 -25.85 -42.82
N ASP A 293 -8.48 -26.77 -42.87
CA ASP A 293 -8.42 -27.94 -42.00
C ASP A 293 -7.82 -27.54 -40.64
N ARG A 294 -8.71 -27.40 -39.64
CA ARG A 294 -8.34 -27.00 -38.26
C ARG A 294 -7.28 -27.90 -37.64
N GLU A 295 -7.25 -29.20 -37.96
CA GLU A 295 -6.27 -30.12 -37.41
C GLU A 295 -4.90 -29.93 -38.04
N ARG A 296 -4.84 -29.65 -39.35
CA ARG A 296 -3.60 -29.29 -40.05
C ARG A 296 -3.05 -27.95 -39.60
N SER A 297 -3.90 -26.93 -39.48
CA SER A 297 -3.49 -25.62 -38.96
C SER A 297 -2.97 -25.74 -37.51
N ALA A 298 -3.69 -26.42 -36.60
CA ALA A 298 -3.23 -26.61 -35.22
C ALA A 298 -1.96 -27.49 -35.10
N ARG A 299 -1.71 -28.37 -36.08
CA ARG A 299 -0.46 -29.13 -36.18
C ARG A 299 0.67 -28.22 -36.66
N ALA A 300 0.43 -27.44 -37.71
CA ALA A 300 1.40 -26.51 -38.27
C ALA A 300 1.86 -25.46 -37.25
N VAL A 301 0.94 -24.89 -36.45
CA VAL A 301 1.29 -23.98 -35.33
C VAL A 301 2.30 -24.66 -34.40
N ARG A 302 2.00 -25.86 -33.91
CA ARG A 302 2.89 -26.58 -32.98
C ARG A 302 4.25 -26.88 -33.58
N MET A 303 4.30 -27.30 -34.84
CA MET A 303 5.57 -27.60 -35.52
C MET A 303 6.42 -26.35 -35.73
N LEU A 304 5.81 -25.23 -36.10
CA LEU A 304 6.51 -23.95 -36.29
C LEU A 304 6.96 -23.33 -34.97
N GLU A 305 6.15 -23.43 -33.90
CA GLU A 305 6.53 -23.00 -32.55
C GLU A 305 7.70 -23.82 -32.00
N GLN A 306 7.68 -25.15 -32.17
CA GLN A 306 8.76 -26.05 -31.74
C GLN A 306 10.06 -25.84 -32.52
N ALA A 307 9.98 -25.42 -33.78
CA ALA A 307 11.15 -25.12 -34.60
C ALA A 307 11.86 -23.81 -34.21
N GLY A 308 11.21 -22.95 -33.41
CA GLY A 308 11.82 -21.78 -32.79
C GLY A 308 12.12 -20.62 -33.74
N GLU A 309 13.01 -19.71 -33.30
CA GLU A 309 13.28 -18.43 -33.98
C GLU A 309 13.80 -18.56 -35.43
N GLY A 310 14.39 -19.70 -35.80
CA GLY A 310 14.90 -19.96 -37.15
C GLY A 310 13.84 -19.91 -38.26
N VAL A 311 12.56 -19.98 -37.88
CA VAL A 311 11.41 -19.92 -38.79
C VAL A 311 11.00 -18.48 -39.13
N ILE A 312 11.35 -17.49 -38.30
CA ILE A 312 10.89 -16.09 -38.42
C ILE A 312 11.14 -15.49 -39.82
N PRO A 313 12.33 -15.62 -40.45
CA PRO A 313 12.57 -15.04 -41.78
C PRO A 313 11.62 -15.58 -42.85
N ALA A 314 11.23 -16.85 -42.78
CA ALA A 314 10.27 -17.45 -43.71
C ALA A 314 8.85 -16.90 -43.48
N LEU A 315 8.44 -16.73 -42.22
CA LEU A 315 7.16 -16.11 -41.87
C LEU A 315 7.10 -14.65 -42.36
N GLU A 316 8.18 -13.89 -42.19
CA GLU A 316 8.25 -12.49 -42.63
C GLU A 316 8.23 -12.37 -44.16
N THR A 317 8.97 -13.24 -44.86
CA THR A 317 8.95 -13.30 -46.32
C THR A 317 7.54 -13.58 -46.82
N TRP A 318 6.84 -14.55 -46.21
CA TRP A 318 5.46 -14.86 -46.56
C TRP A 318 4.51 -13.69 -46.25
N LEU A 319 4.59 -13.09 -45.04
CA LEU A 319 3.74 -11.94 -44.65
C LEU A 319 3.91 -10.73 -45.58
N SER A 320 5.12 -10.52 -46.12
CA SER A 320 5.39 -9.43 -47.06
C SER A 320 4.82 -9.66 -48.47
N GLY A 321 4.62 -10.93 -48.85
CA GLY A 321 4.13 -11.34 -50.18
C GLY A 321 2.67 -11.83 -50.21
N ALA A 322 2.00 -11.91 -49.05
CA ALA A 322 0.65 -12.45 -48.92
C ALA A 322 -0.41 -11.61 -49.65
N ALA A 323 -1.34 -12.28 -50.32
CA ALA A 323 -2.45 -11.62 -51.00
C ALA A 323 -3.58 -11.22 -50.03
N PRO A 324 -4.43 -10.22 -50.35
CA PRO A 324 -5.56 -9.83 -49.48
C PRO A 324 -6.54 -10.97 -49.16
N GLU A 325 -6.69 -11.93 -50.08
CA GLU A 325 -7.55 -13.11 -49.91
C GLU A 325 -7.03 -14.06 -48.82
N GLU A 326 -5.76 -13.94 -48.42
CA GLU A 326 -5.09 -14.76 -47.41
C GLU A 326 -5.10 -14.10 -46.02
N GLU A 327 -5.94 -13.10 -45.78
CA GLU A 327 -5.97 -12.32 -44.52
C GLU A 327 -6.18 -13.19 -43.26
N ALA A 328 -7.00 -14.24 -43.35
CA ALA A 328 -7.20 -15.19 -42.25
C ALA A 328 -5.92 -15.99 -41.94
N ALA A 329 -5.23 -16.47 -42.98
CA ALA A 329 -3.94 -17.13 -42.85
C ALA A 329 -2.87 -16.16 -42.33
N GLY A 330 -2.90 -14.90 -42.77
CA GLY A 330 -2.00 -13.85 -42.31
C GLY A 330 -2.12 -13.53 -40.83
N ARG A 331 -3.33 -13.63 -40.25
CA ARG A 331 -3.50 -13.53 -38.79
C ARG A 331 -2.80 -14.68 -38.07
N GLN A 332 -2.99 -15.92 -38.49
CA GLN A 332 -2.34 -17.07 -37.86
C GLN A 332 -0.81 -17.02 -37.98
N VAL A 333 -0.29 -16.62 -39.15
CA VAL A 333 1.16 -16.46 -39.35
C VAL A 333 1.71 -15.33 -38.46
N LYS A 334 0.99 -14.22 -38.30
CA LYS A 334 1.36 -13.15 -37.35
C LYS A 334 1.34 -13.63 -35.90
N GLU A 335 0.34 -14.44 -35.50
CA GLU A 335 0.27 -15.00 -34.15
C GLU A 335 1.48 -15.89 -33.84
N VAL A 336 1.86 -16.79 -34.76
CA VAL A 336 3.08 -17.61 -34.61
C VAL A 336 4.32 -16.74 -34.55
N ARG A 337 4.43 -15.72 -35.43
CA ARG A 337 5.57 -14.79 -35.40
C ARG A 337 5.65 -14.02 -34.07
N TYR A 338 4.54 -13.50 -33.56
CA TYR A 338 4.52 -12.79 -32.29
C TYR A 338 4.82 -13.71 -31.12
N PHE A 339 4.30 -14.94 -31.13
CA PHE A 339 4.72 -15.95 -30.17
C PHE A 339 6.23 -16.08 -30.20
N LEU A 340 6.85 -16.36 -31.35
CA LEU A 340 8.31 -16.54 -31.45
C LEU A 340 9.13 -15.31 -31.02
N LEU A 341 8.66 -14.09 -31.26
CA LEU A 341 9.36 -12.85 -30.91
C LEU A 341 9.19 -12.41 -29.45
N LEU A 342 8.05 -12.73 -28.83
CA LEU A 342 7.82 -12.41 -27.42
C LEU A 342 8.75 -13.26 -26.52
N PRO A 343 9.37 -12.68 -25.47
CA PRO A 343 10.32 -13.40 -24.65
C PRO A 343 9.65 -14.45 -23.75
N GLU A 344 10.37 -15.54 -23.48
CA GLU A 344 9.94 -16.62 -22.58
C GLU A 344 9.67 -16.15 -21.15
N SER A 345 10.24 -15.02 -20.72
CA SER A 345 9.99 -14.41 -19.40
C SER A 345 8.52 -14.01 -19.18
N LEU A 346 7.72 -13.91 -20.25
CA LEU A 346 6.27 -13.69 -20.16
C LEU A 346 5.48 -14.97 -19.84
N GLY A 347 6.14 -16.14 -19.77
CA GLY A 347 5.55 -17.40 -19.32
C GLY A 347 4.35 -17.86 -20.15
N THR A 348 3.33 -18.40 -19.47
CA THR A 348 2.08 -18.91 -20.08
C THR A 348 1.25 -17.83 -20.77
N GLU A 349 1.52 -16.54 -20.52
CA GLU A 349 0.85 -15.44 -21.20
C GLU A 349 1.39 -15.20 -22.62
N ARG A 350 2.53 -15.77 -23.02
CA ARG A 350 3.15 -15.53 -24.35
C ARG A 350 2.22 -15.86 -25.51
N ALA A 351 1.62 -17.06 -25.53
CA ALA A 351 0.67 -17.46 -26.57
C ALA A 351 -0.63 -16.66 -26.51
N ARG A 352 -1.10 -16.32 -25.31
CA ARG A 352 -2.31 -15.51 -25.10
C ARG A 352 -2.12 -14.08 -25.59
N LEU A 353 -0.96 -13.48 -25.31
CA LEU A 353 -0.59 -12.14 -25.75
C LEU A 353 -0.45 -12.10 -27.27
N ALA A 354 0.25 -13.07 -27.87
CA ALA A 354 0.36 -13.17 -29.32
C ALA A 354 -1.03 -13.23 -29.99
N HIS A 355 -1.93 -14.07 -29.47
CA HIS A 355 -3.30 -14.19 -29.97
C HIS A 355 -4.10 -12.89 -29.78
N ARG A 356 -4.14 -12.31 -28.57
CA ARG A 356 -4.90 -11.07 -28.29
C ARG A 356 -4.40 -9.85 -29.07
N LEU A 357 -3.09 -9.77 -29.33
CA LEU A 357 -2.49 -8.70 -30.12
C LEU A 357 -2.99 -8.72 -31.58
N VAL A 358 -3.21 -9.91 -32.14
CA VAL A 358 -3.63 -10.09 -33.54
C VAL A 358 -5.15 -10.14 -33.69
N SER A 359 -5.82 -10.95 -32.85
CA SER A 359 -7.22 -11.32 -33.00
C SER A 359 -8.15 -10.73 -31.93
N GLY A 360 -7.59 -10.01 -30.94
CA GLY A 360 -8.37 -9.37 -29.89
C GLY A 360 -9.11 -8.11 -30.35
N ASN A 361 -10.12 -7.71 -29.58
CA ASN A 361 -10.78 -6.43 -29.77
C ASN A 361 -9.87 -5.25 -29.36
N GLN A 362 -10.29 -4.00 -29.63
CA GLN A 362 -9.48 -2.81 -29.36
C GLN A 362 -8.96 -2.76 -27.90
N ASP A 363 -9.82 -3.00 -26.91
CA ASP A 363 -9.45 -3.00 -25.48
C ASP A 363 -8.44 -4.11 -25.12
N GLU A 364 -8.63 -5.30 -25.70
CA GLU A 364 -7.71 -6.42 -25.51
C GLU A 364 -6.34 -6.12 -26.12
N ARG A 365 -6.31 -5.48 -27.29
CA ARG A 365 -5.06 -5.07 -27.95
C ARG A 365 -4.33 -4.00 -27.14
N LEU A 366 -5.04 -2.98 -26.64
CA LEU A 366 -4.47 -1.94 -25.77
C LEU A 366 -3.82 -2.54 -24.52
N ARG A 367 -4.56 -3.38 -23.78
CA ARG A 367 -4.01 -4.07 -22.59
C ARG A 367 -2.85 -4.99 -22.93
N SER A 368 -2.89 -5.63 -24.10
CA SER A 368 -1.85 -6.56 -24.53
C SER A 368 -0.57 -5.85 -24.97
N LEU A 369 -0.66 -4.62 -25.50
CA LEU A 369 0.51 -3.79 -25.81
C LEU A 369 1.28 -3.40 -24.54
N GLU A 370 0.57 -2.99 -23.49
CA GLU A 370 1.16 -2.70 -22.18
C GLU A 370 1.81 -3.95 -21.57
N ALA A 371 1.12 -5.09 -21.65
CA ALA A 371 1.67 -6.36 -21.18
C ALA A 371 2.91 -6.82 -21.97
N ALA A 372 2.90 -6.65 -23.30
CA ALA A 372 4.02 -6.99 -24.15
C ALA A 372 5.25 -6.09 -23.90
N ALA A 373 5.05 -4.83 -23.52
CA ALA A 373 6.13 -3.90 -23.15
C ALA A 373 7.00 -4.42 -22.00
N ARG A 374 6.43 -5.20 -21.06
CA ARG A 374 7.18 -5.85 -19.97
C ARG A 374 8.23 -6.86 -20.45
N GLY A 375 8.13 -7.33 -21.69
CA GLY A 375 9.16 -8.16 -22.32
C GLY A 375 10.42 -7.38 -22.78
N GLY A 376 10.45 -6.06 -22.60
CA GLY A 376 11.62 -5.21 -22.85
C GLY A 376 12.06 -5.20 -24.31
N THR A 377 13.37 -5.07 -24.55
CA THR A 377 13.97 -4.98 -25.90
C THR A 377 13.58 -6.13 -26.84
N ARG A 378 13.31 -7.33 -26.32
CA ARG A 378 12.90 -8.48 -27.16
C ARG A 378 11.50 -8.34 -27.73
N SER A 379 10.59 -7.66 -27.03
CA SER A 379 9.24 -7.38 -27.52
C SER A 379 9.18 -6.24 -28.54
N LEU A 380 10.24 -5.44 -28.69
CA LEU A 380 10.23 -4.26 -29.58
C LEU A 380 9.76 -4.55 -31.01
N PRO A 381 10.20 -5.61 -31.71
CA PRO A 381 9.75 -5.88 -33.06
C PRO A 381 8.23 -6.07 -33.16
N VAL A 382 7.63 -6.71 -32.14
CA VAL A 382 6.17 -6.87 -32.06
C VAL A 382 5.49 -5.53 -31.83
N LEU A 383 5.99 -4.72 -30.89
CA LEU A 383 5.39 -3.42 -30.56
C LEU A 383 5.50 -2.41 -31.70
N VAL A 384 6.61 -2.44 -32.45
CA VAL A 384 6.86 -1.55 -33.60
C VAL A 384 5.85 -1.79 -34.73
N ASP A 385 5.36 -3.02 -34.91
CA ASP A 385 4.33 -3.31 -35.93
C ASP A 385 3.04 -2.50 -35.67
N PHE A 386 2.69 -2.26 -34.40
CA PHE A 386 1.51 -1.50 -34.01
C PHE A 386 1.68 0.01 -34.16
N LEU A 387 2.88 0.52 -34.43
CA LEU A 387 3.08 1.92 -34.86
C LEU A 387 2.53 2.17 -36.28
N SER A 388 2.14 1.13 -37.00
CA SER A 388 1.51 1.24 -38.33
C SER A 388 0.04 0.81 -38.32
N ASP A 389 -0.56 0.66 -37.14
CA ASP A 389 -1.95 0.22 -37.02
C ASP A 389 -2.93 1.23 -37.64
N PRO A 390 -4.01 0.80 -38.32
CA PRO A 390 -5.01 1.73 -38.83
C PRO A 390 -5.68 2.56 -37.73
N ASP A 391 -5.83 2.03 -36.52
CA ASP A 391 -6.46 2.72 -35.39
C ASP A 391 -5.47 3.67 -34.68
N PRO A 392 -5.73 5.00 -34.64
CA PRO A 392 -4.90 5.96 -33.93
C PRO A 392 -4.72 5.65 -32.44
N PHE A 393 -5.74 5.12 -31.76
CA PHE A 393 -5.64 4.78 -30.33
C PHE A 393 -4.63 3.66 -30.08
N ILE A 394 -4.58 2.69 -30.99
CA ILE A 394 -3.59 1.60 -30.95
C ILE A 394 -2.19 2.14 -31.24
N ARG A 395 -2.04 3.04 -32.21
CA ARG A 395 -0.74 3.70 -32.47
C ARG A 395 -0.27 4.52 -31.27
N GLU A 396 -1.17 5.25 -30.60
CA GLU A 396 -0.86 6.00 -29.38
C GLU A 396 -0.32 5.08 -28.27
N ALA A 397 -1.05 3.99 -27.97
CA ALA A 397 -0.61 3.02 -26.97
C ALA A 397 0.69 2.31 -27.37
N ALA A 398 0.89 2.06 -28.67
CA ALA A 398 2.12 1.49 -29.20
C ALA A 398 3.32 2.43 -28.98
N VAL A 399 3.16 3.74 -29.11
CA VAL A 399 4.20 4.73 -28.78
C VAL A 399 4.64 4.58 -27.32
N ASP A 400 3.68 4.51 -26.39
CA ASP A 400 3.99 4.33 -24.96
C ASP A 400 4.65 2.98 -24.69
N ALA A 401 4.14 1.90 -25.29
CA ALA A 401 4.68 0.56 -25.14
C ALA A 401 6.12 0.45 -25.66
N VAL A 402 6.43 1.04 -26.82
CA VAL A 402 7.77 1.06 -27.42
C VAL A 402 8.77 1.79 -26.52
N ILE A 403 8.38 2.95 -25.95
CA ILE A 403 9.23 3.71 -25.02
C ILE A 403 9.49 2.92 -23.73
N SER A 404 8.46 2.25 -23.19
CA SER A 404 8.55 1.45 -21.97
C SER A 404 9.39 0.19 -22.16
N ALA A 405 9.31 -0.43 -23.34
CA ALA A 405 10.08 -1.63 -23.67
C ALA A 405 11.59 -1.36 -23.77
N ASP A 406 11.99 -0.29 -24.47
CA ASP A 406 13.41 0.07 -24.61
C ASP A 406 13.60 1.54 -25.00
N ARG A 407 13.93 2.36 -24.00
CA ARG A 407 14.21 3.79 -24.15
C ARG A 407 15.40 4.10 -25.07
N GLY A 408 16.31 3.15 -25.30
CA GLY A 408 17.49 3.34 -26.14
C GLY A 408 17.23 3.14 -27.63
N ARG A 409 16.36 2.18 -27.98
CA ARG A 409 16.04 1.85 -29.38
C ARG A 409 14.73 2.47 -29.88
N ALA A 410 13.82 2.83 -28.97
CA ALA A 410 12.58 3.53 -29.30
C ALA A 410 12.75 4.77 -30.21
N PRO A 411 13.76 5.65 -30.03
CA PRO A 411 13.86 6.89 -30.81
C PRO A 411 13.88 6.68 -32.32
N ALA A 412 14.57 5.65 -32.81
CA ALA A 412 14.66 5.38 -34.25
C ALA A 412 13.29 5.08 -34.87
N SER A 413 12.51 4.20 -34.22
CA SER A 413 11.17 3.84 -34.68
C SER A 413 10.18 5.01 -34.58
N LEU A 414 10.29 5.82 -33.53
CA LEU A 414 9.42 6.98 -33.33
C LEU A 414 9.73 8.12 -34.32
N LEU A 415 11.00 8.31 -34.70
CA LEU A 415 11.38 9.26 -35.75
C LEU A 415 10.81 8.85 -37.11
N GLU A 416 10.84 7.56 -37.45
CA GLU A 416 10.20 7.07 -38.67
C GLU A 416 8.68 7.23 -38.63
N LEU A 417 8.04 7.02 -37.48
CA LEU A 417 6.61 7.29 -37.30
C LEU A 417 6.28 8.76 -37.55
N LEU A 418 7.03 9.69 -36.95
CA LEU A 418 6.80 11.13 -37.09
C LEU A 418 6.90 11.64 -38.54
N LYS A 419 7.68 10.99 -39.41
CA LYS A 419 7.77 11.38 -40.84
C LYS A 419 6.47 11.18 -41.61
N ARG A 420 5.59 10.28 -41.15
CA ARG A 420 4.37 9.87 -41.87
C ARG A 420 3.09 10.09 -41.08
N GLU A 421 3.17 10.24 -39.76
CA GLU A 421 2.02 10.43 -38.88
C GLU A 421 1.36 11.79 -39.12
N ARG A 422 0.02 11.80 -39.09
CA ARG A 422 -0.81 13.00 -39.26
C ARG A 422 -1.79 13.20 -38.13
N ASP A 423 -2.03 12.17 -37.33
CA ASP A 423 -2.93 12.26 -36.19
C ASP A 423 -2.30 13.04 -35.03
N GLY A 424 -3.03 14.06 -34.57
CA GLY A 424 -2.54 14.96 -33.52
C GLY A 424 -2.35 14.29 -32.16
N ALA A 425 -3.17 13.29 -31.82
CA ALA A 425 -3.06 12.58 -30.55
C ALA A 425 -1.81 11.68 -30.53
N VAL A 426 -1.53 11.00 -31.64
CA VAL A 426 -0.33 10.17 -31.78
C VAL A 426 0.94 11.03 -31.76
N ILE A 427 0.96 12.15 -32.49
CA ILE A 427 2.08 13.12 -32.45
C ILE A 427 2.29 13.63 -31.02
N HIS A 428 1.21 14.02 -30.34
CA HIS A 428 1.27 14.47 -28.96
C HIS A 428 1.82 13.39 -28.03
N ALA A 429 1.45 12.12 -28.20
CA ALA A 429 1.98 11.01 -27.42
C ALA A 429 3.49 10.80 -27.64
N VAL A 430 3.99 10.95 -28.88
CA VAL A 430 5.43 10.92 -29.16
C VAL A 430 6.15 12.06 -28.44
N VAL A 431 5.62 13.30 -28.57
CA VAL A 431 6.22 14.48 -27.93
C VAL A 431 6.21 14.36 -26.41
N ARG A 432 5.08 13.95 -25.81
CA ARG A 432 4.95 13.68 -24.36
C ARG A 432 5.90 12.57 -23.91
N GLY A 433 5.99 11.50 -24.70
CA GLY A 433 6.83 10.35 -24.41
C GLY A 433 8.32 10.67 -24.46
N ALA A 434 8.73 11.65 -25.27
CA ALA A 434 10.12 12.05 -25.45
C ALA A 434 10.82 12.42 -24.14
N GLY A 435 10.10 12.99 -23.16
CA GLY A 435 10.66 13.35 -21.85
C GLY A 435 11.11 12.15 -21.00
N ARG A 436 10.70 10.92 -21.33
CA ARG A 436 11.18 9.68 -20.69
C ARG A 436 12.46 9.12 -21.33
N LEU A 437 12.93 9.74 -22.42
CA LEU A 437 14.12 9.32 -23.17
C LEU A 437 15.36 10.08 -22.72
N LYS A 438 16.54 9.64 -23.19
CA LYS A 438 17.79 10.36 -22.97
C LYS A 438 17.74 11.73 -23.64
N ALA A 439 18.43 12.72 -23.06
CA ALA A 439 18.36 14.12 -23.47
C ALA A 439 18.56 14.38 -24.98
N ALA A 440 19.52 13.69 -25.62
CA ALA A 440 19.76 13.84 -27.06
C ALA A 440 18.54 13.40 -27.89
N SER A 441 17.98 12.23 -27.58
CA SER A 441 16.80 11.70 -28.28
C SER A 441 15.53 12.48 -27.96
N ALA A 442 15.40 12.96 -26.72
CA ALA A 442 14.31 13.83 -26.32
C ALA A 442 14.32 15.14 -27.12
N LEU A 443 15.51 15.73 -27.31
CA LEU A 443 15.68 16.93 -28.14
C LEU A 443 15.42 16.68 -29.62
N GLU A 444 15.83 15.52 -30.14
CA GLU A 444 15.60 15.13 -31.52
C GLU A 444 14.09 14.94 -31.82
N LEU A 445 13.34 14.34 -30.90
CA LEU A 445 11.90 14.09 -31.05
C LEU A 445 11.02 15.30 -30.73
N ALA A 446 11.27 16.01 -29.62
CA ALA A 446 10.42 17.11 -29.16
C ALA A 446 10.88 18.49 -29.65
N GLY A 447 12.18 18.68 -29.92
CA GLY A 447 12.76 19.96 -30.34
C GLY A 447 12.09 20.59 -31.57
N PRO A 448 11.76 19.83 -32.64
CA PRO A 448 11.06 20.38 -33.80
C PRO A 448 9.69 21.02 -33.46
N PHE A 449 9.02 20.53 -32.42
CA PHE A 449 7.69 21.00 -32.02
C PHE A 449 7.71 22.29 -31.19
N LEU A 450 8.88 22.78 -30.77
CA LEU A 450 9.00 24.07 -30.09
C LEU A 450 8.62 25.28 -30.98
N LYS A 451 8.62 25.10 -32.30
CA LYS A 451 8.28 26.13 -33.30
C LYS A 451 6.96 25.82 -34.03
N HIS A 452 6.16 24.92 -33.47
CA HIS A 452 4.92 24.47 -34.07
C HIS A 452 3.79 25.51 -33.88
N GLU A 453 2.85 25.58 -34.83
CA GLU A 453 1.73 26.55 -34.79
C GLU A 453 0.74 26.23 -33.65
N ASN A 454 0.54 24.94 -33.36
CA ASN A 454 -0.28 24.49 -32.24
C ASN A 454 0.45 24.67 -30.89
N GLU A 455 -0.09 25.58 -30.07
CA GLU A 455 0.40 25.90 -28.74
C GLU A 455 0.48 24.70 -27.78
N ASP A 456 -0.48 23.76 -27.84
CA ASP A 456 -0.48 22.60 -26.94
C ASP A 456 0.71 21.67 -27.23
N LEU A 457 1.09 21.54 -28.49
CA LEU A 457 2.29 20.77 -28.89
C LEU A 457 3.58 21.46 -28.45
N VAL A 458 3.62 22.80 -28.50
CA VAL A 458 4.77 23.57 -27.99
C VAL A 458 4.89 23.37 -26.48
N VAL A 459 3.79 23.48 -25.73
CA VAL A 459 3.78 23.27 -24.27
C VAL A 459 4.16 21.82 -23.91
N ALA A 460 3.65 20.83 -24.65
CA ALA A 460 4.04 19.43 -24.47
C ALA A 460 5.54 19.23 -24.73
N ALA A 461 6.10 19.85 -25.77
CA ALA A 461 7.53 19.79 -26.06
C ALA A 461 8.37 20.43 -24.96
N LEU A 462 7.97 21.61 -24.45
CA LEU A 462 8.61 22.29 -23.32
C LEU A 462 8.59 21.41 -22.06
N ALA A 463 7.43 20.82 -21.74
CA ALA A 463 7.27 19.93 -20.60
C ALA A 463 8.17 18.69 -20.71
N SER A 464 8.21 18.05 -21.88
CA SER A 464 9.08 16.89 -22.13
C SER A 464 10.55 17.22 -22.03
N LEU A 465 10.99 18.32 -22.65
CA LEU A 465 12.39 18.76 -22.59
C LEU A 465 12.81 19.12 -21.18
N SER A 466 11.90 19.66 -20.36
CA SER A 466 12.20 20.06 -18.97
C SER A 466 12.69 18.91 -18.08
N ARG A 467 12.31 17.65 -18.41
CA ARG A 467 12.67 16.44 -17.64
C ARG A 467 14.10 15.97 -17.92
N THR A 468 14.74 16.48 -18.97
CA THR A 468 16.03 15.95 -19.46
C THR A 468 17.26 16.44 -18.68
N LYS A 469 17.11 17.48 -17.82
CA LYS A 469 18.19 18.16 -17.07
C LYS A 469 19.42 18.48 -17.93
N SER A 470 19.21 18.86 -19.20
CA SER A 470 20.26 19.02 -20.20
C SER A 470 20.43 20.48 -20.63
N THR A 471 21.69 20.93 -20.74
CA THR A 471 22.00 22.30 -21.19
C THR A 471 21.58 22.57 -22.65
N PRO A 472 21.79 21.65 -23.62
CA PRO A 472 21.19 21.78 -24.96
C PRO A 472 19.67 21.98 -24.94
N SER A 473 18.94 21.21 -24.12
CA SER A 473 17.49 21.36 -23.96
C SER A 473 17.14 22.72 -23.38
N ALA A 474 17.89 23.19 -22.37
CA ALA A 474 17.69 24.51 -21.79
C ALA A 474 17.87 25.65 -22.79
N LYS A 475 18.87 25.56 -23.68
CA LYS A 475 19.04 26.54 -24.77
C LYS A 475 17.87 26.54 -25.74
N ALA A 476 17.36 25.36 -26.12
CA ALA A 476 16.20 25.25 -26.99
C ALA A 476 14.94 25.81 -26.33
N VAL A 477 14.71 25.49 -25.06
CA VAL A 477 13.61 26.06 -24.25
C VAL A 477 13.73 27.58 -24.13
N ALA A 478 14.94 28.12 -23.94
CA ALA A 478 15.16 29.55 -23.81
C ALA A 478 14.80 30.34 -25.09
N GLU A 479 14.82 29.71 -26.28
CA GLU A 479 14.33 30.35 -27.52
C GLU A 479 12.82 30.68 -27.43
N CYS A 480 12.05 29.85 -26.72
CA CYS A 480 10.60 30.02 -26.54
C CYS A 480 10.23 31.16 -25.59
N LEU A 481 11.20 31.75 -24.87
CA LEU A 481 10.97 32.97 -24.08
C LEU A 481 10.64 34.19 -24.94
N LYS A 482 10.88 34.12 -26.26
CA LYS A 482 10.55 35.20 -27.21
C LYS A 482 9.29 34.88 -28.03
N HIS A 483 8.54 33.86 -27.65
CA HIS A 483 7.36 33.42 -28.39
C HIS A 483 6.23 34.47 -28.33
N PRO A 484 5.45 34.67 -29.41
CA PRO A 484 4.40 35.69 -29.43
C PRO A 484 3.33 35.48 -28.34
N GLN A 485 2.97 34.23 -28.07
CA GLN A 485 1.98 33.82 -27.08
C GLN A 485 2.59 33.81 -25.66
N TRP A 486 1.95 34.51 -24.72
CA TRP A 486 2.42 34.64 -23.34
C TRP A 486 2.46 33.31 -22.59
N ARG A 487 1.51 32.40 -22.84
CA ARG A 487 1.45 31.09 -22.18
C ARG A 487 2.62 30.20 -22.57
N VAL A 488 3.11 30.28 -23.81
CA VAL A 488 4.36 29.61 -24.23
C VAL A 488 5.58 30.21 -23.52
N ARG A 489 5.66 31.53 -23.38
CA ARG A 489 6.76 32.18 -22.64
C ARG A 489 6.78 31.76 -21.17
N ALA A 490 5.62 31.72 -20.53
CA ALA A 490 5.49 31.26 -19.14
C ALA A 490 5.85 29.77 -19.00
N ALA A 491 5.36 28.90 -19.88
CA ALA A 491 5.72 27.48 -19.90
C ALA A 491 7.23 27.26 -20.13
N ALA A 492 7.88 28.13 -20.92
CA ALA A 492 9.32 28.09 -21.12
C ALA A 492 10.09 28.48 -19.85
N LEU A 493 9.63 29.48 -19.09
CA LEU A 493 10.20 29.83 -17.78
C LEU A 493 10.06 28.70 -16.78
N GLU A 494 8.88 28.08 -16.68
CA GLU A 494 8.66 26.90 -15.83
C GLU A 494 9.55 25.72 -16.23
N ALA A 495 9.71 25.48 -17.54
CA ALA A 495 10.61 24.46 -18.05
C ALA A 495 12.08 24.76 -17.68
N LEU A 496 12.52 26.02 -17.73
CA LEU A 496 13.86 26.42 -17.28
C LEU A 496 14.06 26.25 -15.78
N ALA A 497 13.06 26.59 -14.96
CA ALA A 497 13.10 26.38 -13.52
C ALA A 497 13.30 24.88 -13.19
N ARG A 498 12.55 24.00 -13.85
CA ARG A 498 12.66 22.53 -13.71
C ARG A 498 13.99 21.97 -14.20
N LEU A 499 14.53 22.51 -15.29
CA LEU A 499 15.86 22.14 -15.79
C LEU A 499 16.97 22.55 -14.81
N ASN A 500 16.71 23.56 -13.97
CA ASN A 500 17.61 24.11 -12.96
C ASN A 500 19.01 24.47 -13.50
N VAL A 501 19.06 25.00 -14.73
CA VAL A 501 20.32 25.42 -15.37
C VAL A 501 20.60 26.86 -15.01
N LYS A 502 21.33 27.09 -13.90
CA LYS A 502 21.67 28.43 -13.38
C LYS A 502 22.26 29.41 -14.41
N ARG A 503 22.92 28.90 -15.44
CA ARG A 503 23.48 29.72 -16.53
C ARG A 503 22.42 30.42 -17.37
N MET A 504 21.17 29.95 -17.33
CA MET A 504 20.02 30.54 -18.04
C MET A 504 19.29 31.62 -17.23
N ALA A 505 19.86 32.02 -16.09
CA ALA A 505 19.28 33.08 -15.26
C ALA A 505 19.19 34.42 -16.01
N ALA A 506 20.12 34.74 -16.92
CA ALA A 506 20.11 35.99 -17.67
C ALA A 506 18.90 36.07 -18.63
N GLU A 507 18.51 34.95 -19.22
CA GLU A 507 17.36 34.82 -20.10
C GLU A 507 16.04 34.95 -19.33
N ALA A 508 15.96 34.33 -18.13
CA ALA A 508 14.82 34.51 -17.24
C ALA A 508 14.71 35.96 -16.71
N ASP A 509 15.86 36.58 -16.41
CA ASP A 509 15.98 37.96 -15.94
C ASP A 509 15.43 38.97 -16.97
N ALA A 510 15.62 38.72 -18.27
CA ALA A 510 15.03 39.53 -19.33
C ALA A 510 13.49 39.51 -19.34
N CYS A 511 12.87 38.42 -18.87
CA CYS A 511 11.41 38.27 -18.82
C CYS A 511 10.75 39.03 -17.65
N LEU A 512 11.53 39.66 -16.78
CA LEU A 512 11.01 40.58 -15.77
C LEU A 512 10.38 41.85 -16.37
N GLU A 513 10.67 42.14 -17.64
CA GLU A 513 10.12 43.28 -18.41
C GLU A 513 9.03 42.85 -19.39
N ASP A 514 8.52 41.62 -19.29
CA ASP A 514 7.49 41.13 -20.20
C ASP A 514 6.20 41.96 -20.10
N ALA A 515 5.51 42.14 -21.23
CA ALA A 515 4.23 42.83 -21.30
C ALA A 515 3.16 42.13 -20.44
N ASP A 516 3.20 40.80 -20.37
CA ASP A 516 2.23 40.01 -19.65
C ASP A 516 2.60 39.84 -18.16
N PRO A 517 1.70 40.18 -17.21
CA PRO A 517 1.98 40.07 -15.78
C PRO A 517 2.23 38.64 -15.28
N PHE A 518 1.61 37.63 -15.91
CA PHE A 518 1.82 36.24 -15.52
C PHE A 518 3.25 35.82 -15.85
N VAL A 519 3.74 36.17 -17.04
CA VAL A 519 5.13 35.91 -17.45
C VAL A 519 6.12 36.58 -16.49
N ARG A 520 5.88 37.84 -16.09
CA ARG A 520 6.74 38.53 -15.10
C ARG A 520 6.78 37.80 -13.75
N ARG A 521 5.63 37.35 -13.23
CA ARG A 521 5.56 36.59 -11.97
C ARG A 521 6.31 35.26 -12.08
N THR A 522 6.11 34.51 -13.17
CA THR A 522 6.82 33.26 -13.41
C THR A 522 8.32 33.49 -13.53
N ALA A 523 8.75 34.62 -14.10
CA ALA A 523 10.17 34.98 -14.18
C ALA A 523 10.78 35.20 -12.79
N VAL A 524 10.07 35.91 -11.90
CA VAL A 524 10.51 36.08 -10.50
C VAL A 524 10.66 34.74 -9.79
N ALA A 525 9.68 33.85 -9.89
CA ALA A 525 9.74 32.52 -9.30
C ALA A 525 10.88 31.68 -9.90
N THR A 526 11.07 31.73 -11.22
CA THR A 526 12.15 31.01 -11.91
C THR A 526 13.53 31.48 -11.43
N LEU A 527 13.73 32.79 -11.25
CA LEU A 527 14.98 33.33 -10.73
C LEU A 527 15.27 32.89 -9.29
N ALA A 528 14.22 32.78 -8.45
CA ALA A 528 14.32 32.25 -7.10
C ALA A 528 14.79 30.79 -7.10
N THR A 529 14.13 29.93 -7.88
CA THR A 529 14.48 28.51 -8.03
C THR A 529 15.91 28.32 -8.58
N LEU A 530 16.31 29.15 -9.54
CA LEU A 530 17.68 29.13 -10.10
C LEU A 530 18.73 29.71 -9.13
N GLN A 531 18.31 30.24 -7.97
CA GLN A 531 19.17 30.89 -6.97
C GLN A 531 20.01 32.01 -7.59
N ALA A 532 19.38 32.82 -8.44
CA ALA A 532 20.00 33.86 -9.24
C ALA A 532 20.24 35.15 -8.43
N LYS A 533 21.09 35.09 -7.40
CA LYS A 533 21.37 36.24 -6.50
C LYS A 533 21.84 37.51 -7.24
N LYS A 534 22.41 37.38 -8.44
CA LYS A 534 22.83 38.52 -9.28
C LYS A 534 21.65 39.35 -9.81
N SER A 535 20.45 38.79 -9.85
CA SER A 535 19.23 39.46 -10.28
C SER A 535 18.56 40.27 -9.15
N ALA A 536 19.12 40.26 -7.94
CA ALA A 536 18.53 40.94 -6.78
C ALA A 536 18.31 42.44 -7.00
N ASP A 537 19.24 43.14 -7.65
CA ASP A 537 19.11 44.57 -7.95
C ASP A 537 17.95 44.84 -8.92
N ARG A 538 17.81 44.00 -9.95
CA ARG A 538 16.74 44.13 -10.95
C ARG A 538 15.37 43.76 -10.35
N LEU A 539 15.30 42.71 -9.53
CA LEU A 539 14.10 42.36 -8.77
C LEU A 539 13.68 43.51 -7.84
N SER A 540 14.64 44.15 -7.18
CA SER A 540 14.40 45.30 -6.32
C SER A 540 13.90 46.51 -7.10
N GLU A 541 14.43 46.75 -8.32
CA GLU A 541 13.90 47.77 -9.22
C GLU A 541 12.45 47.48 -9.62
N ARG A 542 12.14 46.22 -9.99
CA ARG A 542 10.77 45.81 -10.35
C ARG A 542 9.80 45.94 -9.20
N PHE A 543 10.23 45.62 -7.98
CA PHE A 543 9.43 45.84 -6.77
C PHE A 543 8.97 47.30 -6.64
N LEU A 544 9.83 48.27 -6.99
CA LEU A 544 9.49 49.69 -6.92
C LEU A 544 8.52 50.12 -8.03
N GLN A 545 8.55 49.47 -9.19
CA GLN A 545 7.77 49.86 -10.37
C GLN A 545 6.40 49.15 -10.49
N ASP A 546 6.31 47.88 -10.10
CA ASP A 546 5.11 47.04 -10.27
C ASP A 546 4.54 46.61 -8.92
N ASP A 547 3.28 46.94 -8.64
CA ASP A 547 2.58 46.56 -7.41
C ASP A 547 2.30 45.06 -7.33
N GLN A 548 2.02 44.40 -8.46
CA GLN A 548 1.69 42.97 -8.50
C GLN A 548 2.90 42.07 -8.22
N LEU A 549 4.12 42.59 -8.37
CA LEU A 549 5.35 41.85 -8.14
C LEU A 549 5.89 42.02 -6.71
N LYS A 550 5.31 42.89 -5.88
CA LYS A 550 5.84 43.18 -4.55
C LYS A 550 5.92 41.94 -3.65
N GLY A 551 4.82 41.19 -3.53
CA GLY A 551 4.78 39.93 -2.78
C GLY A 551 5.74 38.87 -3.35
N PRO A 552 5.65 38.52 -4.65
CA PRO A 552 6.54 37.55 -5.29
C PRO A 552 8.03 37.90 -5.17
N VAL A 553 8.41 39.17 -5.30
CA VAL A 553 9.83 39.58 -5.18
C VAL A 553 10.33 39.41 -3.75
N VAL A 554 9.52 39.75 -2.73
CA VAL A 554 9.89 39.52 -1.32
C VAL A 554 10.08 38.04 -1.05
N ALA A 555 9.17 37.19 -1.54
CA ALA A 555 9.31 35.74 -1.42
C ALA A 555 10.59 35.23 -2.11
N ALA A 556 10.86 35.67 -3.35
CA ALA A 556 12.03 35.28 -4.11
C ALA A 556 13.36 35.69 -3.44
N LEU A 557 13.46 36.93 -2.94
CA LEU A 557 14.67 37.39 -2.25
C LEU A 557 14.93 36.60 -0.96
N ARG A 558 13.87 36.22 -0.22
CA ARG A 558 13.99 35.38 0.96
C ARG A 558 14.41 33.95 0.63
N GLU A 559 13.82 33.34 -0.40
CA GLU A 559 14.20 31.99 -0.86
C GLU A 559 15.66 31.94 -1.34
N MET A 560 16.15 33.05 -1.92
CA MET A 560 17.56 33.18 -2.31
C MET A 560 18.49 33.58 -1.16
N ASP A 561 17.99 33.75 0.06
CA ASP A 561 18.74 34.25 1.22
C ASP A 561 19.49 35.55 0.88
N VAL A 562 18.74 36.54 0.37
CA VAL A 562 19.19 37.90 0.05
C VAL A 562 18.48 38.88 1.00
N PRO A 563 19.21 39.79 1.67
CA PRO A 563 18.60 40.74 2.59
C PRO A 563 17.66 41.70 1.85
N LEU A 564 16.50 41.97 2.45
CA LEU A 564 15.51 42.88 1.87
C LEU A 564 16.01 44.35 1.97
N PRO A 565 15.99 45.12 0.86
CA PRO A 565 16.40 46.53 0.87
C PRO A 565 15.51 47.41 1.75
N GLU A 566 16.10 48.37 2.46
CA GLU A 566 15.36 49.36 3.27
C GLU A 566 14.40 50.22 2.43
N THR A 567 14.66 50.36 1.13
CA THR A 567 13.83 51.09 0.17
C THR A 567 12.43 50.48 0.00
N PHE A 568 12.21 49.22 0.39
CA PHE A 568 10.90 48.58 0.27
C PHE A 568 9.86 49.19 1.21
N GLY A 569 10.28 49.62 2.40
CA GLY A 569 9.39 50.21 3.40
C GLY A 569 8.62 51.43 2.87
N PRO A 570 9.29 52.47 2.36
CA PRO A 570 8.64 53.62 1.73
C PRO A 570 7.70 53.26 0.57
N ALA A 571 8.07 52.27 -0.26
CA ALA A 571 7.29 51.88 -1.44
C ALA A 571 5.99 51.12 -1.11
N LEU A 572 5.88 50.56 0.10
CA LEU A 572 4.67 49.91 0.59
C LEU A 572 3.70 50.87 1.29
N ARG A 573 4.14 52.09 1.64
CA ARG A 573 3.27 53.05 2.35
C ARG A 573 2.12 53.52 1.43
N GLY A 574 0.90 53.47 1.95
CA GLY A 574 -0.30 53.93 1.25
C GLY A 574 -0.76 53.01 0.12
N LYS A 575 -0.29 51.75 0.08
CA LYS A 575 -0.78 50.73 -0.86
C LYS A 575 -1.99 49.99 -0.30
N ASP A 576 -2.82 49.46 -1.19
CA ASP A 576 -4.04 48.76 -0.83
C ASP A 576 -3.76 47.36 -0.24
N ALA A 577 -4.77 46.80 0.43
CA ALA A 577 -4.67 45.50 1.10
C ALA A 577 -4.28 44.34 0.14
N GLU A 578 -4.73 44.38 -1.12
CA GLU A 578 -4.39 43.36 -2.14
C GLU A 578 -2.88 43.27 -2.42
N VAL A 579 -2.14 44.37 -2.21
CA VAL A 579 -0.69 44.43 -2.40
C VAL A 579 0.04 44.11 -1.09
N LEU A 580 -0.48 44.60 0.04
CA LEU A 580 0.15 44.46 1.34
C LEU A 580 0.06 43.04 1.90
N LEU A 581 -1.07 42.35 1.74
CA LEU A 581 -1.25 41.00 2.31
C LEU A 581 -0.25 39.99 1.73
N PRO A 582 -0.06 39.84 0.40
CA PRO A 582 0.94 38.94 -0.14
C PRO A 582 2.37 39.26 0.30
N VAL A 583 2.68 40.54 0.54
CA VAL A 583 3.99 40.96 1.06
C VAL A 583 4.16 40.53 2.51
N LEU A 584 3.15 40.75 3.36
CA LEU A 584 3.17 40.35 4.77
C LEU A 584 3.22 38.81 4.91
N ASP A 585 2.48 38.09 4.08
CA ASP A 585 2.53 36.62 4.02
C ASP A 585 3.92 36.14 3.59
N ALA A 586 4.50 36.78 2.57
CA ALA A 586 5.86 36.49 2.12
C ALA A 586 6.93 36.81 3.17
N LEU A 587 6.68 37.65 4.18
CA LEU A 587 7.59 37.88 5.31
C LEU A 587 7.52 36.76 6.37
N GLY A 588 6.36 36.13 6.54
CA GLY A 588 6.14 34.91 7.34
C GLY A 588 6.75 34.92 8.75
N ASN A 589 7.26 33.75 9.20
CA ASN A 589 7.92 33.56 10.51
C ASN A 589 9.42 33.87 10.49
N GLY A 590 9.92 34.60 9.48
CA GLY A 590 11.35 34.67 9.17
C GLY A 590 12.22 35.23 10.29
N ALA A 591 13.32 34.54 10.59
CA ALA A 591 14.41 35.07 11.40
C ALA A 591 15.12 36.22 10.66
N GLY A 592 15.52 37.28 11.40
CA GLY A 592 16.24 38.44 10.87
C GLY A 592 15.41 39.73 10.84
N ASN A 593 15.95 40.78 10.22
CA ASN A 593 15.40 42.14 10.27
C ASN A 593 14.13 42.37 9.42
N ALA A 594 13.60 41.33 8.77
CA ALA A 594 12.50 41.41 7.81
C ALA A 594 11.17 41.87 8.46
N TRP A 595 10.95 41.53 9.73
CA TRP A 595 9.75 41.93 10.48
C TRP A 595 9.62 43.46 10.63
N ARG A 596 10.73 44.23 10.55
CA ARG A 596 10.69 45.70 10.63
C ARG A 596 9.91 46.34 9.48
N LEU A 597 9.80 45.67 8.33
CA LEU A 597 8.98 46.15 7.21
C LEU A 597 7.48 46.13 7.54
N ALA A 598 7.05 45.32 8.49
CA ALA A 598 5.64 45.23 8.91
C ALA A 598 5.25 46.29 9.96
N LEU A 599 6.22 46.94 10.64
CA LEU A 599 5.97 47.93 11.69
C LEU A 599 5.00 49.07 11.30
N PRO A 600 5.10 49.69 10.11
CA PRO A 600 4.21 50.78 9.73
C PRO A 600 2.74 50.36 9.60
N PHE A 601 2.46 49.06 9.48
CA PHE A 601 1.13 48.52 9.16
C PHE A 601 0.36 47.99 10.37
N LEU A 602 0.95 48.00 11.57
CA LEU A 602 0.31 47.52 12.81
C LEU A 602 -1.01 48.23 13.13
N HIS A 603 -1.16 49.48 12.70
CA HIS A 603 -2.36 50.30 12.91
C HIS A 603 -3.11 50.62 11.62
N HIS A 604 -2.89 49.86 10.54
CA HIS A 604 -3.53 50.09 9.24
C HIS A 604 -5.06 50.14 9.33
N GLU A 605 -5.73 50.90 8.46
CA GLU A 605 -7.20 51.04 8.49
C GLU A 605 -7.91 49.69 8.25
N ASN A 606 -7.41 48.91 7.29
CA ASN A 606 -7.86 47.53 7.07
C ASN A 606 -7.38 46.60 8.21
N GLY A 607 -8.32 45.95 8.88
CA GLY A 607 -8.07 45.02 9.98
C GLY A 607 -7.20 43.81 9.60
N ASP A 608 -7.39 43.23 8.43
CA ASP A 608 -6.65 42.06 7.98
C ASP A 608 -5.17 42.36 7.79
N VAL A 609 -4.86 43.52 7.19
CA VAL A 609 -3.49 44.01 7.01
C VAL A 609 -2.82 44.26 8.37
N ALA A 610 -3.55 44.89 9.31
CA ALA A 610 -3.05 45.12 10.65
C ALA A 610 -2.77 43.81 11.40
N CYS A 611 -3.68 42.84 11.33
CA CYS A 611 -3.52 41.53 11.96
C CYS A 611 -2.36 40.72 11.32
N ALA A 612 -2.23 40.72 10.00
CA ALA A 612 -1.10 40.09 9.31
C ALA A 612 0.24 40.72 9.72
N ALA A 613 0.30 42.06 9.80
CA ALA A 613 1.48 42.77 10.28
C ALA A 613 1.82 42.44 11.74
N ILE A 614 0.82 42.37 12.62
CA ILE A 614 1.01 41.97 14.03
C ILE A 614 1.60 40.56 14.11
N ARG A 615 1.12 39.60 13.30
CA ARG A 615 1.65 38.23 13.28
C ARG A 615 3.14 38.20 12.89
N VAL A 616 3.51 38.92 11.84
CA VAL A 616 4.90 39.03 11.37
C VAL A 616 5.80 39.63 12.47
N VAL A 617 5.37 40.74 13.09
CA VAL A 617 6.14 41.42 14.14
C VAL A 617 6.24 40.56 15.41
N ALA A 618 5.16 39.93 15.84
CA ALA A 618 5.15 39.10 17.06
C ALA A 618 6.00 37.83 16.92
N ARG A 619 5.97 37.16 15.76
CA ARG A 619 6.76 35.94 15.52
C ARG A 619 8.24 36.22 15.23
N GLY A 620 8.54 37.17 14.34
CA GLY A 620 9.91 37.46 13.92
C GLY A 620 10.66 38.42 14.85
N GLY A 621 9.95 39.38 15.44
CA GLY A 621 10.54 40.44 16.27
C GLY A 621 10.31 40.29 17.76
N GLY A 622 9.54 39.30 18.23
CA GLY A 622 9.13 39.18 19.64
C GLY A 622 10.27 39.13 20.66
N GLY A 623 11.49 38.76 20.25
CA GLY A 623 12.69 38.81 21.09
C GLY A 623 13.34 40.20 21.22
N GLU A 624 12.95 41.18 20.40
CA GLU A 624 13.54 42.52 20.37
C GLU A 624 12.69 43.55 21.15
N ALA A 625 13.35 44.48 21.84
CA ALA A 625 12.68 45.53 22.62
C ALA A 625 11.82 46.48 21.77
N GLU A 626 12.25 46.74 20.53
CA GLU A 626 11.51 47.59 19.60
C GLU A 626 10.13 47.00 19.25
N ALA A 627 10.07 45.73 18.85
CA ALA A 627 8.81 45.05 18.56
C ALA A 627 7.88 45.02 19.77
N ARG A 628 8.41 44.71 20.97
CA ARG A 628 7.61 44.65 22.20
C ARG A 628 6.95 45.99 22.56
N ARG A 629 7.66 47.12 22.36
CA ARG A 629 7.09 48.46 22.57
C ARG A 629 5.96 48.77 21.59
N GLU A 630 6.11 48.39 20.32
CA GLU A 630 5.04 48.61 19.33
C GLU A 630 3.82 47.70 19.59
N LEU A 631 4.03 46.43 19.98
CA LEU A 631 2.95 45.54 20.42
C LEU A 631 2.22 46.09 21.66
N ALA A 632 2.94 46.71 22.60
CA ALA A 632 2.32 47.36 23.77
C ALA A 632 1.40 48.52 23.36
N LYS A 633 1.78 49.33 22.38
CA LYS A 633 0.91 50.39 21.82
C LYS A 633 -0.35 49.81 21.16
N VAL A 634 -0.23 48.66 20.49
CA VAL A 634 -1.41 47.94 19.95
C VAL A 634 -2.35 47.50 21.07
N LEU A 635 -1.83 47.03 22.20
CA LEU A 635 -2.66 46.68 23.37
C LEU A 635 -3.31 47.89 24.04
N ARG A 636 -2.63 49.03 24.10
CA ARG A 636 -3.13 50.26 24.77
C ARG A 636 -4.36 50.88 24.09
N GLY A 637 -4.45 50.81 22.76
CA GLY A 637 -5.46 51.55 21.98
C GLY A 637 -6.00 50.82 20.74
N GLY A 638 -5.70 49.54 20.57
CA GLY A 638 -6.15 48.74 19.43
C GLY A 638 -7.62 48.33 19.50
N THR A 639 -8.13 47.79 18.38
CA THR A 639 -9.43 47.11 18.36
C THR A 639 -9.32 45.73 19.01
N LYS A 640 -10.45 45.14 19.42
CA LYS A 640 -10.52 43.79 20.02
C LYS A 640 -9.76 42.75 19.19
N GLU A 641 -9.96 42.74 17.88
CA GLU A 641 -9.33 41.79 16.94
C GLU A 641 -7.80 41.90 16.91
N ARG A 642 -7.26 43.12 16.95
CA ARG A 642 -5.81 43.36 16.96
C ARG A 642 -5.20 42.90 18.28
N MET A 643 -5.84 43.22 19.40
CA MET A 643 -5.37 42.79 20.72
C MET A 643 -5.38 41.26 20.84
N LEU A 644 -6.45 40.60 20.38
CA LEU A 644 -6.52 39.13 20.32
C LEU A 644 -5.40 38.55 19.45
N THR A 645 -5.11 39.15 18.30
CA THR A 645 -4.02 38.70 17.43
C THR A 645 -2.66 38.79 18.11
N VAL A 646 -2.42 39.81 18.94
CA VAL A 646 -1.20 39.90 19.77
C VAL A 646 -1.15 38.72 20.75
N PHE A 647 -2.22 38.44 21.48
CA PHE A 647 -2.26 37.37 22.49
C PHE A 647 -2.26 35.95 21.90
N ASP A 648 -2.77 35.78 20.68
CA ASP A 648 -2.76 34.48 20.01
C ASP A 648 -1.34 34.04 19.65
N VAL A 649 -0.47 35.01 19.35
CA VAL A 649 0.86 34.78 18.79
C VAL A 649 1.99 35.02 19.80
N TYR A 650 1.79 35.92 20.78
CA TYR A 650 2.80 36.31 21.75
C TYR A 650 2.53 35.69 23.15
N PRO A 651 3.56 35.15 23.84
CA PRO A 651 4.96 35.04 23.40
C PRO A 651 5.13 34.02 22.26
N PRO A 652 6.06 34.25 21.31
CA PRO A 652 6.34 33.26 20.26
C PRO A 652 6.80 31.93 20.91
N PRO A 653 6.44 30.77 20.34
CA PRO A 653 6.81 29.48 20.89
C PRO A 653 8.34 29.39 21.02
N SER A 654 8.85 28.94 22.17
CA SER A 654 10.29 28.78 22.34
C SER A 654 10.78 27.58 21.53
N ASP A 655 12.04 27.57 21.06
CA ASP A 655 12.61 26.46 20.26
C ASP A 655 12.49 25.05 20.90
N GLY A 656 12.09 24.96 22.17
CA GLY A 656 11.78 23.72 22.88
C GLY A 656 10.31 23.30 22.93
N ASP A 657 9.39 24.16 22.48
CA ASP A 657 7.93 23.95 22.48
C ASP A 657 7.41 23.48 21.10
N ALA A 658 8.32 23.25 20.13
CA ALA A 658 8.03 22.84 18.75
C ALA A 658 7.37 21.45 18.59
N TYR A 659 6.97 20.80 19.69
CA TYR A 659 6.21 19.55 19.69
C TYR A 659 4.74 19.73 20.10
N GLU A 660 4.19 20.95 20.05
CA GLU A 660 2.75 21.12 19.96
C GLU A 660 2.30 20.91 18.52
N TYR A 661 1.55 19.84 18.26
CA TYR A 661 0.69 19.71 17.09
C TYR A 661 -0.27 20.91 17.07
N VAL A 662 0.12 21.97 16.37
CA VAL A 662 -0.77 23.08 16.03
C VAL A 662 -1.61 22.62 14.84
N LEU A 663 -2.88 22.35 15.13
CA LEU A 663 -3.97 22.43 14.16
C LEU A 663 -3.99 23.87 13.61
N ASP A 664 -3.27 24.11 12.51
CA ASP A 664 -3.50 25.25 11.62
C ASP A 664 -4.44 24.78 10.50
N PRO A 665 -5.74 25.15 10.50
CA PRO A 665 -6.68 24.71 9.48
C PRO A 665 -6.40 25.29 8.09
N PHE A 666 -5.40 26.17 7.95
CA PHE A 666 -5.04 26.82 6.69
C PHE A 666 -3.60 26.57 6.24
N ALA A 667 -2.85 25.71 6.94
CA ALA A 667 -1.55 25.23 6.45
C ALA A 667 -1.67 24.10 5.40
N SER A 668 -2.89 23.63 5.12
CA SER A 668 -3.15 22.68 4.03
C SER A 668 -3.42 23.40 2.71
N ILE A 669 -2.41 24.09 2.19
CA ILE A 669 -2.19 24.07 0.75
C ILE A 669 -0.84 23.40 0.57
N ASP A 670 -0.92 22.09 0.39
CA ASP A 670 0.20 21.27 -0.01
C ASP A 670 0.54 21.61 -1.47
N PHE A 671 1.45 22.56 -1.67
CA PHE A 671 2.05 22.81 -2.98
C PHE A 671 3.12 21.78 -3.34
N GLU A 672 3.46 20.85 -2.43
CA GLU A 672 4.31 19.68 -2.72
C GLU A 672 3.49 18.51 -3.30
N ALA A 673 2.17 18.46 -3.08
CA ALA A 673 1.25 17.55 -3.79
C ALA A 673 1.08 17.85 -5.31
N LEU A 674 1.79 18.84 -5.84
CA LEU A 674 1.93 19.12 -7.28
C LEU A 674 3.38 19.03 -7.79
N ALA A 675 4.32 18.61 -6.95
CA ALA A 675 5.72 18.37 -7.29
C ALA A 675 6.06 16.89 -7.05
N GLY A 676 5.80 16.08 -8.07
CA GLY A 676 6.16 14.66 -8.06
C GLY A 676 7.64 14.44 -7.80
N ASP A 677 7.88 13.38 -7.05
CA ASP A 677 9.13 12.96 -6.44
C ASP A 677 10.32 12.92 -7.40
N GLY A 678 11.41 13.55 -6.96
CA GLY A 678 12.68 13.60 -7.64
C GLY A 678 13.75 12.96 -6.76
N ASP A 679 14.07 11.72 -7.09
CA ASP A 679 15.12 10.94 -6.44
C ASP A 679 16.49 11.64 -6.52
N ALA A 680 17.08 11.86 -5.35
CA ALA A 680 18.30 12.62 -5.14
C ALA A 680 19.54 11.71 -5.25
N THR A 681 19.89 11.31 -6.47
CA THR A 681 21.23 10.79 -6.74
C THR A 681 22.23 11.94 -6.85
N SER A 682 22.75 12.37 -5.70
CA SER A 682 23.91 13.26 -5.62
C SER A 682 25.20 12.47 -5.93
N GLY A 683 25.49 12.30 -7.22
CA GLY A 683 26.86 12.13 -7.70
C GLY A 683 27.60 13.46 -7.57
N ALA A 684 28.02 13.83 -6.36
CA ALA A 684 28.96 14.92 -6.13
C ALA A 684 30.38 14.36 -6.24
N GLU A 685 31.11 14.81 -7.26
CA GLU A 685 32.55 14.63 -7.36
C GLU A 685 33.25 15.11 -6.08
N ALA A 686 34.21 14.30 -5.64
CA ALA A 686 34.91 14.40 -4.38
C ALA A 686 35.60 15.76 -4.14
N ALA A 687 35.12 16.50 -3.15
CA ALA A 687 35.94 17.40 -2.35
C ALA A 687 36.24 16.70 -1.01
N GLY A 688 37.53 16.63 -0.67
CA GLY A 688 38.11 15.72 0.32
C GLY A 688 37.42 15.69 1.69
N ASN A 689 37.26 14.47 2.21
CA ASN A 689 36.79 14.19 3.56
C ASN A 689 37.92 14.44 4.57
N PRO A 690 37.85 15.48 5.43
CA PRO A 690 38.93 15.83 6.37
C PRO A 690 39.18 14.77 7.45
N LEU A 691 38.23 13.85 7.63
CA LEU A 691 38.36 12.70 8.52
C LEU A 691 39.18 11.57 7.91
N ALA A 692 39.22 11.44 6.58
CA ALA A 692 40.03 10.44 5.90
C ALA A 692 41.53 10.77 5.99
N ASP A 693 41.89 12.06 5.95
CA ASP A 693 43.27 12.53 6.15
C ASP A 693 43.74 12.39 7.61
N LEU A 694 42.80 12.44 8.57
CA LEU A 694 43.10 12.24 9.99
C LEU A 694 43.46 10.78 10.32
N PHE A 695 42.89 9.81 9.59
CA PHE A 695 43.15 8.38 9.78
C PHE A 695 44.32 7.86 8.92
N ALA A 696 44.73 8.59 7.87
CA ALA A 696 45.95 8.32 7.12
C ALA A 696 47.23 8.55 7.95
N ALA A 697 47.16 9.31 9.05
CA ALA A 697 48.29 9.57 9.96
C ALA A 697 48.65 8.38 10.88
N PHE A 698 47.88 7.29 10.86
CA PHE A 698 48.09 6.11 11.73
C PHE A 698 48.49 4.83 10.97
N ALA A 699 48.85 4.92 9.68
CA ALA A 699 49.31 3.76 8.92
C ALA A 699 50.80 3.44 9.24
N PRO A 700 51.14 2.20 9.64
CA PRO A 700 52.49 1.83 10.01
C PRO A 700 53.30 1.44 8.76
N GLY A 701 54.35 2.18 8.43
CA GLY A 701 55.39 1.69 7.53
C GLY A 701 56.01 2.70 6.58
N ALA A 702 56.95 3.50 7.06
CA ALA A 702 58.19 3.83 6.33
C ALA A 702 59.21 4.44 7.31
N ALA A 703 60.38 3.81 7.39
CA ALA A 703 61.48 4.07 8.31
C ALA A 703 62.55 5.02 7.67
N PRO A 704 63.74 5.29 8.26
CA PRO A 704 63.99 6.49 9.07
C PRO A 704 65.27 7.31 8.71
N ALA A 705 65.29 8.60 9.13
CA ALA A 705 66.45 9.41 9.62
C ALA A 705 67.64 9.70 8.64
N PRO A 706 68.63 10.59 8.94
CA PRO A 706 68.94 11.32 10.19
C PRO A 706 69.35 12.82 10.06
N THR A 707 69.21 13.61 11.13
CA THR A 707 70.29 14.09 12.02
C THR A 707 69.81 15.22 12.94
N ALA A 708 69.84 14.93 14.24
CA ALA A 708 69.83 15.86 15.39
C ALA A 708 71.22 16.55 15.53
N PRO A 709 71.55 17.45 16.52
CA PRO A 709 70.86 17.63 17.82
C PRO A 709 70.88 19.05 18.46
N ALA A 710 70.38 19.07 19.70
CA ALA A 710 70.51 20.02 20.83
C ALA A 710 69.21 20.81 21.13
N GLU A 711 68.63 20.82 22.33
CA GLU A 711 69.04 20.32 23.66
C GLU A 711 67.79 20.20 24.55
N ALA A 712 67.83 19.28 25.51
CA ALA A 712 66.72 18.97 26.41
C ALA A 712 66.61 19.96 27.58
N VAL A 713 65.39 20.45 27.85
CA VAL A 713 65.00 20.90 29.19
C VAL A 713 63.95 19.91 29.72
N LYS A 714 64.28 19.27 30.84
CA LYS A 714 63.38 18.43 31.62
C LYS A 714 62.25 19.29 32.19
N ALA A 715 61.01 18.99 31.83
CA ALA A 715 59.85 19.40 32.60
C ALA A 715 59.31 18.20 33.39
N GLU A 716 59.01 18.44 34.66
CA GLU A 716 58.52 17.49 35.66
C GLU A 716 57.20 16.82 35.24
N PRO A 717 56.85 15.65 35.83
CA PRO A 717 55.60 14.98 35.50
C PRO A 717 54.42 15.83 35.99
N VAL A 718 53.81 16.52 35.04
CA VAL A 718 52.53 17.20 35.22
C VAL A 718 51.50 16.11 35.57
N ALA A 719 50.91 16.20 36.76
CA ALA A 719 49.91 15.25 37.18
C ALA A 719 48.70 15.37 36.26
N LEU A 720 47.99 14.26 36.03
CA LEU A 720 46.84 14.21 35.12
C LEU A 720 45.78 15.30 35.42
N ASN A 721 45.71 15.77 36.67
CA ASN A 721 44.83 16.86 37.08
C ASN A 721 45.25 18.25 36.56
N ASP A 722 46.55 18.53 36.41
CA ASP A 722 47.04 19.81 35.89
C ASP A 722 46.78 19.94 34.36
N LEU A 723 46.69 18.81 33.65
CA LEU A 723 46.24 18.75 32.25
C LEU A 723 44.74 19.05 32.11
N PHE A 724 43.94 18.76 33.13
CA PHE A 724 42.53 19.16 33.17
C PHE A 724 42.34 20.63 33.57
N ASP A 725 43.24 21.19 34.37
CA ASP A 725 43.21 22.62 34.74
C ASP A 725 43.68 23.56 33.60
N ALA A 726 44.47 23.07 32.64
CA ALA A 726 44.76 23.80 31.39
C ALA A 726 43.53 23.95 30.45
N PHE A 727 42.46 23.21 30.72
CA PHE A 727 41.12 23.39 30.16
C PHE A 727 40.16 24.08 31.15
N GLY A 728 40.69 24.95 32.02
CA GLY A 728 39.90 25.94 32.74
C GLY A 728 39.00 26.74 31.79
N PRO A 729 37.84 27.21 32.28
CA PRO A 729 36.65 27.43 31.46
C PRO A 729 36.92 28.50 30.42
N ALA A 730 37.00 28.09 29.15
CA ALA A 730 36.79 28.99 28.04
C ALA A 730 35.49 29.76 28.31
N ALA A 731 35.58 31.09 28.23
CA ALA A 731 34.51 32.02 28.52
C ALA A 731 33.16 31.45 28.07
N SER A 732 32.24 31.29 29.03
CA SER A 732 30.85 30.98 28.72
C SER A 732 30.40 31.90 27.58
N PRO A 733 29.70 31.40 26.55
CA PRO A 733 29.00 32.28 25.62
C PRO A 733 28.17 33.20 26.49
N ALA A 734 28.33 34.51 26.27
CA ALA A 734 27.82 35.60 27.12
C ALA A 734 26.63 35.13 27.95
N ALA A 735 26.83 35.03 29.27
CA ALA A 735 25.76 34.79 30.21
C ALA A 735 24.57 35.65 29.75
N ALA A 736 23.43 35.01 29.52
CA ALA A 736 22.18 35.73 29.34
C ALA A 736 22.17 36.85 30.39
N PRO A 737 21.90 38.11 29.99
CA PRO A 737 21.99 39.23 30.90
C PRO A 737 21.23 38.88 32.17
N ALA A 738 21.83 39.19 33.33
CA ALA A 738 21.23 38.93 34.63
C ALA A 738 19.72 39.28 34.59
N PRO A 739 18.84 38.51 35.25
CA PRO A 739 17.37 38.61 35.10
C PRO A 739 16.76 39.98 35.44
N GLY A 740 17.56 40.95 35.89
CA GLY A 740 17.15 42.34 36.11
C GLY A 740 17.13 43.24 34.85
N ALA A 741 17.83 42.92 33.76
CA ALA A 741 17.86 43.81 32.58
C ALA A 741 16.72 43.57 31.58
N ARG A 742 16.08 42.39 31.61
CA ARG A 742 14.82 42.13 30.87
C ARG A 742 13.60 42.77 31.55
N ALA A 743 13.70 43.08 32.84
CA ALA A 743 12.54 43.41 33.69
C ALA A 743 11.95 44.81 33.46
N GLU A 744 12.72 45.81 33.00
CA GLU A 744 12.22 47.17 32.80
C GLU A 744 11.55 47.38 31.42
N GLU A 745 11.99 46.66 30.38
CA GLU A 745 11.45 46.82 29.01
C GLU A 745 10.31 45.84 28.69
N ASP A 746 10.29 44.65 29.30
CA ASP A 746 9.10 43.78 29.30
C ASP A 746 7.95 44.42 30.12
N ALA A 747 8.24 45.38 31.00
CA ALA A 747 7.25 46.00 31.89
C ALA A 747 6.11 46.70 31.13
N GLU A 748 6.38 47.36 30.00
CA GLU A 748 5.33 48.10 29.28
C GLU A 748 4.31 47.15 28.63
N LEU A 749 4.78 46.13 27.89
CA LEU A 749 3.90 45.13 27.28
C LEU A 749 3.15 44.32 28.35
N LEU A 750 3.84 43.96 29.44
CA LEU A 750 3.23 43.28 30.58
C LEU A 750 2.18 44.15 31.28
N GLN A 751 2.44 45.44 31.46
CA GLN A 751 1.50 46.38 32.08
C GLN A 751 0.23 46.55 31.24
N GLU A 752 0.35 46.69 29.92
CA GLU A 752 -0.80 46.80 29.02
C GLU A 752 -1.57 45.47 28.94
N ALA A 753 -0.88 44.32 28.97
CA ALA A 753 -1.52 43.02 29.05
C ALA A 753 -2.28 42.84 30.39
N LEU A 754 -1.74 43.33 31.51
CA LEU A 754 -2.43 43.34 32.81
C LEU A 754 -3.67 44.24 32.81
N ALA A 755 -3.61 45.41 32.16
CA ALA A 755 -4.78 46.28 32.01
C ALA A 755 -5.92 45.61 31.22
N CYS A 756 -5.59 44.64 30.34
CA CYS A 756 -6.60 43.86 29.62
C CYS A 756 -7.35 42.85 30.52
N LEU A 757 -6.96 42.66 31.78
CA LEU A 757 -7.67 41.82 32.76
C LEU A 757 -8.78 42.56 33.52
N GLU A 758 -8.91 43.88 33.34
CA GLU A 758 -9.93 44.69 34.05
C GLU A 758 -11.36 44.19 33.77
N PRO A 759 -12.26 44.21 34.78
CA PRO A 759 -13.57 43.57 34.69
C PRO A 759 -14.54 44.20 33.68
N ASP A 760 -14.26 45.40 33.19
CA ASP A 760 -14.99 46.14 32.16
C ASP A 760 -14.65 45.68 30.73
N ARG A 761 -13.63 44.83 30.54
CA ARG A 761 -13.20 44.30 29.25
C ARG A 761 -13.96 43.04 28.83
N ASP A 762 -13.94 42.77 27.51
CA ASP A 762 -14.58 41.61 26.90
C ASP A 762 -14.04 40.27 27.48
N PRO A 763 -14.89 39.26 27.77
CA PRO A 763 -14.45 37.99 28.35
C PRO A 763 -13.40 37.23 27.54
N ALA A 764 -13.51 37.23 26.20
CA ALA A 764 -12.56 36.53 25.35
C ALA A 764 -11.18 37.21 25.36
N LEU A 765 -11.18 38.55 25.40
CA LEU A 765 -9.96 39.33 25.53
C LEU A 765 -9.27 39.11 26.87
N ARG A 766 -10.05 39.09 27.97
CA ARG A 766 -9.53 38.81 29.32
C ARG A 766 -8.90 37.41 29.41
N LEU A 767 -9.55 36.40 28.84
CA LEU A 767 -9.01 35.04 28.80
C LEU A 767 -7.72 34.97 27.96
N ALA A 768 -7.70 35.59 26.78
CA ALA A 768 -6.51 35.64 25.93
C ALA A 768 -5.34 36.37 26.61
N ALA A 769 -5.60 37.53 27.22
CA ALA A 769 -4.62 38.27 28.00
C ALA A 769 -4.08 37.45 29.18
N ALA A 770 -4.96 36.77 29.92
CA ALA A 770 -4.58 35.92 31.04
C ALA A 770 -3.70 34.73 30.59
N LEU A 771 -4.03 34.11 29.47
CA LEU A 771 -3.24 33.03 28.85
C LEU A 771 -1.85 33.52 28.43
N SER A 772 -1.75 34.68 27.77
CA SER A 772 -0.45 35.25 27.37
C SER A 772 0.37 35.68 28.59
N LEU A 773 -0.22 36.33 29.59
CA LEU A 773 0.43 36.68 30.85
C LEU A 773 0.96 35.44 31.57
N PHE A 774 0.18 34.37 31.59
CA PHE A 774 0.58 33.10 32.15
C PHE A 774 1.73 32.45 31.37
N ALA A 775 1.69 32.47 30.03
CA ALA A 775 2.79 31.99 29.18
C ALA A 775 4.09 32.81 29.37
N MET A 776 3.97 34.12 29.62
CA MET A 776 5.08 35.00 29.98
C MET A 776 5.60 34.80 31.42
N GLY A 777 4.93 33.98 32.23
CA GLY A 777 5.32 33.66 33.60
C GLY A 777 4.87 34.67 34.67
N ASN A 778 3.83 35.46 34.39
CA ASN A 778 3.26 36.42 35.33
C ASN A 778 2.21 35.77 36.26
N ASP A 779 2.36 35.98 37.57
CA ASP A 779 1.48 35.40 38.60
C ASP A 779 0.05 35.99 38.59
N GLY A 780 -0.12 37.24 38.16
CA GLY A 780 -1.45 37.88 38.06
C GLY A 780 -2.34 37.21 37.01
N GLY A 781 -1.76 36.81 35.87
CA GLY A 781 -2.48 35.99 34.87
C GLY A 781 -2.86 34.62 35.43
N ALA A 782 -1.97 33.98 36.19
CA ALA A 782 -2.25 32.69 36.84
C ALA A 782 -3.39 32.80 37.87
N SER A 783 -3.43 33.87 38.67
CA SER A 783 -4.51 34.13 39.63
C SER A 783 -5.87 34.26 38.94
N PHE A 784 -5.95 35.04 37.85
CA PHE A 784 -7.19 35.20 37.10
C PHE A 784 -7.67 33.87 36.48
N LEU A 785 -6.75 33.10 35.89
CA LEU A 785 -7.07 31.79 35.34
C LEU A 785 -7.57 30.84 36.43
N LEU A 786 -6.93 30.85 37.61
CA LEU A 786 -7.32 30.03 38.75
C LEU A 786 -8.75 30.35 39.23
N GLU A 787 -9.10 31.64 39.34
CA GLU A 787 -10.46 32.07 39.71
C GLU A 787 -11.49 31.72 38.64
N SER A 788 -11.10 31.77 37.37
CA SER A 788 -12.00 31.55 36.23
C SER A 788 -12.16 30.07 35.85
N LEU A 789 -11.32 29.17 36.35
CA LEU A 789 -11.27 27.75 35.96
C LEU A 789 -12.64 27.06 36.04
N ASP A 790 -13.43 27.33 37.09
CA ASP A 790 -14.72 26.69 37.30
C ASP A 790 -15.79 27.15 36.28
N THR A 791 -15.57 28.29 35.62
CA THR A 791 -16.44 28.82 34.56
C THR A 791 -16.00 28.44 33.13
N CYS A 792 -14.77 27.96 32.97
CA CYS A 792 -14.20 27.57 31.67
C CYS A 792 -14.74 26.21 31.18
N THR A 793 -14.86 26.06 29.87
CA THR A 793 -15.14 24.79 29.20
C THR A 793 -13.93 23.84 29.28
N ALA A 794 -14.14 22.54 29.00
CA ALA A 794 -13.04 21.56 29.02
C ALA A 794 -11.95 21.87 27.98
N GLU A 795 -12.31 22.42 26.82
CA GLU A 795 -11.37 22.84 25.78
C GLU A 795 -10.54 24.06 26.22
N GLU A 796 -11.16 25.04 26.87
CA GLU A 796 -10.45 26.20 27.44
C GLU A 796 -9.50 25.76 28.56
N ARG A 797 -9.92 24.85 29.45
CA ARG A 797 -9.04 24.30 30.49
C ARG A 797 -7.86 23.51 29.90
N LEU A 798 -8.06 22.83 28.77
CA LEU A 798 -6.98 22.18 28.03
C LEU A 798 -6.02 23.20 27.42
N LYS A 799 -6.52 24.28 26.81
CA LYS A 799 -5.70 25.40 26.30
C LYS A 799 -4.88 26.06 27.43
N ILE A 800 -5.49 26.25 28.60
CA ILE A 800 -4.80 26.74 29.82
C ILE A 800 -3.68 25.78 30.22
N ALA A 801 -3.94 24.46 30.26
CA ALA A 801 -2.96 23.47 30.65
C ALA A 801 -1.78 23.35 29.65
N ARG A 802 -2.05 23.54 28.35
CA ARG A 802 -1.06 23.49 27.26
C ARG A 802 -0.18 24.74 27.17
N ARG A 803 -0.78 25.93 27.26
CA ARG A 803 -0.04 27.22 27.24
C ARG A 803 0.64 27.56 28.56
N ALA A 804 0.58 26.67 29.53
CA ALA A 804 1.29 26.82 30.78
C ALA A 804 2.80 26.76 30.55
N GLY A 805 3.43 27.91 30.39
CA GLY A 805 4.87 28.01 30.28
C GLY A 805 5.56 27.87 31.64
N ARG A 806 6.83 28.31 31.68
CA ARG A 806 7.73 28.34 32.86
C ARG A 806 7.26 29.29 33.99
N ALA A 807 5.95 29.47 34.17
CA ALA A 807 5.39 30.28 35.25
C ALA A 807 5.80 29.72 36.61
N ALA A 808 6.30 30.62 37.46
CA ALA A 808 6.78 30.33 38.80
C ALA A 808 6.07 31.28 39.77
N GLY A 809 5.52 30.72 40.85
CA GLY A 809 4.78 31.47 41.85
C GLY A 809 3.72 30.63 42.55
N GLU A 810 3.06 31.21 43.56
CA GLU A 810 2.07 30.50 44.38
C GLU A 810 0.77 30.26 43.61
N ALA A 811 0.30 31.25 42.83
CA ALA A 811 -0.90 31.13 42.00
C ALA A 811 -0.71 30.09 40.88
N ALA A 812 0.44 30.11 40.21
CA ALA A 812 0.79 29.10 39.20
C ALA A 812 0.92 27.67 39.80
N ALA A 813 1.39 27.54 41.04
CA ALA A 813 1.40 26.26 41.75
C ALA A 813 -0.03 25.77 42.06
N ALA A 814 -0.88 26.63 42.61
CA ALA A 814 -2.27 26.31 42.90
C ALA A 814 -3.08 25.95 41.63
N LEU A 815 -2.86 26.68 40.52
CA LEU A 815 -3.46 26.40 39.23
C LEU A 815 -3.10 25.00 38.72
N ARG A 816 -1.82 24.63 38.80
CA ARG A 816 -1.37 23.28 38.42
C ARG A 816 -1.97 22.20 39.29
N ASP A 817 -1.97 22.38 40.60
CA ASP A 817 -2.56 21.40 41.54
C ASP A 817 -4.06 21.21 41.25
N ARG A 818 -4.77 22.27 40.86
CA ARG A 818 -6.17 22.20 40.46
C ARG A 818 -6.35 21.46 39.13
N LEU A 819 -5.54 21.75 38.12
CA LEU A 819 -5.58 21.09 36.81
C LEU A 819 -5.18 19.60 36.87
N LEU A 820 -4.24 19.23 37.73
CA LEU A 820 -3.90 17.82 38.01
C LEU A 820 -5.08 17.05 38.62
N ARG A 821 -6.03 17.75 39.22
CA ARG A 821 -7.26 17.20 39.81
C ARG A 821 -8.51 17.43 38.94
N ASP A 822 -8.35 17.84 37.68
CA ASP A 822 -9.47 18.09 36.76
C ASP A 822 -10.26 16.80 36.45
N PRO A 823 -11.59 16.86 36.27
CA PRO A 823 -12.38 15.70 35.86
C PRO A 823 -11.98 15.15 34.48
N SER A 824 -11.53 16.01 33.54
CA SER A 824 -11.13 15.59 32.21
C SER A 824 -9.75 14.95 32.21
N ALA A 825 -9.64 13.76 31.61
CA ALA A 825 -8.36 13.08 31.46
C ALA A 825 -7.38 13.88 30.59
N ASP A 826 -7.86 14.55 29.53
CA ASP A 826 -7.00 15.29 28.60
C ASP A 826 -6.34 16.50 29.27
N VAL A 827 -7.10 17.19 30.13
CA VAL A 827 -6.61 18.33 30.92
C VAL A 827 -5.57 17.86 31.94
N ARG A 828 -5.83 16.75 32.65
CA ARG A 828 -4.85 16.17 33.58
C ARG A 828 -3.56 15.78 32.88
N ARG A 829 -3.63 15.18 31.69
CA ARG A 829 -2.44 14.81 30.91
C ARG A 829 -1.62 16.01 30.48
N ALA A 830 -2.26 17.07 29.98
CA ALA A 830 -1.56 18.32 29.66
C ALA A 830 -0.92 18.94 30.93
N ALA A 831 -1.61 18.89 32.08
CA ALA A 831 -1.08 19.37 33.36
C ALA A 831 0.10 18.52 33.87
N VAL A 832 0.10 17.21 33.62
CA VAL A 832 1.24 16.33 33.88
C VAL A 832 2.42 16.70 33.00
N ALA A 833 2.22 16.84 31.69
CA ALA A 833 3.28 17.22 30.74
C ALA A 833 3.96 18.51 31.19
N LEU A 834 3.17 19.51 31.56
CA LEU A 834 3.61 20.75 32.18
C LEU A 834 4.46 20.52 33.44
N ALA A 835 3.94 19.77 34.41
CA ALA A 835 4.65 19.52 35.67
C ALA A 835 6.00 18.81 35.43
N LEU A 836 6.06 17.93 34.42
CA LEU A 836 7.25 17.22 34.00
C LEU A 836 8.25 18.13 33.25
N THR A 837 7.81 19.11 32.47
CA THR A 837 8.74 20.10 31.85
C THR A 837 9.49 20.91 32.91
N GLN A 838 8.87 21.13 34.08
CA GLN A 838 9.47 21.80 35.23
C GLN A 838 10.17 20.85 36.22
N ALA A 839 10.41 19.59 35.86
CA ALA A 839 10.95 18.58 36.77
C ALA A 839 12.38 18.85 37.30
N SER A 840 13.09 19.87 36.78
CA SER A 840 14.28 20.40 37.45
C SER A 840 13.96 20.98 38.85
N ASN A 841 12.72 21.41 39.08
CA ASN A 841 12.22 21.86 40.36
C ASN A 841 11.74 20.67 41.21
N GLU A 842 12.54 20.28 42.21
CA GLU A 842 12.20 19.16 43.12
C GLU A 842 10.85 19.35 43.82
N LYS A 843 10.42 20.58 44.10
CA LYS A 843 9.14 20.86 44.77
C LYS A 843 7.96 20.52 43.87
N ALA A 844 8.02 20.88 42.59
CA ALA A 844 6.99 20.57 41.61
C ALA A 844 6.91 19.06 41.35
N LEU A 845 8.07 18.40 41.20
CA LEU A 845 8.11 16.95 41.01
C LEU A 845 7.57 16.19 42.23
N ARG A 846 7.87 16.65 43.46
CA ARG A 846 7.31 16.07 44.69
C ARG A 846 5.80 16.24 44.76
N ALA A 847 5.28 17.42 44.44
CA ALA A 847 3.84 17.69 44.45
C ALA A 847 3.10 16.77 43.46
N LEU A 848 3.62 16.62 42.24
CA LEU A 848 3.07 15.70 41.24
C LEU A 848 3.04 14.26 41.76
N LEU A 849 4.15 13.75 42.30
CA LEU A 849 4.22 12.38 42.81
C LEU A 849 3.28 12.17 44.01
N THR A 850 3.17 13.15 44.91
CA THR A 850 2.21 13.10 46.01
C THR A 850 0.77 13.04 45.48
N ALA A 851 0.43 13.85 44.47
CA ALA A 851 -0.90 13.84 43.87
C ALA A 851 -1.24 12.52 43.16
N VAL A 852 -0.27 11.86 42.50
CA VAL A 852 -0.52 10.56 41.84
C VAL A 852 -0.67 9.42 42.86
N PHE A 853 0.14 9.41 43.92
CA PHE A 853 0.13 8.35 44.93
C PHE A 853 -0.96 8.50 46.00
N GLU A 854 -1.69 9.62 46.04
CA GLU A 854 -2.82 9.84 46.93
C GLU A 854 -4.02 8.95 46.55
N PRO A 855 -4.57 8.12 47.46
CA PRO A 855 -5.64 7.16 47.14
C PRO A 855 -6.92 7.81 46.59
N ALA A 856 -7.25 9.02 47.06
CA ALA A 856 -8.44 9.77 46.67
C ALA A 856 -8.25 10.67 45.43
N SER A 857 -7.07 10.65 44.81
CA SER A 857 -6.78 11.51 43.67
C SER A 857 -7.46 11.02 42.38
N PRO A 858 -8.06 11.92 41.58
CA PRO A 858 -8.59 11.57 40.26
C PRO A 858 -7.48 11.31 39.22
N LEU A 859 -6.25 11.76 39.49
CA LEU A 859 -5.10 11.57 38.63
C LEU A 859 -4.69 10.09 38.61
N GLN A 860 -4.78 9.46 37.44
CA GLN A 860 -4.47 8.04 37.32
C GLN A 860 -2.97 7.82 37.07
N PRO A 861 -2.39 6.73 37.59
CA PRO A 861 -1.00 6.37 37.31
C PRO A 861 -0.64 6.27 35.81
N VAL A 862 -1.61 5.92 34.96
CA VAL A 862 -1.46 5.90 33.50
C VAL A 862 -1.23 7.30 32.91
N ASP A 863 -1.89 8.33 33.45
CA ASP A 863 -1.78 9.73 32.98
C ASP A 863 -0.34 10.25 33.11
N LEU A 864 0.46 9.68 34.03
CA LEU A 864 1.85 10.06 34.29
C LEU A 864 2.84 9.57 33.21
N LEU A 865 2.53 8.47 32.52
CA LEU A 865 3.48 7.71 31.70
C LEU A 865 3.28 7.86 30.18
N GLN A 866 2.35 8.69 29.72
CA GLN A 866 2.08 8.84 28.28
C GLN A 866 3.11 9.70 27.52
N GLU A 867 3.95 10.49 28.20
CA GLU A 867 4.94 11.39 27.58
C GLU A 867 6.37 10.84 27.65
N SER A 868 6.71 9.90 26.77
CA SER A 868 7.95 9.10 26.82
C SER A 868 9.26 9.90 26.69
N TYR A 869 9.27 11.02 25.95
CA TYR A 869 10.46 11.84 25.73
C TYR A 869 10.83 12.73 26.92
N VAL A 870 9.84 13.23 27.67
CA VAL A 870 10.10 14.08 28.84
C VAL A 870 10.80 13.27 29.94
N TRP A 871 10.37 12.02 30.14
CA TRP A 871 10.97 11.10 31.11
C TRP A 871 12.44 10.79 30.80
N TYR A 872 12.84 10.72 29.53
CA TYR A 872 14.26 10.57 29.14
C TYR A 872 15.12 11.70 29.73
N ARG A 873 14.66 12.96 29.64
CA ARG A 873 15.38 14.12 30.17
C ARG A 873 15.40 14.13 31.70
N ILE A 874 14.25 13.86 32.33
CA ILE A 874 14.11 13.83 33.80
C ILE A 874 15.00 12.77 34.41
N LEU A 875 14.99 11.57 33.85
CA LEU A 875 15.79 10.46 34.34
C LEU A 875 17.29 10.70 34.15
N ARG A 876 17.77 11.75 33.47
CA ARG A 876 19.21 12.11 33.47
C ARG A 876 19.61 13.00 34.65
N LEU A 877 18.64 13.60 35.35
CA LEU A 877 18.87 14.47 36.51
C LEU A 877 19.00 13.63 37.79
N ALA A 878 20.15 13.73 38.46
CA ALA A 878 20.42 12.98 39.71
C ALA A 878 19.45 13.36 40.84
N SER A 879 19.10 14.64 40.96
CA SER A 879 18.10 15.15 41.91
C SER A 879 16.71 14.54 41.68
N ALA A 880 16.25 14.52 40.42
CA ALA A 880 14.96 13.93 40.06
C ALA A 880 14.91 12.43 40.35
N ARG A 881 15.96 11.67 39.99
CA ARG A 881 16.06 10.22 40.32
C ARG A 881 15.97 9.96 41.82
N ARG A 882 16.57 10.82 42.64
CA ARG A 882 16.48 10.71 44.10
C ARG A 882 15.04 10.88 44.58
N VAL A 883 14.35 11.93 44.13
CA VAL A 883 12.95 12.22 44.48
C VAL A 883 12.01 11.10 44.05
N LEU A 884 12.16 10.60 42.81
CA LEU A 884 11.38 9.48 42.27
C LEU A 884 11.59 8.21 43.09
N GLY A 885 12.85 7.87 43.38
CA GLY A 885 13.19 6.69 44.18
C GLY A 885 12.70 6.78 45.64
N GLU A 886 12.71 7.97 46.25
CA GLU A 886 12.15 8.21 47.59
C GLU A 886 10.62 8.01 47.59
N ALA A 887 9.92 8.54 46.59
CA ALA A 887 8.46 8.41 46.46
C ALA A 887 8.04 6.95 46.21
N ALA A 888 8.71 6.25 45.28
CA ALA A 888 8.44 4.85 44.97
C ALA A 888 8.63 3.94 46.19
N ARG A 889 9.74 4.11 46.94
CA ARG A 889 9.98 3.33 48.17
C ARG A 889 8.94 3.61 49.25
N ARG A 890 8.50 4.87 49.38
CA ARG A 890 7.46 5.23 50.35
C ARG A 890 6.14 4.58 49.99
N ALA A 891 5.78 4.56 48.71
CA ALA A 891 4.57 3.88 48.22
C ALA A 891 4.63 2.37 48.51
N LEU A 892 5.79 1.73 48.31
CA LEU A 892 5.99 0.30 48.52
C LEU A 892 6.19 -0.13 49.98
N ALA A 893 6.39 0.82 50.91
CA ALA A 893 6.58 0.55 52.34
C ALA A 893 5.25 0.36 53.11
N GLY A 894 4.11 0.42 52.42
CA GLY A 894 2.79 0.13 53.00
C GLY A 894 2.65 -1.33 53.39
N THR A 895 2.10 -1.58 54.59
CA THR A 895 1.84 -2.91 55.18
C THR A 895 0.82 -3.74 54.38
N SER A 896 0.72 -5.04 54.70
CA SER A 896 0.02 -6.15 54.03
C SER A 896 -1.44 -5.97 53.56
N GLU A 897 -2.06 -4.81 53.74
CA GLU A 897 -3.39 -4.47 53.20
C GLU A 897 -3.17 -3.40 52.13
N ASN A 898 -3.49 -3.69 50.86
CA ASN A 898 -3.27 -2.84 49.68
C ASN A 898 -4.06 -1.51 49.77
N PRO A 899 -3.50 -0.40 50.33
CA PRO A 899 -4.29 0.78 50.67
C PRO A 899 -4.30 1.84 49.55
N GLN A 900 -3.47 1.65 48.51
CA GLN A 900 -3.26 2.59 47.40
C GLN A 900 -3.86 2.08 46.08
N GLY A 901 -4.13 0.77 45.97
CA GLY A 901 -4.66 0.11 44.79
C GLY A 901 -3.55 -0.34 43.80
N ASP A 902 -3.86 -1.38 43.00
CA ASP A 902 -2.89 -2.08 42.16
C ASP A 902 -2.19 -1.19 41.12
N ALA A 903 -2.91 -0.26 40.51
CA ALA A 903 -2.32 0.66 39.51
C ALA A 903 -1.20 1.53 40.09
N ARG A 904 -1.32 1.95 41.36
CA ARG A 904 -0.30 2.76 42.04
C ARG A 904 0.91 1.90 42.42
N LEU A 905 0.69 0.64 42.81
CA LEU A 905 1.78 -0.31 43.04
C LEU A 905 2.58 -0.57 41.76
N ILE A 906 1.90 -0.76 40.63
CA ILE A 906 2.53 -0.95 39.31
C ILE A 906 3.41 0.26 38.94
N LEU A 907 2.90 1.48 39.15
CA LEU A 907 3.68 2.69 38.93
C LEU A 907 4.88 2.79 39.87
N ALA A 908 4.71 2.49 41.17
CA ALA A 908 5.81 2.52 42.14
C ALA A 908 6.93 1.53 41.77
N LEU A 909 6.58 0.31 41.37
CA LEU A 909 7.53 -0.70 40.88
C LEU A 909 8.24 -0.23 39.59
N THR A 910 7.51 0.41 38.68
CA THR A 910 8.04 0.95 37.42
C THR A 910 9.01 2.13 37.66
N LEU A 911 8.69 3.03 38.59
CA LEU A 911 9.59 4.12 38.99
C LEU A 911 10.84 3.59 39.72
N LEU A 912 10.69 2.54 40.53
CA LEU A 912 11.81 1.89 41.23
C LEU A 912 12.77 1.21 40.25
N ASP A 913 12.28 0.59 39.16
CA ASP A 913 13.11 0.05 38.06
C ASP A 913 14.06 1.10 37.47
N ALA A 914 13.61 2.35 37.35
CA ALA A 914 14.43 3.45 36.84
C ALA A 914 15.40 4.04 37.89
N CYS A 915 15.18 3.78 39.19
CA CYS A 915 15.86 4.42 40.32
C CYS A 915 16.40 3.41 41.36
N TRP A 916 16.89 2.27 40.88
CA TRP A 916 17.30 1.12 41.68
C TRP A 916 18.47 1.41 42.63
N ARG A 917 18.43 0.86 43.87
CA ARG A 917 19.56 0.84 44.82
C ARG A 917 19.72 -0.53 45.48
N SER A 918 20.89 -0.74 46.09
CA SER A 918 21.17 -1.92 46.92
C SER A 918 20.14 -2.07 48.04
N GLY A 919 19.52 -3.25 48.15
CA GLY A 919 18.48 -3.54 49.14
C GLY A 919 17.03 -3.37 48.66
N ASP A 920 16.80 -2.82 47.46
CA ASP A 920 15.45 -2.74 46.89
C ASP A 920 14.88 -4.10 46.47
N GLN A 921 15.76 -5.09 46.23
CA GLN A 921 15.39 -6.49 45.99
C GLN A 921 14.49 -7.07 47.09
N GLN A 922 14.79 -6.80 48.37
CA GLN A 922 14.01 -7.34 49.49
C GLN A 922 12.59 -6.77 49.50
N ARG A 923 12.43 -5.49 49.15
CA ARG A 923 11.11 -4.83 49.08
C ARG A 923 10.24 -5.38 47.97
N MET A 924 10.83 -6.02 46.97
CA MET A 924 10.11 -6.52 45.81
C MET A 924 9.65 -7.96 45.97
N GLN A 925 10.24 -8.73 46.89
CA GLN A 925 9.91 -10.15 47.06
C GLN A 925 8.42 -10.35 47.36
N ASP A 926 7.84 -9.50 48.18
CA ASP A 926 6.42 -9.55 48.54
C ASP A 926 5.49 -9.38 47.32
N TYR A 927 5.94 -8.64 46.31
CA TYR A 927 5.16 -8.36 45.10
C TYR A 927 5.36 -9.38 43.98
N LEU A 928 6.43 -10.19 44.02
CA LEU A 928 6.65 -11.30 43.07
C LEU A 928 5.58 -12.40 43.22
N ALA A 929 4.95 -12.50 44.40
CA ALA A 929 3.88 -13.46 44.72
C ALA A 929 2.49 -12.81 44.83
N SER A 930 2.31 -11.56 44.39
CA SER A 930 1.01 -10.85 44.41
C SER A 930 -0.07 -11.64 43.64
N GLU A 931 -1.33 -11.60 44.07
CA GLU A 931 -2.44 -12.22 43.31
C GLU A 931 -2.68 -11.53 41.96
N ASN A 932 -2.43 -10.21 41.88
CA ASN A 932 -2.58 -9.45 40.64
C ASN A 932 -1.41 -9.71 39.67
N PRO A 933 -1.66 -10.26 38.46
CA PRO A 933 -0.61 -10.60 37.51
C PRO A 933 0.15 -9.38 36.96
N PHE A 934 -0.45 -8.20 36.89
CA PHE A 934 0.19 -6.97 36.40
C PHE A 934 1.17 -6.40 37.43
N VAL A 935 0.86 -6.53 38.72
CA VAL A 935 1.78 -6.22 39.82
C VAL A 935 2.98 -7.18 39.79
N ARG A 936 2.73 -8.49 39.67
CA ARG A 936 3.81 -9.48 39.50
C ARG A 936 4.68 -9.18 38.28
N ARG A 937 4.06 -8.86 37.13
CA ARG A 937 4.75 -8.50 35.88
C ARG A 937 5.69 -7.31 36.08
N ALA A 938 5.22 -6.23 36.69
CA ALA A 938 6.04 -5.05 36.97
C ALA A 938 7.22 -5.38 37.91
N ALA A 939 6.99 -6.21 38.92
CA ALA A 939 8.03 -6.65 39.84
C ALA A 939 9.10 -7.52 39.13
N TRP A 940 8.69 -8.51 38.33
CA TRP A 940 9.61 -9.36 37.59
C TRP A 940 10.44 -8.59 36.55
N LEU A 941 9.84 -7.59 35.87
CA LEU A 941 10.57 -6.72 34.93
C LEU A 941 11.67 -5.90 35.62
N ALA A 942 11.36 -5.29 36.75
CA ALA A 942 12.33 -4.49 37.50
C ALA A 942 13.45 -5.36 38.09
N LEU A 943 13.13 -6.57 38.57
CA LEU A 943 14.15 -7.53 39.03
C LEU A 943 15.05 -7.99 37.87
N GLY A 944 14.46 -8.35 36.72
CA GLY A 944 15.20 -8.84 35.55
C GLY A 944 16.15 -7.81 34.94
N ARG A 945 15.76 -6.53 34.95
CA ARG A 945 16.60 -5.42 34.44
C ARG A 945 17.75 -5.05 35.36
N ASN A 946 17.53 -5.07 36.68
CA ASN A 946 18.52 -4.57 37.65
C ASN A 946 19.35 -5.69 38.30
N LEU A 947 18.83 -6.91 38.39
CA LEU A 947 19.47 -8.09 39.00
C LEU A 947 19.33 -9.32 38.10
N ARG A 948 19.85 -9.22 36.88
CA ARG A 948 19.75 -10.28 35.85
C ARG A 948 20.21 -11.65 36.34
N GLY A 949 21.28 -11.72 37.14
CA GLY A 949 21.79 -12.99 37.69
C GLY A 949 20.83 -13.69 38.66
N ASP A 950 20.06 -12.95 39.47
CA ASP A 950 19.07 -13.52 40.37
C ASP A 950 17.76 -13.85 39.66
N PHE A 951 17.39 -13.06 38.65
CA PHE A 951 16.28 -13.37 37.76
C PHE A 951 16.52 -14.68 37.00
N LEU A 952 17.72 -14.89 36.44
CA LEU A 952 18.06 -16.12 35.71
C LEU A 952 17.94 -17.40 36.56
N LYS A 953 18.15 -17.32 37.88
CA LYS A 953 17.94 -18.45 38.80
C LYS A 953 16.47 -18.81 38.99
N GLN A 954 15.57 -17.87 38.72
CA GLN A 954 14.13 -17.98 38.93
C GLN A 954 13.34 -17.88 37.62
N ILE A 955 14.01 -17.91 36.48
CA ILE A 955 13.40 -17.72 35.16
C ILE A 955 12.34 -18.79 34.85
N ASP A 956 12.54 -20.01 35.36
CA ASP A 956 11.59 -21.11 35.21
C ASP A 956 10.27 -20.85 35.96
N ILE A 957 10.33 -20.14 37.10
CA ILE A 957 9.13 -19.73 37.85
C ILE A 957 8.30 -18.76 37.02
N VAL A 958 8.96 -17.80 36.36
CA VAL A 958 8.30 -16.81 35.51
C VAL A 958 7.72 -17.46 34.25
N ALA A 959 8.45 -18.38 33.64
CA ALA A 959 8.02 -19.09 32.43
C ALA A 959 6.84 -20.06 32.68
N GLN A 960 6.64 -20.50 33.92
CA GLN A 960 5.54 -21.39 34.32
C GLN A 960 4.41 -20.67 35.06
N ASP A 961 4.45 -19.34 35.19
CA ASP A 961 3.37 -18.57 35.84
C ASP A 961 2.03 -18.80 35.12
N ALA A 962 0.94 -18.86 35.88
CA ALA A 962 -0.40 -19.08 35.33
C ALA A 962 -0.82 -17.95 34.37
N SER A 963 -0.34 -16.73 34.59
CA SER A 963 -0.66 -15.57 33.75
C SER A 963 0.30 -15.40 32.58
N GLU A 964 -0.29 -15.26 31.40
CA GLU A 964 0.36 -14.91 30.14
C GLU A 964 1.15 -13.59 30.23
N TRP A 965 0.65 -12.62 31.00
CA TRP A 965 1.31 -11.34 31.20
C TRP A 965 2.62 -11.48 31.98
N VAL A 966 2.71 -12.44 32.90
CA VAL A 966 3.94 -12.71 33.65
C VAL A 966 4.91 -13.54 32.81
N ARG A 967 4.42 -14.57 32.10
CA ARG A 967 5.27 -15.35 31.17
C ARG A 967 5.88 -14.46 30.09
N GLY A 968 5.13 -13.47 29.60
CA GLY A 968 5.60 -12.45 28.67
C GLY A 968 6.71 -11.53 29.20
N VAL A 969 7.14 -11.63 30.46
CA VAL A 969 8.31 -10.90 31.00
C VAL A 969 9.63 -11.50 30.50
N VAL A 970 9.68 -12.80 30.23
CA VAL A 970 10.90 -13.44 29.71
C VAL A 970 11.28 -12.87 28.34
N PRO A 971 10.41 -12.88 27.30
CA PRO A 971 10.75 -12.25 26.02
C PRO A 971 10.98 -10.75 26.13
N ALA A 972 10.27 -10.07 27.03
CA ALA A 972 10.41 -8.64 27.29
C ALA A 972 11.82 -8.18 27.64
N LEU A 973 12.54 -8.98 28.41
CA LEU A 973 13.87 -8.65 28.92
C LEU A 973 14.99 -8.87 27.89
N GLY A 974 14.67 -9.54 26.78
CA GLY A 974 15.59 -9.77 25.67
C GLY A 974 15.36 -8.86 24.46
N LEU A 975 14.23 -8.16 24.38
CA LEU A 975 13.95 -7.17 23.32
C LEU A 975 14.45 -5.78 23.70
N SER A 976 15.01 -5.04 22.74
CA SER A 976 15.41 -3.63 22.90
C SER A 976 14.22 -2.66 22.86
N SER A 977 13.14 -3.03 22.16
CA SER A 977 11.89 -2.27 22.11
C SER A 977 11.19 -2.32 23.47
N SER A 978 10.90 -1.16 24.06
CA SER A 978 10.17 -1.11 25.33
C SER A 978 8.80 -1.75 25.20
N LEU A 979 8.46 -2.58 26.17
CA LEU A 979 7.08 -2.92 26.41
C LEU A 979 6.44 -1.81 27.23
N GLY A 980 5.23 -1.44 26.84
CA GLY A 980 4.41 -0.54 27.62
C GLY A 980 4.24 -1.02 29.07
N VAL A 981 3.89 -0.10 29.94
CA VAL A 981 3.56 -0.39 31.34
C VAL A 981 2.09 -0.79 31.35
N TYR A 982 1.84 -2.05 31.70
CA TYR A 982 0.51 -2.62 31.77
C TYR A 982 -0.07 -2.37 33.16
N PHE A 983 -1.15 -1.60 33.23
CA PHE A 983 -1.90 -1.39 34.47
C PHE A 983 -3.03 -2.42 34.60
N ASP A 984 -3.63 -2.81 33.48
CA ASP A 984 -4.58 -3.91 33.32
C ASP A 984 -4.53 -4.45 31.87
N ALA A 985 -5.47 -5.31 31.49
CA ALA A 985 -5.52 -5.92 30.15
C ALA A 985 -5.86 -4.92 29.01
N THR A 986 -6.48 -3.79 29.34
CA THR A 986 -6.95 -2.76 28.41
C THR A 986 -6.16 -1.45 28.50
N THR A 987 -5.52 -1.18 29.63
CA THR A 987 -4.81 0.06 29.95
C THR A 987 -3.31 -0.14 29.90
N VAL A 988 -2.68 0.36 28.83
CA VAL A 988 -1.23 0.32 28.60
C VAL A 988 -0.70 1.74 28.39
N ALA A 989 0.41 2.09 29.04
CA ALA A 989 1.12 3.34 28.83
C ALA A 989 2.51 3.10 28.21
N ASP A 990 3.11 4.13 27.64
CA ASP A 990 4.51 4.07 27.23
C ASP A 990 5.44 3.85 28.44
N GLY A 991 6.45 3.00 28.27
CA GLY A 991 7.40 2.74 29.35
C GLY A 991 8.40 3.89 29.53
N LEU A 992 8.91 4.08 30.75
CA LEU A 992 9.97 5.08 31.07
C LEU A 992 11.28 4.89 30.29
N ARG A 993 11.46 3.74 29.63
CA ARG A 993 12.62 3.38 28.82
C ARG A 993 12.32 3.28 27.32
N SER A 994 11.12 3.64 26.87
CA SER A 994 10.69 3.59 25.46
C SER A 994 11.51 4.44 24.51
N THR A 995 12.19 5.46 25.04
CA THR A 995 13.06 6.37 24.30
C THR A 995 14.55 6.01 24.38
N PHE A 996 14.91 4.92 25.05
CA PHE A 996 16.28 4.42 25.06
C PHE A 996 16.44 3.31 24.02
N SER A 997 17.13 3.67 22.93
CA SER A 997 17.96 2.79 22.09
C SER A 997 17.41 2.40 20.72
N SER A 998 17.63 3.27 19.72
CA SER A 998 17.77 2.87 18.30
C SER A 998 19.06 2.07 18.02
N SER A 999 19.91 1.87 19.04
CA SER A 999 21.16 1.12 18.95
C SER A 999 21.04 -0.22 19.67
N SER A 1000 20.55 -1.27 19.00
CA SER A 1000 20.49 -2.62 19.57
C SER A 1000 21.79 -3.00 20.30
N PRO A 1001 21.78 -3.25 21.62
CA PRO A 1001 22.94 -3.83 22.27
C PRO A 1001 23.02 -5.29 21.84
N SER A 1002 23.97 -5.59 20.96
CA SER A 1002 24.40 -6.94 20.60
C SER A 1002 25.00 -7.66 21.81
N ARG A 1003 24.18 -8.03 22.80
CA ARG A 1003 24.55 -8.96 23.86
C ARG A 1003 23.97 -10.31 23.54
N ARG A 1004 24.84 -11.31 23.41
CA ARG A 1004 24.45 -12.71 23.29
C ARG A 1004 23.64 -13.10 24.54
N LEU A 1005 22.46 -13.68 24.33
CA LEU A 1005 21.63 -14.15 25.44
C LEU A 1005 22.30 -15.31 26.18
N GLU A 1006 22.07 -15.39 27.49
CA GLU A 1006 22.54 -16.52 28.28
C GLU A 1006 21.84 -17.82 27.86
N LYS A 1007 22.57 -18.95 27.85
CA LYS A 1007 22.04 -20.24 27.37
C LYS A 1007 20.71 -20.64 28.04
N VAL A 1008 20.61 -20.44 29.36
CA VAL A 1008 19.37 -20.73 30.12
C VAL A 1008 18.20 -19.88 29.60
N PHE A 1009 18.45 -18.60 29.31
CA PHE A 1009 17.44 -17.69 28.77
C PHE A 1009 16.94 -18.11 27.38
N VAL A 1010 17.86 -18.54 26.50
CA VAL A 1010 17.53 -19.07 25.17
C VAL A 1010 16.67 -20.33 25.28
N MET A 1011 17.05 -21.28 26.14
CA MET A 1011 16.28 -22.52 26.36
C MET A 1011 14.86 -22.23 26.88
N THR A 1012 14.71 -21.25 27.77
CA THR A 1012 13.39 -20.84 28.25
C THR A 1012 12.56 -20.19 27.13
N LEU A 1013 13.16 -19.34 26.28
CA LEU A 1013 12.46 -18.75 25.13
C LEU A 1013 12.02 -19.80 24.10
N GLU A 1014 12.85 -20.80 23.82
CA GLU A 1014 12.49 -21.94 22.97
C GLU A 1014 11.29 -22.72 23.55
N THR A 1015 11.21 -22.82 24.87
CA THR A 1015 10.06 -23.43 25.56
C THR A 1015 8.81 -22.57 25.40
N LEU A 1016 8.92 -21.24 25.59
CA LEU A 1016 7.81 -20.29 25.41
C LEU A 1016 7.34 -20.15 23.95
N CYS A 1017 8.17 -20.51 22.96
CA CYS A 1017 7.73 -20.63 21.57
C CYS A 1017 6.66 -21.73 21.36
N ARG A 1018 6.39 -22.55 22.38
CA ARG A 1018 5.32 -23.56 22.41
C ARG A 1018 4.18 -23.19 23.36
N ASP A 1019 4.13 -21.95 23.87
CA ASP A 1019 3.06 -21.48 24.74
C ASP A 1019 1.70 -21.56 24.04
N PRO A 1020 0.62 -21.98 24.74
CA PRO A 1020 -0.72 -22.01 24.17
C PRO A 1020 -1.21 -20.61 23.76
N ILE A 1021 -0.74 -19.55 24.42
CA ILE A 1021 -1.16 -18.17 24.18
C ILE A 1021 -0.31 -17.56 23.05
N PRO A 1022 -0.92 -17.14 21.91
CA PRO A 1022 -0.20 -16.60 20.76
C PRO A 1022 0.70 -15.41 21.11
N GLU A 1023 0.27 -14.49 21.97
CA GLU A 1023 1.01 -13.27 22.31
C GLU A 1023 2.36 -13.59 22.96
N VAL A 1024 2.39 -14.57 23.88
CA VAL A 1024 3.61 -15.00 24.57
C VAL A 1024 4.55 -15.73 23.60
N ARG A 1025 3.98 -16.63 22.80
CA ARG A 1025 4.69 -17.40 21.78
C ARG A 1025 5.34 -16.51 20.73
N ASN A 1026 4.59 -15.53 20.23
CA ASN A 1026 5.01 -14.57 19.23
C ASN A 1026 6.11 -13.64 19.77
N ALA A 1027 5.95 -13.15 21.00
CA ALA A 1027 6.97 -12.34 21.66
C ALA A 1027 8.29 -13.12 21.88
N ALA A 1028 8.21 -14.41 22.23
CA ALA A 1028 9.38 -15.29 22.37
C ALA A 1028 10.11 -15.49 21.04
N ALA A 1029 9.38 -15.75 19.95
CA ALA A 1029 9.95 -15.89 18.61
C ALA A 1029 10.65 -14.61 18.14
N LEU A 1030 10.02 -13.45 18.33
CA LEU A 1030 10.61 -12.15 17.99
C LEU A 1030 11.86 -11.84 18.83
N CYS A 1031 11.87 -12.23 20.10
CA CYS A 1031 13.02 -12.05 20.98
C CYS A 1031 14.23 -12.88 20.53
N LEU A 1032 14.01 -14.14 20.16
CA LEU A 1032 15.06 -14.99 19.58
C LEU A 1032 15.59 -14.40 18.27
N LEU A 1033 14.69 -13.96 17.38
CA LEU A 1033 15.06 -13.35 16.10
C LEU A 1033 15.91 -12.08 16.29
N ALA A 1034 15.47 -11.16 17.16
CA ALA A 1034 16.17 -9.92 17.46
C ALA A 1034 17.58 -10.13 18.03
N ASN A 1035 17.82 -11.26 18.71
CA ASN A 1035 19.11 -11.62 19.31
C ASN A 1035 19.95 -12.57 18.44
N ARG A 1036 19.53 -12.83 17.19
CA ARG A 1036 20.22 -13.74 16.24
C ARG A 1036 20.31 -15.18 16.74
N GLU A 1037 19.29 -15.64 17.47
CA GLU A 1037 19.13 -17.04 17.88
C GLU A 1037 18.16 -17.75 16.93
N LYS A 1038 18.28 -19.08 16.79
CA LYS A 1038 17.51 -19.87 15.82
C LYS A 1038 15.99 -19.76 16.07
N VAL A 1039 15.22 -19.47 15.01
CA VAL A 1039 13.75 -19.38 15.05
C VAL A 1039 13.15 -20.18 13.90
N GLU A 1040 12.05 -20.90 14.16
CA GLU A 1040 11.31 -21.62 13.12
C GLU A 1040 10.54 -20.64 12.24
N ALA A 1041 10.83 -20.62 10.93
CA ALA A 1041 10.15 -19.73 9.97
C ALA A 1041 8.62 -19.95 9.93
N ARG A 1042 8.16 -21.19 10.17
CA ARG A 1042 6.73 -21.52 10.28
C ARG A 1042 6.05 -20.81 11.45
N LEU A 1043 6.77 -20.61 12.55
CA LEU A 1043 6.24 -19.92 13.71
C LEU A 1043 6.01 -18.43 13.39
N LEU A 1044 6.97 -17.80 12.70
CA LEU A 1044 6.86 -16.42 12.22
C LEU A 1044 5.74 -16.27 11.17
N ALA A 1045 5.59 -17.25 10.27
CA ALA A 1045 4.46 -17.28 9.34
C ALA A 1045 3.11 -17.39 10.06
N SER A 1046 3.01 -18.26 11.08
CA SER A 1046 1.77 -18.39 11.88
C SER A 1046 1.42 -17.11 12.63
N MET A 1047 2.42 -16.31 13.02
CA MET A 1047 2.20 -15.00 13.63
C MET A 1047 1.54 -14.03 12.64
N LEU A 1048 1.98 -13.99 11.38
CA LEU A 1048 1.35 -13.17 10.34
C LEU A 1048 -0.10 -13.58 10.05
N GLU A 1049 -0.39 -14.87 10.11
CA GLU A 1049 -1.74 -15.38 9.87
C GLU A 1049 -2.70 -15.06 11.01
N THR A 1050 -2.20 -15.06 12.25
CA THR A 1050 -3.00 -14.91 13.48
C THR A 1050 -3.02 -13.49 14.04
N ALA A 1051 -2.19 -12.58 13.53
CA ALA A 1051 -2.16 -11.19 13.97
C ALA A 1051 -3.45 -10.43 13.63
N THR A 1052 -3.94 -9.63 14.57
CA THR A 1052 -5.07 -8.72 14.38
C THR A 1052 -4.74 -7.61 13.38
N ASP A 1053 -3.50 -7.12 13.42
CA ASP A 1053 -2.91 -6.20 12.46
C ASP A 1053 -1.76 -6.91 11.71
N LYS A 1054 -2.08 -7.43 10.53
CA LYS A 1054 -1.12 -8.15 9.68
C LYS A 1054 -0.03 -7.24 9.13
N MET A 1055 -0.33 -5.95 8.91
CA MET A 1055 0.63 -4.98 8.39
C MET A 1055 1.68 -4.68 9.45
N SER A 1056 1.26 -4.32 10.67
CA SER A 1056 2.18 -4.04 11.77
C SER A 1056 3.04 -5.27 12.13
N ALA A 1057 2.45 -6.47 12.09
CA ALA A 1057 3.19 -7.72 12.27
C ALA A 1057 4.22 -7.96 11.15
N ALA A 1058 3.85 -7.69 9.89
CA ALA A 1058 4.74 -7.83 8.74
C ALA A 1058 5.91 -6.85 8.79
N GLU A 1059 5.65 -5.57 9.06
CA GLU A 1059 6.68 -4.54 9.22
C GLU A 1059 7.67 -4.91 10.35
N LYS A 1060 7.17 -5.39 11.49
CA LYS A 1060 8.01 -5.74 12.63
C LYS A 1060 8.92 -6.94 12.36
N ILE A 1061 8.40 -7.98 11.70
CA ILE A 1061 9.23 -9.12 11.28
C ILE A 1061 10.22 -8.67 10.22
N GLY A 1062 9.78 -7.87 9.24
CA GLY A 1062 10.60 -7.37 8.15
C GLY A 1062 11.81 -6.57 8.64
N SER A 1063 11.55 -5.57 9.49
CA SER A 1063 12.59 -4.73 10.11
C SER A 1063 13.62 -5.55 10.90
N LEU A 1064 13.18 -6.59 11.64
CA LEU A 1064 14.10 -7.47 12.35
C LEU A 1064 14.93 -8.34 11.41
N LEU A 1065 14.35 -8.81 10.29
CA LEU A 1065 15.07 -9.61 9.29
C LEU A 1065 16.12 -8.77 8.54
N GLU A 1066 15.82 -7.51 8.25
CA GLU A 1066 16.77 -6.56 7.66
C GLU A 1066 17.97 -6.29 8.56
N ALA A 1067 17.75 -6.25 9.89
CA ALA A 1067 18.79 -6.01 10.87
C ALA A 1067 19.73 -7.21 11.11
N VAL A 1068 19.41 -8.39 10.57
CA VAL A 1068 20.19 -9.63 10.76
C VAL A 1068 21.21 -9.81 9.62
N PRO A 1069 22.48 -10.17 9.91
CA PRO A 1069 23.48 -10.40 8.87
C PRO A 1069 23.10 -11.56 7.93
N LEU A 1070 23.37 -11.40 6.63
CA LEU A 1070 23.10 -12.41 5.60
C LEU A 1070 23.71 -13.78 5.93
N GLY A 1071 24.88 -13.81 6.59
CA GLY A 1071 25.53 -15.05 7.03
C GLY A 1071 24.68 -15.88 7.97
N TRP A 1072 23.94 -15.24 8.88
CA TRP A 1072 23.03 -15.93 9.80
C TRP A 1072 21.81 -16.49 9.08
N LEU A 1073 21.25 -15.74 8.12
CA LEU A 1073 20.11 -16.19 7.31
C LEU A 1073 20.45 -17.43 6.47
N ARG A 1074 21.72 -17.56 6.04
CA ARG A 1074 22.22 -18.75 5.33
C ARG A 1074 22.30 -20.00 6.21
N GLU A 1075 22.43 -19.85 7.52
CA GLU A 1075 22.44 -20.97 8.46
C GLU A 1075 21.01 -21.48 8.77
N GLN A 1076 19.98 -20.71 8.41
CA GLN A 1076 18.58 -21.12 8.51
C GLN A 1076 18.13 -21.92 7.27
N ASN A 1077 16.91 -22.46 7.29
CA ASN A 1077 16.33 -23.15 6.14
C ASN A 1077 15.95 -22.13 5.05
N PRO A 1078 16.68 -22.05 3.91
CA PRO A 1078 16.50 -20.99 2.93
C PRO A 1078 15.12 -21.04 2.26
N VAL A 1079 14.55 -22.22 2.06
CA VAL A 1079 13.22 -22.39 1.42
C VAL A 1079 12.11 -21.83 2.30
N GLU A 1080 12.15 -22.11 3.59
CA GLU A 1080 11.13 -21.60 4.51
C GLU A 1080 11.28 -20.09 4.76
N MET A 1081 12.52 -19.58 4.78
CA MET A 1081 12.80 -18.15 4.90
C MET A 1081 12.38 -17.37 3.65
N LEU A 1082 12.59 -17.91 2.45
CA LEU A 1082 12.10 -17.30 1.20
C LEU A 1082 10.57 -17.23 1.19
N ARG A 1083 9.88 -18.30 1.60
CA ARG A 1083 8.40 -18.29 1.73
C ARG A 1083 7.91 -17.25 2.74
N LEU A 1084 8.59 -17.11 3.88
CA LEU A 1084 8.26 -16.08 4.86
C LEU A 1084 8.43 -14.68 4.27
N LEU A 1085 9.53 -14.42 3.56
CA LEU A 1085 9.79 -13.14 2.87
C LEU A 1085 8.75 -12.86 1.78
N ASP A 1086 8.34 -13.88 1.01
CA ASP A 1086 7.27 -13.75 0.01
C ASP A 1086 5.94 -13.37 0.66
N ASN A 1087 5.58 -13.99 1.79
CA ASN A 1087 4.36 -13.65 2.53
C ASN A 1087 4.41 -12.23 3.12
N LEU A 1088 5.57 -11.77 3.57
CA LEU A 1088 5.75 -10.40 4.11
C LEU A 1088 5.61 -9.35 3.01
N LEU A 1089 6.24 -9.59 1.86
CA LEU A 1089 6.18 -8.72 0.69
C LEU A 1089 4.77 -8.67 0.07
N ALA A 1090 3.97 -9.73 0.21
CA ALA A 1090 2.57 -9.74 -0.25
C ALA A 1090 1.61 -8.94 0.64
N LEU A 1091 1.99 -8.68 1.90
CA LEU A 1091 1.17 -7.94 2.86
C LEU A 1091 1.53 -6.45 2.94
N THR A 1092 2.69 -6.05 2.44
CA THR A 1092 3.14 -4.67 2.44
C THR A 1092 2.70 -3.99 1.13
N ASP A 1093 1.53 -3.33 1.16
CA ASP A 1093 1.08 -2.43 0.09
C ASP A 1093 2.07 -1.25 0.05
N GLN A 1094 3.06 -1.33 -0.83
CA GLN A 1094 4.03 -0.28 -1.05
C GLN A 1094 4.01 0.02 -2.54
N GLU A 1095 3.55 1.23 -2.86
CA GLU A 1095 3.48 1.76 -4.21
C GLU A 1095 4.83 1.57 -4.91
N GLU A 1096 4.75 1.07 -6.15
CA GLU A 1096 5.88 0.84 -7.04
C GLU A 1096 6.66 2.15 -7.23
N GLU A 1097 7.86 2.30 -6.67
CA GLU A 1097 8.98 3.02 -7.34
C GLU A 1097 10.36 2.90 -6.64
N GLU A 1098 10.47 2.53 -5.36
CA GLU A 1098 11.77 2.25 -4.71
C GLU A 1098 11.97 0.77 -4.33
N GLU A 1099 13.19 0.26 -4.54
CA GLU A 1099 13.57 -1.11 -4.22
C GLU A 1099 13.64 -1.33 -2.70
N ASN A 1100 12.56 -1.88 -2.13
CA ASN A 1100 12.43 -2.22 -0.70
C ASN A 1100 13.61 -3.11 -0.20
N ASP A 1101 14.13 -2.83 0.99
CA ASP A 1101 15.24 -3.58 1.59
C ASP A 1101 14.91 -5.07 1.83
N LEU A 1102 13.63 -5.41 2.04
CA LEU A 1102 13.15 -6.81 2.05
C LEU A 1102 13.28 -7.49 0.69
N LEU A 1103 13.04 -6.77 -0.42
CA LEU A 1103 13.24 -7.28 -1.78
C LEU A 1103 14.73 -7.54 -2.04
N LYS A 1104 15.62 -6.64 -1.59
CA LYS A 1104 17.08 -6.84 -1.69
C LYS A 1104 17.53 -8.05 -0.86
N LEU A 1105 16.99 -8.20 0.35
CA LEU A 1105 17.29 -9.32 1.23
C LEU A 1105 16.84 -10.66 0.62
N ARG A 1106 15.62 -10.71 0.09
CA ARG A 1106 15.07 -11.87 -0.62
C ARG A 1106 15.95 -12.28 -1.80
N ARG A 1107 16.36 -11.33 -2.66
CA ARG A 1107 17.24 -11.62 -3.82
C ARG A 1107 18.58 -12.20 -3.39
N ARG A 1108 19.25 -11.57 -2.41
CA ARG A 1108 20.54 -12.04 -1.90
C ARG A 1108 20.46 -13.44 -1.26
N LEU A 1109 19.33 -13.77 -0.63
CA LEU A 1109 19.10 -15.10 -0.07
C LEU A 1109 18.81 -16.15 -1.17
N ALA A 1110 18.01 -15.78 -2.18
CA ALA A 1110 17.71 -16.65 -3.33
C ALA A 1110 18.97 -16.97 -4.16
N GLU A 1111 19.80 -15.97 -4.44
CA GLU A 1111 21.11 -16.14 -5.11
C GLU A 1111 22.03 -17.09 -4.34
N ALA A 1112 22.03 -17.02 -3.01
CA ALA A 1112 22.85 -17.86 -2.16
C ALA A 1112 22.32 -19.29 -2.00
N ALA A 1113 21.01 -19.51 -2.15
CA ALA A 1113 20.37 -20.82 -2.04
C ALA A 1113 20.60 -21.71 -3.29
N GLY A 1114 21.24 -21.20 -4.34
CA GLY A 1114 21.50 -21.95 -5.57
C GLY A 1114 20.28 -22.06 -6.49
N ASP A 1115 19.20 -21.32 -6.21
CA ASP A 1115 18.10 -21.14 -7.14
C ASP A 1115 18.57 -20.18 -8.24
N GLY A 1116 19.17 -20.75 -9.30
CA GLY A 1116 19.55 -20.07 -10.54
C GLY A 1116 18.36 -19.58 -11.36
N THR A 1117 17.28 -19.15 -10.72
CA THR A 1117 16.10 -18.58 -11.37
C THR A 1117 15.83 -17.21 -10.76
N ASN A 1118 15.85 -16.17 -11.60
CA ASN A 1118 15.12 -14.94 -11.32
C ASN A 1118 13.65 -15.33 -11.21
N ALA A 1119 13.21 -15.71 -10.00
CA ALA A 1119 11.83 -16.02 -9.70
C ALA A 1119 11.00 -14.74 -9.85
N ALA A 1120 10.42 -14.59 -11.04
CA ALA A 1120 9.35 -13.66 -11.31
C ALA A 1120 8.23 -13.87 -10.30
N TRP A 1121 7.88 -12.80 -9.61
CA TRP A 1121 6.73 -12.75 -8.71
C TRP A 1121 5.44 -12.97 -9.50
N THR A 1122 4.90 -14.18 -9.46
CA THR A 1122 3.48 -14.43 -9.73
C THR A 1122 2.75 -14.45 -8.39
N VAL A 1123 2.00 -13.39 -8.10
CA VAL A 1123 1.00 -13.39 -7.03
C VAL A 1123 -0.10 -14.38 -7.43
N ALA A 1124 0.04 -15.62 -6.98
CA ALA A 1124 -1.05 -16.56 -6.96
C ALA A 1124 -1.91 -16.23 -5.74
N TRP A 1125 -3.15 -15.81 -5.96
CA TRP A 1125 -4.16 -15.80 -4.91
C TRP A 1125 -4.36 -17.25 -4.46
N ARG A 1126 -3.79 -17.59 -3.30
CA ARG A 1126 -3.93 -18.90 -2.69
C ARG A 1126 -5.32 -18.97 -2.04
N GLN A 1127 -6.30 -19.45 -2.79
CA GLN A 1127 -7.51 -20.02 -2.20
C GLN A 1127 -7.19 -21.46 -1.79
N ASP A 1128 -7.47 -21.75 -0.52
CA ASP A 1128 -7.50 -23.07 0.12
C ASP A 1128 -6.16 -23.79 0.38
N GLU A 1129 -5.69 -23.66 1.62
CA GLU A 1129 -5.09 -24.79 2.34
C GLU A 1129 -5.91 -25.10 3.61
N PRO A 1130 -6.15 -26.38 3.93
CA PRO A 1130 -6.88 -26.80 5.11
C PRO A 1130 -6.03 -26.58 6.38
N ARG A 1131 -6.66 -26.04 7.42
CA ARG A 1131 -6.07 -25.88 8.76
C ARG A 1131 -5.47 -27.21 9.26
N PRO A 1132 -4.27 -27.22 9.85
CA PRO A 1132 -3.82 -28.37 10.63
C PRO A 1132 -4.74 -28.52 11.84
N ALA A 1133 -5.37 -29.70 11.94
CA ALA A 1133 -6.18 -30.10 13.08
C ALA A 1133 -5.30 -30.22 14.33
N TRP A 1134 -5.23 -29.17 15.13
CA TRP A 1134 -4.88 -29.26 16.55
C TRP A 1134 -6.17 -29.30 17.36
N GLY A 1135 -6.89 -30.41 17.22
CA GLY A 1135 -7.92 -30.83 18.17
C GLY A 1135 -7.26 -31.58 19.33
N GLY A 1136 -6.81 -30.84 20.34
CA GLY A 1136 -6.47 -31.39 21.65
C GLY A 1136 -7.43 -30.83 22.68
N ALA A 1137 -8.44 -31.62 23.05
CA ALA A 1137 -9.48 -31.24 23.99
C ALA A 1137 -8.91 -30.72 25.32
N VAL A 1138 -9.32 -29.52 25.72
CA VAL A 1138 -9.36 -29.13 27.13
C VAL A 1138 -10.75 -28.58 27.43
N ARG A 1139 -11.41 -29.28 28.34
CA ARG A 1139 -12.76 -29.03 28.86
C ARG A 1139 -12.81 -27.64 29.47
N SER A 1140 -13.80 -26.83 29.09
CA SER A 1140 -14.22 -25.68 29.89
C SER A 1140 -14.85 -26.19 31.18
N ALA A 1141 -14.20 -25.94 32.31
CA ALA A 1141 -14.84 -25.99 33.61
C ALA A 1141 -15.43 -24.61 33.92
N ASP A 1142 -16.65 -24.64 34.45
CA ASP A 1142 -17.49 -23.51 34.81
C ASP A 1142 -16.81 -22.45 35.70
N ALA A 1143 -17.14 -21.17 35.48
CA ALA A 1143 -17.35 -20.21 36.58
C ALA A 1143 -18.02 -18.90 36.10
N ALA A 1144 -19.29 -18.77 36.49
CA ALA A 1144 -19.94 -17.58 37.07
C ALA A 1144 -20.05 -16.27 36.25
N THR A 1145 -21.25 -16.07 35.73
CA THR A 1145 -21.89 -14.76 35.53
C THR A 1145 -21.95 -13.96 36.85
N PRO A 1146 -21.73 -12.63 36.81
CA PRO A 1146 -22.53 -11.72 37.61
C PRO A 1146 -23.35 -10.78 36.73
N ALA A 1147 -24.61 -10.64 37.13
CA ALA A 1147 -25.63 -9.84 36.52
C ALA A 1147 -25.40 -8.33 36.71
N GLY A 1148 -25.98 -7.55 35.79
CA GLY A 1148 -26.44 -6.20 36.08
C GLY A 1148 -25.59 -5.06 35.53
N ARG A 1149 -25.69 -4.79 34.23
CA ARG A 1149 -25.61 -3.41 33.74
C ARG A 1149 -26.51 -3.28 32.51
N GLU A 1150 -27.56 -2.48 32.65
CA GLU A 1150 -28.49 -2.14 31.58
C GLU A 1150 -27.71 -1.56 30.39
N VAL A 1151 -27.71 -2.29 29.28
CA VAL A 1151 -27.33 -1.74 27.97
C VAL A 1151 -28.50 -0.89 27.54
N ARG A 1152 -28.31 0.44 27.51
CA ARG A 1152 -29.21 1.34 26.80
C ARG A 1152 -29.16 0.96 25.33
N ASP A 1153 -30.22 0.32 24.87
CA ASP A 1153 -30.49 0.14 23.46
C ASP A 1153 -30.67 1.52 22.82
N GLY A 1154 -29.78 1.83 21.90
CA GLY A 1154 -29.66 3.11 21.21
C GLY A 1154 -28.92 2.92 19.90
N SER A 1155 -29.21 1.83 19.19
CA SER A 1155 -28.78 1.64 17.81
C SER A 1155 -29.61 2.56 16.91
N ALA A 1156 -29.17 3.81 16.72
CA ALA A 1156 -29.61 4.60 15.58
C ALA A 1156 -29.28 3.81 14.29
N PRO A 1157 -30.19 3.76 13.29
CA PRO A 1157 -29.92 3.06 12.05
C PRO A 1157 -28.67 3.63 11.36
N PRO A 1158 -27.83 2.78 10.73
CA PRO A 1158 -26.60 3.25 10.11
C PRO A 1158 -26.91 4.22 8.96
N ARG A 1159 -26.18 5.33 8.90
CA ARG A 1159 -26.22 6.30 7.81
C ARG A 1159 -25.67 5.63 6.56
N LEU A 1160 -26.48 5.53 5.51
CA LEU A 1160 -26.08 4.89 4.25
C LEU A 1160 -25.73 5.95 3.21
N VAL A 1161 -24.59 5.75 2.54
CA VAL A 1161 -24.12 6.58 1.42
C VAL A 1161 -23.83 5.69 0.22
N VAL A 1162 -24.34 6.05 -0.96
CA VAL A 1162 -24.00 5.40 -2.22
C VAL A 1162 -23.05 6.32 -2.99
N PHE A 1163 -21.85 5.82 -3.27
CA PHE A 1163 -20.79 6.54 -3.96
C PHE A 1163 -20.50 5.92 -5.32
N PHE A 1164 -20.73 6.69 -6.39
CA PHE A 1164 -20.38 6.31 -7.75
C PHE A 1164 -18.99 6.81 -8.10
N ARG A 1165 -18.10 5.86 -8.43
CA ARG A 1165 -16.74 6.14 -8.87
C ARG A 1165 -16.54 5.78 -10.34
N ASN A 1166 -15.65 6.51 -10.99
CA ASN A 1166 -15.05 6.14 -12.26
C ASN A 1166 -13.59 5.68 -11.99
N PRO A 1167 -13.24 4.41 -12.26
CA PRO A 1167 -11.88 3.91 -12.08
C PRO A 1167 -10.87 4.77 -12.84
N GLY A 1168 -9.79 5.19 -12.17
CA GLY A 1168 -8.76 6.08 -12.73
C GLY A 1168 -9.07 7.59 -12.66
N CYS A 1169 -10.18 8.00 -12.04
CA CYS A 1169 -10.49 9.40 -11.80
C CYS A 1169 -9.89 9.91 -10.47
N ARG A 1170 -9.02 10.93 -10.54
CA ARG A 1170 -8.37 11.54 -9.36
C ARG A 1170 -9.37 12.13 -8.36
N ASP A 1171 -10.45 12.76 -8.83
CA ASP A 1171 -11.49 13.30 -7.95
C ASP A 1171 -12.28 12.17 -7.24
N CYS A 1172 -12.45 11.02 -7.89
CA CYS A 1172 -13.07 9.85 -7.25
C CYS A 1172 -12.17 9.24 -6.16
N GLU A 1173 -10.86 9.26 -6.33
CA GLU A 1173 -9.90 8.82 -5.29
C GLU A 1173 -9.89 9.76 -4.09
N ARG A 1174 -9.85 11.08 -4.34
CA ARG A 1174 -9.98 12.12 -3.31
C ARG A 1174 -11.24 11.91 -2.46
N VAL A 1175 -12.39 11.75 -3.13
CA VAL A 1175 -13.69 11.54 -2.48
C VAL A 1175 -13.74 10.18 -1.76
N GLY A 1176 -13.15 9.13 -2.35
CA GLY A 1176 -13.05 7.81 -1.72
C GLY A 1176 -12.22 7.82 -0.44
N THR A 1177 -11.11 8.54 -0.41
CA THR A 1177 -10.28 8.72 0.80
C THR A 1177 -11.02 9.50 1.88
N MET A 1178 -11.75 10.56 1.50
CA MET A 1178 -12.59 11.33 2.41
C MET A 1178 -13.69 10.47 3.07
N LEU A 1179 -14.36 9.60 2.29
CA LEU A 1179 -15.38 8.68 2.80
C LEU A 1179 -14.80 7.59 3.71
N ARG A 1180 -13.59 7.08 3.40
CA ARG A 1180 -12.87 6.13 4.27
C ARG A 1180 -12.47 6.74 5.61
N GLY A 1181 -11.98 7.98 5.60
CA GLY A 1181 -11.68 8.73 6.82
C GLY A 1181 -12.92 8.93 7.70
N LEU A 1182 -14.03 9.36 7.09
CA LEU A 1182 -15.31 9.52 7.80
C LEU A 1182 -15.86 8.19 8.35
N ALA A 1183 -15.70 7.08 7.62
CA ALA A 1183 -16.12 5.74 8.08
C ALA A 1183 -15.21 5.18 9.19
N ALA A 1184 -13.94 5.61 9.25
CA ALA A 1184 -13.03 5.24 10.33
C ALA A 1184 -13.36 5.98 11.64
N GLU A 1185 -13.82 7.22 11.56
CA GLU A 1185 -14.23 8.04 12.71
C GLU A 1185 -15.66 7.74 13.20
N ALA A 1186 -16.59 7.43 12.29
CA ALA A 1186 -18.01 7.20 12.59
C ALA A 1186 -18.40 5.73 12.45
N ARG A 1187 -18.66 5.04 13.58
CA ARG A 1187 -19.06 3.62 13.63
C ARG A 1187 -20.44 3.32 13.01
N ASP A 1188 -21.21 4.33 12.65
CA ASP A 1188 -22.57 4.25 12.10
C ASP A 1188 -22.67 4.60 10.60
N LEU A 1189 -21.56 4.85 9.89
CA LEU A 1189 -21.57 5.20 8.46
C LEU A 1189 -21.28 3.98 7.56
N THR A 1190 -22.22 3.63 6.69
CA THR A 1190 -22.06 2.58 5.65
C THR A 1190 -21.89 3.23 4.28
N VAL A 1191 -20.79 2.93 3.60
CA VAL A 1191 -20.49 3.47 2.25
C VAL A 1191 -20.55 2.33 1.23
N GLU A 1192 -21.45 2.44 0.26
CA GLU A 1192 -21.56 1.53 -0.86
C GLU A 1192 -20.89 2.14 -2.09
N VAL A 1193 -19.86 1.47 -2.61
CA VAL A 1193 -19.10 1.96 -3.76
C VAL A 1193 -19.57 1.24 -5.02
N ARG A 1194 -20.01 2.01 -6.02
CA ARG A 1194 -20.46 1.52 -7.32
C ARG A 1194 -19.60 2.06 -8.45
N ASN A 1195 -19.41 1.25 -9.49
CA ASN A 1195 -18.58 1.62 -10.62
C ASN A 1195 -19.44 2.13 -11.77
N ILE A 1196 -19.33 3.40 -12.11
CA ILE A 1196 -20.16 4.01 -13.15
C ILE A 1196 -19.90 3.44 -14.57
N ARG A 1197 -18.79 2.72 -14.78
CA ARG A 1197 -18.52 2.00 -16.04
C ARG A 1197 -19.28 0.67 -16.17
N ASN A 1198 -19.85 0.16 -15.08
CA ASN A 1198 -20.71 -1.02 -15.13
C ASN A 1198 -22.09 -0.57 -15.64
N PRO A 1199 -22.63 -1.16 -16.73
CA PRO A 1199 -23.91 -0.75 -17.31
C PRO A 1199 -25.09 -0.77 -16.33
N GLU A 1200 -25.08 -1.70 -15.38
CA GLU A 1200 -26.11 -1.81 -14.35
C GLU A 1200 -26.02 -0.68 -13.32
N ASP A 1201 -24.80 -0.34 -12.88
CA ASP A 1201 -24.57 0.76 -11.94
C ASP A 1201 -24.76 2.14 -12.60
N ALA A 1202 -24.48 2.26 -13.91
CA ALA A 1202 -24.76 3.45 -14.69
C ALA A 1202 -26.27 3.76 -14.72
N ARG A 1203 -27.12 2.76 -14.98
CA ARG A 1203 -28.59 2.92 -14.93
C ARG A 1203 -29.07 3.34 -13.54
N ILE A 1204 -28.49 2.75 -12.49
CA ILE A 1204 -28.83 3.11 -11.11
C ILE A 1204 -28.37 4.54 -10.78
N ASN A 1205 -27.24 4.99 -11.33
CA ASN A 1205 -26.80 6.38 -11.21
C ASN A 1205 -27.76 7.34 -11.92
N ALA A 1206 -28.18 7.05 -13.16
CA ALA A 1206 -29.12 7.87 -13.91
C ALA A 1206 -30.47 7.97 -13.17
N ALA A 1207 -31.02 6.85 -12.71
CA ALA A 1207 -32.27 6.83 -11.93
C ALA A 1207 -32.16 7.59 -10.60
N LEU A 1208 -31.00 7.55 -9.93
CA LEU A 1208 -30.76 8.35 -8.73
C LEU A 1208 -30.56 9.85 -9.04
N CYS A 1209 -29.92 10.19 -10.17
CA CYS A 1209 -29.80 11.57 -10.61
C CYS A 1209 -31.19 12.17 -10.89
N GLU A 1210 -32.06 11.43 -11.55
CA GLU A 1210 -33.45 11.85 -11.80
C GLU A 1210 -34.24 12.00 -10.50
N ARG A 1211 -34.14 11.02 -9.58
CA ARG A 1211 -34.86 11.06 -8.30
C ARG A 1211 -34.46 12.20 -7.36
N PHE A 1212 -33.21 12.66 -7.45
CA PHE A 1212 -32.69 13.77 -6.64
C PHE A 1212 -32.65 15.10 -7.41
N ASP A 1213 -33.42 15.23 -8.50
CA ASP A 1213 -33.54 16.43 -9.34
C ASP A 1213 -32.18 16.99 -9.84
N VAL A 1214 -31.22 16.10 -10.11
CA VAL A 1214 -29.93 16.47 -10.69
C VAL A 1214 -30.12 16.85 -12.16
N PRO A 1215 -29.54 17.97 -12.66
CA PRO A 1215 -29.64 18.37 -14.07
C PRO A 1215 -29.20 17.26 -15.02
N VAL A 1216 -29.91 17.08 -16.14
CA VAL A 1216 -29.67 16.01 -17.13
C VAL A 1216 -28.22 15.99 -17.64
N ASP A 1217 -27.60 17.16 -17.78
CA ASP A 1217 -26.21 17.31 -18.22
C ASP A 1217 -25.18 16.75 -17.20
N ASP A 1218 -25.60 16.53 -15.96
CA ASP A 1218 -24.80 15.97 -14.87
C ASP A 1218 -25.14 14.52 -14.53
N HIS A 1219 -26.03 13.87 -15.30
CA HIS A 1219 -26.29 12.44 -15.17
C HIS A 1219 -25.07 11.62 -15.60
N LEU A 1220 -24.90 10.44 -15.02
CA LEU A 1220 -23.77 9.55 -15.31
C LEU A 1220 -22.40 10.17 -15.01
N THR A 1221 -22.36 11.17 -14.13
CA THR A 1221 -21.11 11.81 -13.73
C THR A 1221 -20.56 11.19 -12.45
N ALA A 1222 -19.23 11.10 -12.37
CA ALA A 1222 -18.49 10.64 -11.20
C ALA A 1222 -17.33 11.63 -10.92
N PRO A 1223 -17.01 11.93 -9.64
CA PRO A 1223 -17.62 11.38 -8.43
C PRO A 1223 -19.04 11.89 -8.18
N ALA A 1224 -19.94 11.00 -7.77
CA ALA A 1224 -21.28 11.35 -7.32
C ALA A 1224 -21.64 10.60 -6.04
N ILE A 1225 -22.20 11.32 -5.07
CA ILE A 1225 -22.61 10.81 -3.77
C ILE A 1225 -24.11 11.00 -3.62
N PHE A 1226 -24.80 9.96 -3.19
CA PHE A 1226 -26.23 9.99 -2.86
C PHE A 1226 -26.44 9.51 -1.43
N CYS A 1227 -27.29 10.21 -0.68
CA CYS A 1227 -27.84 9.75 0.58
C CYS A 1227 -29.30 10.21 0.73
N GLY A 1228 -29.99 9.75 1.77
CA GLY A 1228 -31.41 10.11 1.98
C GLY A 1228 -31.68 11.60 2.16
N ALA A 1229 -30.65 12.41 2.40
CA ALA A 1229 -30.74 13.86 2.54
C ALA A 1229 -30.40 14.65 1.26
N GLY A 1230 -29.95 14.00 0.17
CA GLY A 1230 -29.65 14.63 -1.11
C GLY A 1230 -28.45 14.03 -1.85
N ALA A 1231 -28.05 14.69 -2.95
CA ALA A 1231 -26.92 14.32 -3.80
C ALA A 1231 -25.84 15.40 -3.82
N LEU A 1232 -24.58 15.00 -3.98
CA LEU A 1232 -23.44 15.87 -4.25
C LEU A 1232 -22.64 15.30 -5.42
N LEU A 1233 -22.28 16.14 -6.39
CA LEU A 1233 -21.57 15.72 -7.60
C LEU A 1233 -20.28 16.54 -7.79
N LYS A 1234 -19.27 15.93 -8.41
CA LYS A 1234 -18.02 16.56 -8.87
C LYS A 1234 -17.39 17.48 -7.80
N GLY A 1235 -17.21 18.78 -8.12
CA GLY A 1235 -16.57 19.77 -7.27
C GLY A 1235 -17.39 20.20 -6.06
N ASP A 1236 -18.69 19.90 -6.02
CA ASP A 1236 -19.54 20.21 -4.85
C ASP A 1236 -19.31 19.24 -3.68
N ILE A 1237 -18.62 18.12 -3.94
CA ILE A 1237 -18.23 17.15 -2.91
C ILE A 1237 -17.01 17.70 -2.15
N THR A 1238 -17.30 18.42 -1.07
CA THR A 1238 -16.33 18.92 -0.09
C THR A 1238 -16.64 18.34 1.29
N PHE A 1239 -15.64 18.27 2.17
CA PHE A 1239 -15.78 17.69 3.51
C PHE A 1239 -16.90 18.36 4.32
N GLU A 1240 -16.95 19.69 4.33
CA GLU A 1240 -17.98 20.45 5.04
C GLU A 1240 -19.39 20.19 4.50
N ARG A 1241 -19.57 20.15 3.16
CA ARG A 1241 -20.88 19.93 2.55
C ARG A 1241 -21.34 18.48 2.76
N LEU A 1242 -20.41 17.52 2.69
CA LEU A 1242 -20.71 16.13 2.96
C LEU A 1242 -21.07 15.91 4.44
N GLN A 1243 -20.36 16.51 5.38
CA GLN A 1243 -20.72 16.48 6.80
C GLN A 1243 -22.09 17.11 7.05
N ARG A 1244 -22.38 18.28 6.47
CA ARG A 1244 -23.70 18.93 6.56
C ARG A 1244 -24.82 18.07 5.98
N LEU A 1245 -24.54 17.35 4.89
CA LEU A 1245 -25.49 16.42 4.27
C LEU A 1245 -25.74 15.21 5.17
N LEU A 1246 -24.70 14.66 5.81
CA LEU A 1246 -24.78 13.50 6.69
C LEU A 1246 -25.29 13.81 8.11
N SER A 1247 -25.24 15.08 8.53
CA SER A 1247 -25.80 15.53 9.81
C SER A 1247 -27.33 15.68 9.77
N ARG A 1248 -27.95 15.60 8.59
CA ARG A 1248 -29.40 15.73 8.41
C ARG A 1248 -30.11 14.42 8.80
N PRO A 1249 -31.24 14.48 9.53
CA PRO A 1249 -31.96 13.30 9.98
C PRO A 1249 -32.47 12.42 8.83
N GLU A 1250 -32.71 12.99 7.65
CA GLU A 1250 -33.15 12.26 6.45
C GLU A 1250 -32.08 11.26 5.93
N ALA A 1251 -30.80 11.49 6.24
CA ALA A 1251 -29.70 10.59 5.87
C ALA A 1251 -29.70 9.25 6.63
N LEU A 1252 -30.53 9.13 7.68
CA LEU A 1252 -30.70 7.92 8.50
C LEU A 1252 -31.75 6.95 7.91
N THR A 1253 -32.44 7.34 6.84
CA THR A 1253 -33.47 6.50 6.19
C THR A 1253 -32.84 5.64 5.09
N ALA A 1254 -33.29 4.38 4.93
CA ALA A 1254 -32.77 3.45 3.91
C ALA A 1254 -33.70 3.29 2.69
N ASP A 1255 -34.89 3.91 2.72
CA ASP A 1255 -35.96 3.68 1.73
C ASP A 1255 -35.74 4.40 0.39
N TRP A 1256 -34.90 5.43 0.37
CA TRP A 1256 -34.55 6.19 -0.85
C TRP A 1256 -33.74 5.38 -1.88
N ARG A 1257 -33.12 4.27 -1.46
CA ARG A 1257 -32.32 3.39 -2.32
C ARG A 1257 -33.18 2.47 -3.21
N ARG A 1258 -34.42 2.17 -2.82
CA ARG A 1258 -35.27 1.25 -3.59
C ARG A 1258 -35.82 1.98 -4.81
N LEU A 1259 -35.26 1.65 -5.97
CA LEU A 1259 -35.79 2.03 -7.27
C LEU A 1259 -36.90 1.05 -7.66
N THR A 1260 -38.00 1.57 -8.17
CA THR A 1260 -39.10 0.79 -8.75
C THR A 1260 -38.71 0.31 -10.15
N ALA A 1261 -39.31 -0.80 -10.61
CA ALA A 1261 -39.02 -1.34 -11.93
C ALA A 1261 -39.25 -0.31 -13.07
N ALA A 1262 -40.20 0.61 -12.88
CA ALA A 1262 -40.49 1.70 -13.81
C ALA A 1262 -39.35 2.74 -13.88
N GLU A 1263 -38.80 3.17 -12.73
CA GLU A 1263 -37.68 4.13 -12.67
C GLU A 1263 -36.39 3.56 -13.30
N THR A 1264 -36.21 2.24 -13.31
CA THR A 1264 -35.08 1.57 -13.99
C THR A 1264 -35.30 1.27 -15.48
N GLU A 1265 -36.54 1.36 -15.98
CA GLU A 1265 -36.85 1.20 -17.41
C GLU A 1265 -36.90 2.55 -18.15
N GLU A 1266 -37.20 3.64 -17.44
CA GLU A 1266 -37.28 5.01 -17.98
C GLU A 1266 -35.89 5.69 -18.08
N ALA A 1267 -34.95 5.32 -17.20
CA ALA A 1267 -33.54 5.73 -17.18
C ALA A 1267 -32.63 4.80 -18.00
#